data_AF-A0A2E6SW60-F1
#
_entry.id   AF-A0A2E6SW60-F1
#
_cell.length_a   1.000
_cell.length_b   1.000
_cell.length_c   1.000
_cell.angle_alpha   90.00
_cell.angle_beta   90.00
_cell.angle_gamma   90.00
#
_symmetry.space_group_name_H-M   'P 1'
#
loop_
_entity.id
_entity.type
_entity.pdbx_description
1 polymer ?
#
loop_
_entity_poly.entity_id
_entity_poly.type
_entity_poly.pdbx_seq_one_letter_code
_entity_poly.pdbx_strand_id
1 'polypeptide(L)'
;MSFTKSLNVPNDFTKPSKSYKVKAWIAFTGLILFLISYLLLTGYFVYKTLFFFNSFSNGDDNTFLTIGFFLISGFLSVFMLKALFFFRRNKSDSRIQITEKDQPELFRFINELADEIGAPRANKVFLSHEVNACVFYDLSLLNLLFSSKKNLEIGLGLVNTLNISELKAVLAHEFGHFAQKTMAIGKWVYVGNQIAVQIISKRDVLDRFLSGLSSIDIRIAWIGWAMQILIWAVRSVAETFFRIVILADRALSREMEFQADLVAVSVTGSDALIQGLYKLNAAGSSLDAAIDYAIAKYNDGEEIKDVFSLQSLDILKMRSVLGDEEYAKAPKIPENNRENNRIFNTSIAQPPTMWLTHPSNLDREENAKKVYIYAPQFENSAWDLFSDSESLKRNVTHKLLSKLEVKKKEFTLIENEIAHKEYSERFRFKFLDKKYKGLYLNRFVFKNFQNAHDVYDFEIDDSMINQLIVDSYPDKLIDDIEAIRFLEEERDNLEANKNRTIVATGGIIQHRGEQLKRKEIPLKIEAINSEIAELEKELDLFFKQSKSAYYTFSKKISTPLSNYYASLLKLLHYAEHSNRNLIDVKNYLNNTCMHVFADGKVSSGELRDLLQACNKTERVLSKIYTKSKELELNSALKSYLDGKTWSEYLGKFELGIANEENINQWLDVIDGWVGATSSMLSKLISAGLEEMLRIEDLMIKHISLGNAEFGTIPSSVILPSKYTVLLGGKERKVKSKLGAWDRFYTADGIVPTIFRLAVASLIIGATIYGSSIALSSDVYVYNGLQRTVSVDYGDGLIELKQNDFTKIKMDEGNSIIVKALNGELIQQYTPEFETGAYNYIFNVAGAASFIESSISYGGEPTVYPDNILRGSPIWSRSDADYILEEPPSSIEMRRGSKYEIRQSLSGISEYPSQMLFAAEKETEKERMIMNHLRWDESSDENLLTWYSIGSNNQQFAHILRNRLESNPRDISALRALQDYLPKGEREKEIKRQQELSEKYPEDGDLKYLAIRGMEDGPEQANLFISLYPKYTSSGWFSNGAAYAFMEKKNWGKALEAYINVVNKLPGLKSMALESIERIKRVKGLPKIDLLDDEKNSRLGYLRQFDEVPTMEFKNSPYFGYYLLQKGKLEEAMEHVKGTSEELLMVRLIGASLGASDKMIERFNSLASNEGLSQSTLITSIALKIKNGSDFKEYENQMSTFFGEKSVQLLSFLETLKTKDIELITKADEELNLPLVYLGYCRLAAKIVLENNCPENWSDFVNKALFAPERCYY
;
A
#
# COMPACT_ATOMS: atom_id res chain seq x y z
N MET A 1 -36.30 50.52 19.25
CA MET A 1 -35.71 51.37 18.19
C MET A 1 -35.61 50.53 16.93
N SER A 2 -36.06 51.03 15.78
CA SER A 2 -35.76 50.37 14.49
C SER A 2 -34.33 50.74 14.12
N PHE A 3 -33.44 49.74 14.12
CA PHE A 3 -32.03 49.88 13.74
C PHE A 3 -31.83 49.69 12.22
N THR A 4 -32.91 49.87 11.45
CA THR A 4 -33.07 49.38 10.09
C THR A 4 -33.41 50.54 9.15
N LYS A 5 -32.40 51.05 8.45
CA LYS A 5 -32.56 52.00 7.35
C LYS A 5 -31.87 51.43 6.11
N SER A 6 -32.60 51.23 5.03
CA SER A 6 -32.04 50.70 3.78
C SER A 6 -30.97 51.66 3.25
N LEU A 7 -29.73 51.20 3.18
CA LEU A 7 -28.62 51.95 2.60
C LEU A 7 -28.72 51.91 1.06
N ASN A 8 -28.19 52.95 0.39
CA ASN A 8 -28.15 53.01 -1.07
C ASN A 8 -26.92 52.20 -1.57
N VAL A 9 -27.10 50.89 -1.70
CA VAL A 9 -26.05 49.94 -2.10
C VAL A 9 -26.16 49.62 -3.59
N PRO A 10 -25.07 49.61 -4.38
CA PRO A 10 -25.11 49.22 -5.79
C PRO A 10 -25.67 47.81 -5.99
N ASN A 11 -26.47 47.63 -7.05
CA ASN A 11 -26.89 46.30 -7.48
C ASN A 11 -25.63 45.46 -7.76
N ASP A 12 -25.62 44.21 -7.26
CA ASP A 12 -24.50 43.26 -7.35
C ASP A 12 -23.30 43.50 -6.44
N PHE A 13 -23.33 44.47 -5.52
CA PHE A 13 -22.23 44.76 -4.58
C PHE A 13 -21.78 43.54 -3.77
N THR A 14 -22.72 42.67 -3.39
CA THR A 14 -22.48 41.46 -2.59
C THR A 14 -22.46 40.17 -3.44
N LYS A 15 -22.26 40.23 -4.77
CA LYS A 15 -22.11 39.01 -5.60
C LYS A 15 -20.69 38.41 -5.52
N PRO A 16 -20.54 37.06 -5.45
CA PRO A 16 -19.22 36.43 -5.36
C PRO A 16 -18.36 36.61 -6.62
N SER A 17 -17.05 36.80 -6.43
CA SER A 17 -16.07 36.97 -7.52
C SER A 17 -15.92 35.72 -8.41
N LYS A 18 -15.39 35.86 -9.65
CA LYS A 18 -15.06 34.71 -10.51
C LYS A 18 -13.96 33.82 -9.88
N SER A 19 -12.97 34.45 -9.25
CA SER A 19 -11.90 33.78 -8.49
C SER A 19 -12.47 32.86 -7.41
N TYR A 20 -13.41 33.38 -6.63
CA TYR A 20 -14.13 32.64 -5.61
C TYR A 20 -14.80 31.37 -6.16
N LYS A 21 -15.55 31.47 -7.27
CA LYS A 21 -16.25 30.32 -7.87
C LYS A 21 -15.31 29.20 -8.32
N VAL A 22 -14.15 29.55 -8.90
CA VAL A 22 -13.16 28.57 -9.36
C VAL A 22 -12.50 27.87 -8.18
N LYS A 23 -12.04 28.62 -7.17
CA LYS A 23 -11.41 28.06 -5.96
C LYS A 23 -12.37 27.14 -5.19
N ALA A 24 -13.64 27.53 -5.11
CA ALA A 24 -14.69 26.72 -4.50
C ALA A 24 -14.89 25.39 -5.24
N TRP A 25 -14.90 25.40 -6.58
CA TRP A 25 -15.00 24.18 -7.39
C TRP A 25 -13.81 23.23 -7.21
N ILE A 26 -12.59 23.77 -7.11
CA ILE A 26 -11.38 22.98 -6.86
C ILE A 26 -11.46 22.30 -5.48
N ALA A 27 -11.83 23.04 -4.44
CA ALA A 27 -11.99 22.49 -3.09
C ALA A 27 -13.05 21.38 -3.05
N PHE A 28 -14.20 21.61 -3.71
CA PHE A 28 -15.30 20.65 -3.80
C PHE A 28 -14.89 19.37 -4.54
N THR A 29 -14.26 19.50 -5.71
CA THR A 29 -13.84 18.35 -6.52
C THR A 29 -12.76 17.53 -5.80
N GLY A 30 -11.79 18.21 -5.16
CA GLY A 30 -10.75 17.56 -4.37
C GLY A 30 -11.32 16.75 -3.19
N LEU A 31 -12.35 17.28 -2.51
CA LEU A 31 -13.01 16.57 -1.43
C LEU A 31 -13.81 15.36 -1.93
N ILE A 32 -14.56 15.49 -3.04
CA ILE A 32 -15.29 14.35 -3.61
C ILE A 32 -14.33 13.23 -4.00
N LEU A 33 -13.22 13.57 -4.65
CA LEU A 33 -12.19 12.60 -5.02
C LEU A 33 -11.63 11.88 -3.77
N PHE A 34 -11.37 12.64 -2.70
CA PHE A 34 -10.93 12.08 -1.42
C PHE A 34 -11.98 11.12 -0.83
N LEU A 35 -13.25 11.51 -0.75
CA LEU A 35 -14.31 10.67 -0.20
C LEU A 35 -14.52 9.40 -1.03
N ILE A 36 -14.54 9.50 -2.35
CA ILE A 36 -14.69 8.34 -3.24
C ILE A 36 -13.50 7.39 -3.08
N SER A 37 -12.27 7.90 -3.17
CA SER A 37 -11.07 7.07 -3.02
C SER A 37 -11.01 6.39 -1.65
N TYR A 38 -11.39 7.10 -0.58
CA TYR A 38 -11.47 6.54 0.76
C TYR A 38 -12.50 5.42 0.86
N LEU A 39 -13.74 5.65 0.39
CA LEU A 39 -14.81 4.65 0.42
C LEU A 39 -14.49 3.42 -0.44
N LEU A 40 -13.87 3.62 -1.61
CA LEU A 40 -13.40 2.52 -2.46
C LEU A 40 -12.34 1.68 -1.74
N LEU A 41 -11.37 2.33 -1.09
CA LEU A 41 -10.31 1.63 -0.35
C LEU A 41 -10.86 0.91 0.89
N THR A 42 -11.80 1.51 1.63
CA THR A 42 -12.50 0.86 2.74
C THR A 42 -13.30 -0.34 2.25
N GLY A 43 -14.09 -0.18 1.18
CA GLY A 43 -14.88 -1.25 0.57
C GLY A 43 -14.00 -2.40 0.11
N TYR A 44 -12.84 -2.09 -0.49
CA TYR A 44 -11.84 -3.09 -0.90
C TYR A 44 -11.35 -3.93 0.28
N PHE A 45 -10.93 -3.32 1.39
CA PHE A 45 -10.45 -4.08 2.54
C PHE A 45 -11.57 -4.89 3.21
N VAL A 46 -12.79 -4.34 3.31
CA VAL A 46 -13.94 -5.08 3.87
C VAL A 46 -14.27 -6.30 3.01
N TYR A 47 -14.30 -6.12 1.69
CA TYR A 47 -14.48 -7.22 0.75
C TYR A 47 -13.40 -8.30 0.92
N LYS A 48 -12.12 -7.91 1.01
CA LYS A 48 -11.01 -8.86 1.23
C LYS A 48 -11.09 -9.56 2.58
N THR A 49 -11.53 -8.89 3.65
CA THR A 49 -11.75 -9.53 4.95
C THR A 49 -12.80 -10.62 4.86
N LEU A 50 -13.95 -10.34 4.24
CA LEU A 50 -15.01 -11.34 4.04
C LEU A 50 -14.53 -12.50 3.16
N PHE A 51 -13.77 -12.19 2.12
CA PHE A 51 -13.20 -13.19 1.23
C PHE A 51 -12.24 -14.16 1.94
N PHE A 52 -11.24 -13.65 2.68
CA PHE A 52 -10.28 -14.49 3.39
C PHE A 52 -10.91 -15.23 4.58
N PHE A 53 -11.96 -14.66 5.19
CA PHE A 53 -12.77 -15.37 6.18
C PHE A 53 -13.44 -16.61 5.59
N ASN A 54 -14.11 -16.46 4.45
CA ASN A 54 -14.76 -17.55 3.74
C ASN A 54 -13.74 -18.62 3.30
N SER A 55 -12.56 -18.19 2.83
CA SER A 55 -11.46 -19.08 2.42
C SER A 55 -10.92 -19.91 3.60
N PHE A 56 -10.75 -19.28 4.77
CA PHE A 56 -10.34 -19.99 5.99
C PHE A 56 -11.39 -21.02 6.45
N SER A 57 -12.68 -20.68 6.39
CA SER A 57 -13.75 -21.61 6.80
C SER A 57 -13.92 -22.82 5.87
N ASN A 58 -13.43 -22.76 4.63
CA ASN A 58 -13.56 -23.82 3.64
C ASN A 58 -12.36 -24.80 3.59
N GLY A 59 -11.34 -24.63 4.45
CA GLY A 59 -10.27 -25.62 4.62
C GLY A 59 -9.06 -25.49 3.68
N ASP A 60 -8.63 -24.26 3.38
CA ASP A 60 -7.47 -23.93 2.54
C ASP A 60 -6.12 -24.45 3.11
N ASP A 61 -5.31 -25.12 2.27
CA ASP A 61 -4.02 -25.76 2.59
C ASP A 61 -2.94 -24.75 3.03
N ASN A 62 -3.07 -23.47 2.63
CA ASN A 62 -2.21 -22.37 3.07
C ASN A 62 -2.80 -21.60 4.27
N THR A 63 -3.36 -22.32 5.24
CA THR A 63 -4.10 -21.78 6.39
C THR A 63 -3.36 -20.62 7.08
N PHE A 64 -2.03 -20.70 7.22
CA PHE A 64 -1.23 -19.65 7.87
C PHE A 64 -1.25 -18.31 7.10
N LEU A 65 -1.10 -18.33 5.78
CA LEU A 65 -1.12 -17.12 4.95
C LEU A 65 -2.53 -16.54 4.85
N THR A 66 -3.54 -17.39 4.71
CA THR A 66 -4.96 -17.00 4.64
C THR A 66 -5.42 -16.36 5.95
N ILE A 67 -5.02 -16.93 7.10
CA ILE A 67 -5.21 -16.29 8.42
C ILE A 67 -4.46 -14.95 8.49
N GLY A 68 -3.21 -14.90 8.01
CA GLY A 68 -2.42 -13.67 7.98
C GLY A 68 -3.11 -12.54 7.22
N PHE A 69 -3.56 -12.79 5.99
CA PHE A 69 -4.29 -11.81 5.18
C PHE A 69 -5.68 -11.47 5.73
N PHE A 70 -6.39 -12.43 6.33
CA PHE A 70 -7.64 -12.18 7.04
C PHE A 70 -7.43 -11.20 8.21
N LEU A 71 -6.41 -11.43 9.05
CA LEU A 71 -6.11 -10.57 10.19
C LEU A 71 -5.65 -9.17 9.74
N ILE A 72 -4.80 -9.08 8.72
CA ILE A 72 -4.31 -7.80 8.17
C ILE A 72 -5.47 -6.99 7.56
N SER A 73 -6.23 -7.60 6.65
CA SER A 73 -7.36 -6.94 6.00
C SER A 73 -8.46 -6.61 7.01
N GLY A 74 -8.77 -7.50 7.95
CA GLY A 74 -9.77 -7.28 9.00
C GLY A 74 -9.40 -6.13 9.91
N PHE A 75 -8.13 -6.05 10.32
CA PHE A 75 -7.64 -4.91 11.09
C PHE A 75 -7.75 -3.60 10.30
N LEU A 76 -7.35 -3.58 9.02
CA LEU A 76 -7.45 -2.39 8.16
C LEU A 76 -8.91 -1.97 7.93
N SER A 77 -9.82 -2.94 7.74
CA SER A 77 -11.26 -2.71 7.64
C SER A 77 -11.80 -2.05 8.90
N VAL A 78 -11.48 -2.57 10.08
CA VAL A 78 -11.89 -1.97 11.36
C VAL A 78 -11.28 -0.57 11.53
N PHE A 79 -9.99 -0.40 11.22
CA PHE A 79 -9.30 0.89 11.29
C PHE A 79 -9.95 1.96 10.40
N MET A 80 -10.30 1.60 9.17
CA MET A 80 -10.97 2.50 8.21
C MET A 80 -12.43 2.75 8.59
N LEU A 81 -13.21 1.71 8.90
CA LEU A 81 -14.62 1.86 9.27
C LEU A 81 -14.81 2.69 10.53
N LYS A 82 -13.91 2.58 11.52
CA LYS A 82 -13.98 3.36 12.75
C LYS A 82 -14.07 4.86 12.50
N ALA A 83 -13.31 5.39 11.54
CA ALA A 83 -13.30 6.80 11.19
C ALA A 83 -14.63 7.31 10.61
N LEU A 84 -15.53 6.40 10.20
CA LEU A 84 -16.87 6.73 9.73
C LEU A 84 -17.92 6.75 10.85
N PHE A 85 -17.61 6.31 12.08
CA PHE A 85 -18.60 6.18 13.16
C PHE A 85 -18.24 6.91 14.46
N PHE A 86 -16.96 7.07 14.80
CA PHE A 86 -16.54 7.62 16.10
C PHE A 86 -16.35 9.15 16.11
N PHE A 87 -17.44 9.92 16.03
CA PHE A 87 -17.39 11.37 16.19
C PHE A 87 -17.53 11.78 17.66
N ARG A 88 -16.46 12.31 18.24
CA ARG A 88 -16.59 13.13 19.46
C ARG A 88 -17.27 14.43 19.08
N ARG A 89 -18.42 14.71 19.71
CA ARG A 89 -18.92 16.08 19.79
C ARG A 89 -17.84 16.91 20.47
N ASN A 90 -17.26 17.86 19.74
CA ASN A 90 -16.45 18.90 20.35
C ASN A 90 -17.42 19.78 21.15
N LYS A 91 -17.71 19.36 22.38
CA LYS A 91 -18.37 20.21 23.36
C LYS A 91 -17.33 21.23 23.80
N SER A 92 -17.29 22.37 23.11
CA SER A 92 -16.80 23.59 23.76
C SER A 92 -17.78 23.91 24.89
N ASP A 93 -17.55 23.30 26.06
CA ASP A 93 -18.49 23.32 27.19
C ASP A 93 -18.49 24.67 27.95
N SER A 94 -17.77 25.70 27.47
CA SER A 94 -17.67 27.04 28.10
C SER A 94 -18.73 28.02 27.57
N ARG A 95 -19.50 27.63 26.56
CA ARG A 95 -20.56 28.44 25.96
C ARG A 95 -21.87 28.33 26.74
N ILE A 96 -22.57 29.44 26.91
CA ILE A 96 -23.91 29.50 27.51
C ILE A 96 -24.93 29.67 26.40
N GLN A 97 -25.83 28.70 26.22
CA GLN A 97 -26.93 28.85 25.27
C GLN A 97 -27.99 29.80 25.85
N ILE A 98 -28.44 30.77 25.06
CA ILE A 98 -29.55 31.67 25.38
C ILE A 98 -30.73 31.45 24.43
N THR A 99 -31.92 31.84 24.87
CA THR A 99 -33.16 31.76 24.08
C THR A 99 -33.81 33.14 23.90
N GLU A 100 -34.73 33.25 22.94
CA GLU A 100 -35.50 34.46 22.69
C GLU A 100 -36.30 34.94 23.92
N LYS A 101 -36.69 34.00 24.81
CA LYS A 101 -37.33 34.35 26.09
C LYS A 101 -36.38 35.01 27.07
N ASP A 102 -35.11 34.62 27.06
CA ASP A 102 -34.09 35.14 27.96
C ASP A 102 -33.61 36.53 27.49
N GLN A 103 -33.52 36.74 26.17
CA GLN A 103 -32.91 37.91 25.54
C GLN A 103 -33.74 38.42 24.33
N PRO A 104 -34.95 38.96 24.52
CA PRO A 104 -35.88 39.28 23.42
C PRO A 104 -35.36 40.37 22.48
N GLU A 105 -34.71 41.40 23.04
CA GLU A 105 -34.18 42.54 22.26
C GLU A 105 -33.02 42.10 21.34
N LEU A 106 -32.10 41.29 21.86
CA LEU A 106 -31.01 40.69 21.09
C LEU A 106 -31.55 39.80 19.97
N PHE A 107 -32.50 38.92 20.28
CA PHE A 107 -33.09 38.02 19.27
C PHE A 107 -33.84 38.78 18.18
N ARG A 108 -34.55 39.87 18.53
CA ARG A 108 -35.14 40.76 17.54
C ARG A 108 -34.08 41.39 16.65
N PHE A 109 -33.01 41.93 17.23
CA PHE A 109 -31.90 42.55 16.50
C PHE A 109 -31.20 41.59 15.53
N ILE A 110 -30.83 40.38 15.97
CA ILE A 110 -30.17 39.40 15.09
C ILE A 110 -31.11 38.85 14.00
N ASN A 111 -32.42 38.74 14.28
CA ASN A 111 -33.39 38.28 13.30
C ASN A 111 -33.64 39.35 12.24
N GLU A 112 -33.78 40.61 12.63
CA GLU A 112 -33.87 41.74 11.71
C GLU A 112 -32.61 41.84 10.84
N LEU A 113 -31.42 41.67 11.44
CA LEU A 113 -30.17 41.67 10.70
C LEU A 113 -30.07 40.51 9.69
N ALA A 114 -30.50 39.31 10.08
CA ALA A 114 -30.53 38.16 9.18
C ALA A 114 -31.50 38.40 8.00
N ASP A 115 -32.67 38.98 8.28
CA ASP A 115 -33.67 39.32 7.26
C ASP A 115 -33.15 40.42 6.31
N GLU A 116 -32.44 41.45 6.81
CA GLU A 116 -31.80 42.50 6.00
C GLU A 116 -30.75 41.94 5.02
N ILE A 117 -29.94 40.99 5.47
CA ILE A 117 -28.86 40.38 4.69
C ILE A 117 -29.40 39.30 3.72
N GLY A 118 -30.63 38.82 3.93
CA GLY A 118 -31.17 37.64 3.23
C GLY A 118 -30.51 36.33 3.69
N ALA A 119 -30.01 36.30 4.92
CA ALA A 119 -29.41 35.15 5.57
C ALA A 119 -30.47 34.31 6.33
N PRO A 120 -30.29 32.98 6.44
CA PRO A 120 -31.12 32.19 7.35
C PRO A 120 -30.91 32.64 8.81
N ARG A 121 -31.99 32.71 9.60
CA ARG A 121 -31.92 33.02 11.04
C ARG A 121 -31.12 31.98 11.82
N ALA A 122 -30.46 32.40 12.89
CA ALA A 122 -29.69 31.52 13.77
C ALA A 122 -30.60 30.52 14.50
N ASN A 123 -30.20 29.25 14.54
CA ASN A 123 -30.96 28.19 15.21
C ASN A 123 -30.79 28.21 16.74
N LYS A 124 -29.55 28.40 17.20
CA LYS A 124 -29.21 28.60 18.61
C LYS A 124 -28.20 29.73 18.71
N VAL A 125 -28.32 30.52 19.77
CA VAL A 125 -27.38 31.59 20.09
C VAL A 125 -26.66 31.24 21.38
N PHE A 126 -25.35 31.42 21.38
CA PHE A 126 -24.46 31.11 22.49
C PHE A 126 -23.68 32.36 22.90
N LEU A 127 -23.42 32.49 24.20
CA LEU A 127 -22.55 33.51 24.77
C LEU A 127 -21.26 32.88 25.26
N SER A 128 -20.14 33.58 25.07
CA SER A 128 -18.83 33.21 25.60
C SER A 128 -18.11 34.42 26.18
N HIS A 129 -16.96 34.20 26.81
CA HIS A 129 -16.16 35.29 27.39
C HIS A 129 -15.28 36.01 26.37
N GLU A 130 -15.03 35.40 25.22
CA GLU A 130 -14.03 35.87 24.25
C GLU A 130 -14.37 37.25 23.67
N VAL A 131 -13.37 37.95 23.12
CA VAL A 131 -13.58 39.16 22.30
C VAL A 131 -13.96 38.75 20.87
N ASN A 132 -14.83 37.76 20.70
CA ASN A 132 -15.07 37.09 19.42
C ASN A 132 -16.55 37.02 19.06
N ALA A 133 -16.87 36.87 17.78
CA ALA A 133 -18.18 36.44 17.33
C ALA A 133 -17.94 35.41 16.22
N CYS A 134 -18.64 34.28 16.25
CA CYS A 134 -18.44 33.28 15.21
C CYS A 134 -19.69 32.46 14.92
N VAL A 135 -19.74 31.90 13.72
CA VAL A 135 -20.78 30.97 13.28
C VAL A 135 -20.27 29.55 13.29
N PHE A 136 -21.02 28.62 13.88
CA PHE A 136 -20.65 27.21 13.89
C PHE A 136 -21.85 26.27 13.69
N TYR A 137 -21.56 24.99 13.46
CA TYR A 137 -22.55 23.96 13.12
C TYR A 137 -22.64 22.88 14.21
N ASP A 138 -23.84 22.34 14.44
CA ASP A 138 -23.98 21.06 15.15
C ASP A 138 -23.41 19.94 14.26
N LEU A 139 -22.38 19.25 14.75
CA LEU A 139 -21.61 18.27 13.96
C LEU A 139 -22.33 16.91 13.91
N SER A 140 -22.64 16.44 12.70
CA SER A 140 -23.13 15.07 12.43
C SER A 140 -22.92 14.70 10.95
N LEU A 141 -22.57 13.45 10.65
CA LEU A 141 -22.51 12.94 9.26
C LEU A 141 -23.85 13.01 8.54
N LEU A 142 -24.97 12.89 9.28
CA LEU A 142 -26.31 13.06 8.71
C LEU A 142 -26.50 14.47 8.13
N ASN A 143 -25.78 15.46 8.66
CA ASN A 143 -25.80 16.80 8.10
C ASN A 143 -25.05 16.88 6.75
N LEU A 144 -24.34 15.87 6.26
CA LEU A 144 -23.84 15.87 4.86
C LEU A 144 -24.98 15.75 3.84
N LEU A 145 -26.03 14.99 4.20
CA LEU A 145 -27.19 14.74 3.35
C LEU A 145 -28.36 15.71 3.64
N PHE A 146 -28.40 16.31 4.84
CA PHE A 146 -29.45 17.23 5.28
C PHE A 146 -28.93 18.62 5.67
N SER A 147 -29.81 19.64 5.60
CA SER A 147 -29.49 21.02 6.01
C SER A 147 -29.06 21.07 7.48
N SER A 148 -27.85 21.57 7.74
CA SER A 148 -27.33 21.75 9.10
C SER A 148 -27.79 23.07 9.66
N LYS A 149 -28.37 23.06 10.86
CA LYS A 149 -28.77 24.27 11.55
C LYS A 149 -27.53 25.07 11.99
N LYS A 150 -27.45 26.36 11.62
CA LYS A 150 -26.34 27.27 11.96
C LYS A 150 -26.56 27.87 13.34
N ASN A 151 -25.55 27.84 14.19
CA ASN A 151 -25.57 28.44 15.52
C ASN A 151 -24.65 29.68 15.53
N LEU A 152 -25.02 30.70 16.30
CA LEU A 152 -24.26 31.94 16.46
C LEU A 152 -23.63 31.98 17.86
N GLU A 153 -22.35 32.35 17.94
CA GLU A 153 -21.65 32.68 19.18
C GLU A 153 -21.37 34.18 19.23
N ILE A 154 -21.71 34.80 20.36
CA ILE A 154 -21.43 36.20 20.65
C ILE A 154 -20.61 36.27 21.93
N GLY A 155 -19.36 36.68 21.80
CA GLY A 155 -18.45 36.87 22.91
C GLY A 155 -18.75 38.17 23.65
N LEU A 156 -18.90 38.09 24.97
CA LEU A 156 -19.24 39.24 25.80
C LEU A 156 -18.06 40.22 25.97
N GLY A 157 -16.82 39.78 25.75
CA GLY A 157 -15.66 40.67 25.71
C GLY A 157 -15.70 41.65 24.53
N LEU A 158 -16.34 41.24 23.42
CA LEU A 158 -16.60 42.07 22.24
C LEU A 158 -17.71 43.08 22.55
N VAL A 159 -18.85 42.60 23.08
CA VAL A 159 -20.00 43.43 23.48
C VAL A 159 -19.59 44.52 24.47
N ASN A 160 -18.62 44.21 25.34
CA ASN A 160 -18.18 45.14 26.36
C ASN A 160 -17.38 46.34 25.84
N THR A 161 -16.85 46.27 24.62
CA THR A 161 -15.97 47.31 24.06
C THR A 161 -16.56 48.01 22.84
N LEU A 162 -17.45 47.34 22.10
CA LEU A 162 -18.06 47.89 20.89
C LEU A 162 -19.35 48.67 21.17
N ASN A 163 -19.62 49.65 20.31
CA ASN A 163 -20.95 50.27 20.22
C ASN A 163 -21.91 49.40 19.37
N ILE A 164 -23.21 49.75 19.34
CA ILE A 164 -24.22 48.96 18.61
C ILE A 164 -23.89 48.84 17.11
N SER A 165 -23.33 49.89 16.49
CA SER A 165 -23.06 49.88 15.04
C SER A 165 -21.87 49.02 14.66
N GLU A 166 -20.83 49.07 15.48
CA GLU A 166 -19.65 48.21 15.38
C GLU A 166 -20.04 46.75 15.63
N LEU A 167 -20.86 46.46 16.66
CA LEU A 167 -21.37 45.11 16.88
C LEU A 167 -22.28 44.66 15.72
N LYS A 168 -23.14 45.55 15.18
CA LYS A 168 -23.95 45.25 13.99
C LYS A 168 -23.04 44.86 12.82
N ALA A 169 -21.93 45.57 12.62
CA ALA A 169 -20.98 45.29 11.54
C ALA A 169 -20.29 43.94 11.71
N VAL A 170 -19.83 43.62 12.92
CA VAL A 170 -19.22 42.30 13.23
C VAL A 170 -20.24 41.18 13.04
N LEU A 171 -21.46 41.31 13.59
CA LEU A 171 -22.49 40.29 13.39
C LEU A 171 -22.93 40.21 11.92
N ALA A 172 -22.99 41.32 11.20
CA ALA A 172 -23.32 41.32 9.77
C ALA A 172 -22.25 40.61 8.93
N HIS A 173 -20.98 40.76 9.30
CA HIS A 173 -19.88 39.98 8.73
C HIS A 173 -20.10 38.48 9.00
N GLU A 174 -20.41 38.10 10.24
CA GLU A 174 -20.74 36.71 10.59
C GLU A 174 -21.98 36.20 9.81
N PHE A 175 -23.02 37.01 9.64
CA PHE A 175 -24.18 36.69 8.81
C PHE A 175 -23.88 36.71 7.29
N GLY A 176 -22.82 37.38 6.86
CA GLY A 176 -22.28 37.26 5.51
C GLY A 176 -21.84 35.83 5.21
N HIS A 177 -21.29 35.14 6.21
CA HIS A 177 -21.05 33.69 6.15
C HIS A 177 -22.37 32.90 6.11
N PHE A 178 -23.48 33.40 6.68
CA PHE A 178 -24.79 32.73 6.58
C PHE A 178 -25.38 32.72 5.16
N ALA A 179 -25.35 33.86 4.46
CA ALA A 179 -26.02 34.09 3.17
C ALA A 179 -25.30 33.47 1.96
N GLN A 180 -23.99 33.22 2.06
CA GLN A 180 -23.23 32.58 0.98
C GLN A 180 -23.69 31.13 0.77
N LYS A 181 -24.43 30.82 -0.31
CA LYS A 181 -24.83 29.44 -0.70
C LYS A 181 -23.63 28.48 -0.80
N THR A 182 -22.45 29.01 -1.07
CA THR A 182 -21.16 28.32 -1.17
C THR A 182 -20.57 27.92 0.18
N MET A 183 -21.11 28.35 1.31
CA MET A 183 -20.78 27.79 2.63
C MET A 183 -21.12 26.30 2.76
N ALA A 184 -21.94 25.75 1.85
CA ALA A 184 -22.05 24.30 1.72
C ALA A 184 -20.68 23.66 1.51
N ILE A 185 -19.80 24.25 0.68
CA ILE A 185 -18.45 23.71 0.38
C ILE A 185 -17.54 23.79 1.62
N GLY A 186 -17.58 24.89 2.37
CA GLY A 186 -16.85 25.00 3.66
C GLY A 186 -17.30 23.95 4.69
N LYS A 187 -18.60 23.63 4.75
CA LYS A 187 -19.14 22.52 5.57
C LYS A 187 -18.59 21.17 5.11
N TRP A 188 -18.58 20.91 3.82
CA TRP A 188 -18.04 19.69 3.23
C TRP A 188 -16.54 19.55 3.55
N VAL A 189 -15.76 20.62 3.38
CA VAL A 189 -14.34 20.64 3.77
C VAL A 189 -14.16 20.40 5.27
N TYR A 190 -14.98 21.03 6.12
CA TYR A 190 -14.88 20.86 7.58
C TYR A 190 -15.23 19.44 8.02
N VAL A 191 -16.23 18.80 7.43
CA VAL A 191 -16.54 17.39 7.70
C VAL A 191 -15.41 16.49 7.19
N GLY A 192 -14.86 16.79 6.00
CA GLY A 192 -13.63 16.17 5.50
C GLY A 192 -12.46 16.33 6.47
N ASN A 193 -12.32 17.48 7.11
CA ASN A 193 -11.33 17.75 8.15
C ASN A 193 -11.56 16.89 9.38
N GLN A 194 -12.79 16.72 9.84
CA GLN A 194 -13.07 15.85 10.99
C GLN A 194 -12.77 14.38 10.70
N ILE A 195 -13.12 13.90 9.50
CA ILE A 195 -12.79 12.54 9.04
C ILE A 195 -11.26 12.39 8.94
N ALA A 196 -10.57 13.34 8.30
CA ALA A 196 -9.12 13.33 8.17
C ALA A 196 -8.43 13.42 9.54
N VAL A 197 -8.85 14.30 10.44
CA VAL A 197 -8.35 14.43 11.80
C VAL A 197 -8.57 13.12 12.57
N GLN A 198 -9.71 12.45 12.46
CA GLN A 198 -9.89 11.14 13.10
C GLN A 198 -8.97 10.06 12.53
N ILE A 199 -8.71 10.07 11.23
CA ILE A 199 -7.79 9.14 10.57
C ILE A 199 -6.34 9.42 10.98
N ILE A 200 -5.96 10.70 11.04
CA ILE A 200 -4.56 11.19 11.11
C ILE A 200 -4.09 11.45 12.54
N SER A 201 -4.92 12.08 13.38
CA SER A 201 -4.42 12.83 14.55
C SER A 201 -4.42 12.10 15.89
N LYS A 202 -5.06 10.93 16.01
CA LYS A 202 -4.99 10.15 17.27
C LYS A 202 -4.35 8.80 17.11
N ARG A 203 -3.26 8.59 17.87
CA ARG A 203 -2.77 7.27 18.23
C ARG A 203 -3.77 6.65 19.18
N ASP A 204 -4.54 5.71 18.66
CA ASP A 204 -5.69 5.14 19.34
C ASP A 204 -5.35 3.81 20.03
N VAL A 205 -6.35 3.18 20.65
CA VAL A 205 -6.24 1.84 21.25
C VAL A 205 -5.61 0.83 20.28
N LEU A 206 -5.93 0.93 18.99
CA LEU A 206 -5.38 0.09 17.93
C LEU A 206 -3.87 0.34 17.71
N ASP A 207 -3.41 1.59 17.76
CA ASP A 207 -1.98 1.91 17.67
C ASP A 207 -1.24 1.42 18.92
N ARG A 208 -1.83 1.56 20.11
CA ARG A 208 -1.25 1.02 21.35
C ARG A 208 -1.15 -0.50 21.33
N PHE A 209 -2.17 -1.18 20.80
CA PHE A 209 -2.14 -2.63 20.60
C PHE A 209 -0.99 -3.04 19.66
N LEU A 210 -0.81 -2.35 18.53
CA LEU A 210 0.31 -2.62 17.61
C LEU A 210 1.68 -2.29 18.19
N SER A 211 1.79 -1.24 19.02
CA SER A 211 3.03 -0.95 19.76
C SER A 211 3.33 -2.06 20.78
N GLY A 212 2.31 -2.54 21.49
CA GLY A 212 2.42 -3.70 22.36
C GLY A 212 2.91 -4.95 21.60
N LEU A 213 2.25 -5.30 20.50
CA LEU A 213 2.61 -6.44 19.65
C LEU A 213 4.06 -6.33 19.11
N SER A 214 4.45 -5.14 18.69
CA SER A 214 5.80 -4.83 18.20
C SER A 214 6.90 -4.94 19.28
N SER A 215 6.53 -5.09 20.56
CA SER A 215 7.47 -5.10 21.70
C SER A 215 7.61 -6.47 22.39
N ILE A 216 6.93 -7.51 21.91
CA ILE A 216 6.91 -8.84 22.55
C ILE A 216 8.17 -9.65 22.23
N ASP A 217 8.24 -10.23 21.03
CA ASP A 217 9.30 -11.14 20.57
C ASP A 217 9.48 -10.91 19.07
N ILE A 218 10.72 -10.95 18.58
CA ILE A 218 11.06 -10.63 17.18
C ILE A 218 10.33 -11.51 16.16
N ARG A 219 9.94 -12.73 16.54
CA ARG A 219 9.17 -13.66 15.69
C ARG A 219 7.74 -13.19 15.39
N ILE A 220 7.20 -12.30 16.22
CA ILE A 220 5.84 -11.74 16.10
C ILE A 220 5.90 -10.23 15.82
N ALA A 221 6.93 -9.54 16.33
CA ALA A 221 7.08 -8.10 16.24
C ALA A 221 7.10 -7.58 14.79
N TRP A 222 7.64 -8.36 13.84
CA TRP A 222 7.67 -8.00 12.43
C TRP A 222 6.27 -7.81 11.83
N ILE A 223 5.25 -8.54 12.32
CA ILE A 223 3.84 -8.36 11.93
C ILE A 223 3.33 -7.00 12.41
N GLY A 224 3.66 -6.65 13.66
CA GLY A 224 3.36 -5.34 14.23
C GLY A 224 4.03 -4.21 13.44
N TRP A 225 5.30 -4.37 13.05
CA TRP A 225 6.02 -3.38 12.23
C TRP A 225 5.42 -3.24 10.83
N ALA A 226 5.10 -4.35 10.17
CA ALA A 226 4.46 -4.34 8.86
C ALA A 226 3.10 -3.62 8.91
N MET A 227 2.27 -3.93 9.91
CA MET A 227 0.98 -3.26 10.12
C MET A 227 1.13 -1.76 10.40
N GLN A 228 2.14 -1.36 11.18
CA GLN A 228 2.41 0.06 11.41
C GLN A 228 2.82 0.79 10.13
N ILE A 229 3.61 0.16 9.27
CA ILE A 229 3.99 0.72 7.96
C ILE A 229 2.76 0.87 7.06
N LEU A 230 1.86 -0.12 7.04
CA LEU A 230 0.61 -0.07 6.27
C LEU A 230 -0.31 1.05 6.74
N ILE A 231 -0.52 1.17 8.06
CA ILE A 231 -1.34 2.25 8.63
C ILE A 231 -0.70 3.61 8.37
N TRP A 232 0.62 3.71 8.49
CA TRP A 232 1.35 4.91 8.12
C TRP A 232 1.14 5.26 6.65
N ALA A 233 1.14 4.28 5.73
CA ALA A 233 0.91 4.50 4.31
C ALA A 233 -0.51 5.01 4.06
N VAL A 234 -1.53 4.35 4.63
CA VAL A 234 -2.94 4.77 4.53
C VAL A 234 -3.14 6.19 5.07
N ARG A 235 -2.60 6.49 6.26
CA ARG A 235 -2.64 7.85 6.85
C ARG A 235 -1.91 8.86 5.96
N SER A 236 -0.76 8.49 5.39
CA SER A 236 0.05 9.37 4.55
C SER A 236 -0.65 9.75 3.25
N VAL A 237 -1.29 8.78 2.60
CA VAL A 237 -2.12 9.02 1.40
C VAL A 237 -3.31 9.92 1.77
N ALA A 238 -4.07 9.54 2.81
CA ALA A 238 -5.22 10.31 3.27
C ALA A 238 -4.86 11.77 3.62
N GLU A 239 -3.78 11.98 4.38
CA GLU A 239 -3.30 13.31 4.75
C GLU A 239 -2.84 14.12 3.53
N THR A 240 -2.21 13.47 2.53
CA THR A 240 -1.73 14.18 1.33
C THR A 240 -2.89 14.68 0.47
N PHE A 241 -3.87 13.82 0.20
CA PHE A 241 -5.09 14.23 -0.50
C PHE A 241 -5.84 15.31 0.29
N PHE A 242 -5.92 15.16 1.61
CA PHE A 242 -6.60 16.13 2.46
C PHE A 242 -5.87 17.49 2.50
N ARG A 243 -4.53 17.53 2.42
CA ARG A 243 -3.78 18.79 2.30
C ARG A 243 -4.13 19.59 1.06
N ILE A 244 -4.43 18.92 -0.07
CA ILE A 244 -4.90 19.60 -1.29
C ILE A 244 -6.24 20.30 -1.01
N VAL A 245 -7.14 19.63 -0.29
CA VAL A 245 -8.42 20.20 0.14
C VAL A 245 -8.21 21.39 1.09
N ILE A 246 -7.34 21.25 2.10
CA ILE A 246 -6.99 22.36 3.02
C ILE A 246 -6.40 23.56 2.28
N LEU A 247 -5.53 23.33 1.29
CA LEU A 247 -4.93 24.41 0.50
C LEU A 247 -6.00 25.15 -0.32
N ALA A 248 -6.94 24.41 -0.91
CA ALA A 248 -8.05 25.00 -1.65
C ALA A 248 -9.03 25.76 -0.73
N ASP A 249 -9.31 25.22 0.47
CA ASP A 249 -10.12 25.86 1.51
C ASP A 249 -9.50 27.15 2.03
N ARG A 250 -8.19 27.14 2.32
CA ARG A 250 -7.45 28.34 2.71
C ARG A 250 -7.43 29.42 1.63
N ALA A 251 -7.41 29.03 0.35
CA ALA A 251 -7.48 29.99 -0.75
C ALA A 251 -8.89 30.57 -0.93
N LEU A 252 -9.92 29.80 -0.58
CA LEU A 252 -11.31 30.20 -0.58
C LEU A 252 -11.64 31.11 0.62
N SER A 253 -11.12 30.82 1.81
CA SER A 253 -11.46 31.57 3.03
C SER A 253 -11.10 33.04 2.94
N ARG A 254 -9.95 33.42 2.36
CA ARG A 254 -9.59 34.84 2.13
C ARG A 254 -10.66 35.59 1.32
N GLU A 255 -11.23 34.94 0.31
CA GLU A 255 -12.27 35.55 -0.54
C GLU A 255 -13.63 35.55 0.17
N MET A 256 -13.90 34.55 1.04
CA MET A 256 -15.09 34.55 1.91
C MET A 256 -15.06 35.73 2.88
N GLU A 257 -13.90 36.06 3.45
CA GLU A 257 -13.71 37.19 4.37
C GLU A 257 -14.00 38.54 3.69
N PHE A 258 -13.39 38.79 2.53
CA PHE A 258 -13.69 40.03 1.78
C PHE A 258 -15.16 40.12 1.38
N GLN A 259 -15.79 38.99 1.06
CA GLN A 259 -17.21 38.96 0.73
C GLN A 259 -18.09 39.24 1.96
N ALA A 260 -17.74 38.68 3.11
CA ALA A 260 -18.42 38.93 4.37
C ALA A 260 -18.28 40.40 4.81
N ASP A 261 -17.10 41.02 4.59
CA ASP A 261 -16.88 42.45 4.79
C ASP A 261 -17.81 43.29 3.91
N LEU A 262 -17.94 42.97 2.61
CA LEU A 262 -18.86 43.70 1.73
C LEU A 262 -20.33 43.53 2.15
N VAL A 263 -20.71 42.36 2.69
CA VAL A 263 -22.05 42.16 3.26
C VAL A 263 -22.23 43.03 4.50
N ALA A 264 -21.26 43.10 5.41
CA ALA A 264 -21.33 44.01 6.56
C ALA A 264 -21.47 45.47 6.11
N VAL A 265 -20.62 45.92 5.17
CA VAL A 265 -20.66 47.28 4.61
C VAL A 265 -22.02 47.60 3.98
N SER A 266 -22.69 46.61 3.37
CA SER A 266 -24.01 46.81 2.76
C SER A 266 -25.12 47.15 3.75
N VAL A 267 -24.96 46.85 5.05
CA VAL A 267 -25.97 47.10 6.10
C VAL A 267 -25.50 48.06 7.20
N THR A 268 -24.20 48.30 7.35
CA THR A 268 -23.63 49.20 8.37
C THR A 268 -22.75 50.32 7.84
N GLY A 269 -22.54 50.39 6.52
CA GLY A 269 -21.61 51.33 5.88
C GLY A 269 -20.14 50.93 6.05
N SER A 270 -19.25 51.65 5.36
CA SER A 270 -17.83 51.31 5.26
C SER A 270 -17.03 51.56 6.55
N ASP A 271 -17.54 52.36 7.48
CA ASP A 271 -16.76 52.85 8.63
C ASP A 271 -16.91 51.98 9.89
N ALA A 272 -18.13 51.47 10.17
CA ALA A 272 -18.45 50.73 11.40
C ALA A 272 -17.54 49.50 11.61
N LEU A 273 -17.31 48.74 10.54
CA LEU A 273 -16.45 47.55 10.57
C LEU A 273 -15.00 47.92 10.91
N ILE A 274 -14.49 49.02 10.34
CA ILE A 274 -13.09 49.46 10.48
C ILE A 274 -12.84 50.04 11.88
N GLN A 275 -13.78 50.84 12.40
CA GLN A 275 -13.72 51.34 13.77
C GLN A 275 -13.80 50.20 14.79
N GLY A 276 -14.66 49.20 14.55
CA GLY A 276 -14.72 47.99 15.36
C GLY A 276 -13.39 47.22 15.37
N LEU A 277 -12.83 46.95 14.18
CA LEU A 277 -11.52 46.29 14.01
C LEU A 277 -10.40 46.98 14.79
N TYR A 278 -10.38 48.32 14.80
CA TYR A 278 -9.36 49.11 15.52
C TYR A 278 -9.39 48.87 17.04
N LYS A 279 -10.59 48.72 17.63
CA LYS A 279 -10.77 48.53 19.08
C LYS A 279 -10.41 47.11 19.56
N LEU A 280 -10.39 46.11 18.67
CA LEU A 280 -10.24 44.70 19.05
C LEU A 280 -8.91 44.38 19.73
N ASN A 281 -7.80 45.02 19.32
CA ASN A 281 -6.48 44.77 19.93
C ASN A 281 -6.47 45.14 21.42
N ALA A 282 -6.87 46.37 21.75
CA ALA A 282 -6.97 46.82 23.14
C ALA A 282 -8.01 46.02 23.93
N ALA A 283 -9.15 45.68 23.29
CA ALA A 283 -10.18 44.85 23.92
C ALA A 283 -9.66 43.45 24.30
N GLY A 284 -8.89 42.81 23.42
CA GLY A 284 -8.27 41.51 23.63
C GLY A 284 -7.23 41.54 24.75
N SER A 285 -6.22 42.41 24.64
CA SER A 285 -5.15 42.51 25.64
C SER A 285 -5.67 42.83 27.05
N SER A 286 -6.67 43.71 27.17
CA SER A 286 -7.28 44.03 28.46
C SER A 286 -8.16 42.91 29.00
N LEU A 287 -8.79 42.10 28.14
CA LEU A 287 -9.53 40.92 28.60
C LEU A 287 -8.56 39.85 29.10
N ASP A 288 -7.47 39.60 28.38
CA ASP A 288 -6.45 38.63 28.79
C ASP A 288 -5.87 39.01 30.16
N ALA A 289 -5.52 40.29 30.37
CA ALA A 289 -5.04 40.79 31.66
C ALA A 289 -6.06 40.63 32.80
N ALA A 290 -7.35 40.80 32.50
CA ALA A 290 -8.45 40.61 33.44
C ALA A 290 -8.67 39.12 33.76
N ILE A 291 -8.60 38.25 32.76
CA ILE A 291 -8.73 36.79 32.93
C ILE A 291 -7.55 36.25 33.73
N ASP A 292 -6.31 36.65 33.42
CA ASP A 292 -5.12 36.22 34.16
C ASP A 292 -5.24 36.56 35.66
N TYR A 293 -5.74 37.76 35.96
CA TYR A 293 -6.03 38.15 37.35
C TYR A 293 -7.14 37.30 37.97
N ALA A 294 -8.24 37.07 37.24
CA ALA A 294 -9.33 36.24 37.73
C ALA A 294 -8.89 34.79 37.98
N ILE A 295 -8.04 34.22 37.12
CA ILE A 295 -7.45 32.89 37.29
C ILE A 295 -6.55 32.85 38.54
N ALA A 296 -5.72 33.87 38.75
CA ALA A 296 -4.86 33.96 39.93
C ALA A 296 -5.71 33.97 41.22
N LYS A 297 -6.76 34.79 41.27
CA LYS A 297 -7.69 34.84 42.41
C LYS A 297 -8.46 33.54 42.60
N TYR A 298 -8.89 32.93 41.50
CA TYR A 298 -9.61 31.65 41.55
C TYR A 298 -8.73 30.54 42.13
N ASN A 299 -7.43 30.51 41.81
CA ASN A 299 -6.46 29.60 42.44
C ASN A 299 -6.33 29.83 43.96
N ASP A 300 -6.52 31.06 44.43
CA ASP A 300 -6.52 31.42 45.84
C ASP A 300 -7.84 31.10 46.56
N GLY A 301 -8.86 30.60 45.85
CA GLY A 301 -10.19 30.31 46.39
C GLY A 301 -11.11 31.54 46.41
N GLU A 302 -10.80 32.54 45.59
CA GLU A 302 -11.57 33.78 45.44
C GLU A 302 -12.15 33.87 44.02
N GLU A 303 -13.47 33.94 43.89
CA GLU A 303 -14.13 34.00 42.59
C GLU A 303 -14.52 35.44 42.23
N ILE A 304 -14.09 35.93 41.08
CA ILE A 304 -14.45 37.26 40.59
C ILE A 304 -15.87 37.26 40.03
N LYS A 305 -16.70 38.24 40.43
CA LYS A 305 -18.09 38.36 40.00
C LYS A 305 -18.26 38.72 38.52
N ASP A 306 -17.46 39.65 37.99
CA ASP A 306 -17.57 40.14 36.60
C ASP A 306 -16.19 40.49 36.02
N VAL A 307 -15.66 39.62 35.16
CA VAL A 307 -14.37 39.84 34.49
C VAL A 307 -14.42 40.98 33.46
N PHE A 308 -15.59 41.30 32.88
CA PHE A 308 -15.74 42.37 31.89
C PHE A 308 -15.69 43.75 32.55
N SER A 309 -16.11 43.85 33.81
CA SER A 309 -15.88 45.05 34.62
C SER A 309 -14.38 45.31 34.80
N LEU A 310 -13.57 44.27 34.97
CA LEU A 310 -12.11 44.36 35.05
C LEU A 310 -11.48 44.69 33.70
N GLN A 311 -11.99 44.12 32.60
CA GLN A 311 -11.57 44.50 31.23
C GLN A 311 -11.75 46.01 31.00
N SER A 312 -12.92 46.55 31.38
CA SER A 312 -13.22 47.99 31.25
C SER A 312 -12.30 48.84 32.12
N LEU A 313 -12.05 48.40 33.36
CA LEU A 313 -11.13 49.05 34.29
C LEU A 313 -9.70 49.05 33.75
N ASP A 314 -9.26 47.93 33.19
CA ASP A 314 -7.92 47.79 32.62
C ASP A 314 -7.70 48.79 31.48
N ILE A 315 -8.64 48.90 30.53
CA ILE A 315 -8.60 49.91 29.46
C ILE A 315 -8.47 51.33 30.04
N LEU A 316 -9.24 51.65 31.10
CA LEU A 316 -9.17 52.96 31.75
C LEU A 316 -7.82 53.20 32.45
N LYS A 317 -7.24 52.19 33.10
CA LYS A 317 -5.93 52.29 33.73
C LYS A 317 -4.83 52.44 32.68
N MET A 318 -4.91 51.70 31.60
CA MET A 318 -3.96 51.77 30.48
C MET A 318 -3.94 53.15 29.80
N ARG A 319 -5.09 53.81 29.62
CA ARG A 319 -5.14 55.23 29.20
C ARG A 319 -4.27 56.13 30.07
N SER A 320 -4.38 55.97 31.39
CA SER A 320 -3.59 56.75 32.34
C SER A 320 -2.10 56.39 32.31
N VAL A 321 -1.75 55.11 32.19
CA VAL A 321 -0.34 54.66 32.17
C VAL A 321 0.39 55.14 30.91
N LEU A 322 -0.28 55.05 29.76
CA LEU A 322 0.28 55.46 28.48
C LEU A 322 0.27 56.99 28.29
N GLY A 323 -0.60 57.70 29.01
CA GLY A 323 -0.82 59.13 28.77
C GLY A 323 -1.58 59.39 27.47
N ASP A 324 -2.32 58.39 26.97
CA ASP A 324 -3.13 58.45 25.77
C ASP A 324 -4.62 58.38 26.16
N GLU A 325 -5.32 59.52 26.02
CA GLU A 325 -6.75 59.61 26.32
C GLU A 325 -7.64 58.91 25.28
N GLU A 326 -7.10 58.60 24.10
CA GLU A 326 -7.78 57.98 22.97
C GLU A 326 -7.50 56.46 22.87
N TYR A 327 -6.72 55.88 23.80
CA TYR A 327 -6.48 54.43 23.85
C TYR A 327 -7.80 53.65 23.88
N ALA A 328 -7.89 52.63 23.02
CA ALA A 328 -9.10 51.82 22.77
C ALA A 328 -10.33 52.60 22.25
N LYS A 329 -10.16 53.83 21.74
CA LYS A 329 -11.18 54.55 20.96
C LYS A 329 -10.76 54.58 19.49
N ALA A 330 -11.72 54.41 18.59
CA ALA A 330 -11.44 54.56 17.17
C ALA A 330 -11.21 56.04 16.81
N PRO A 331 -10.26 56.36 15.92
CA PRO A 331 -10.03 57.73 15.48
C PRO A 331 -11.30 58.35 14.89
N LYS A 332 -11.50 59.66 15.14
CA LYS A 332 -12.62 60.40 14.55
C LYS A 332 -12.45 60.49 13.03
N ILE A 333 -13.48 60.05 12.31
CA ILE A 333 -13.50 60.11 10.85
C ILE A 333 -13.88 61.54 10.43
N PRO A 334 -13.09 62.21 9.57
CA PRO A 334 -13.40 63.55 9.08
C PRO A 334 -14.75 63.62 8.38
N GLU A 335 -15.49 64.73 8.52
CA GLU A 335 -16.79 64.87 7.85
C GLU A 335 -16.66 64.94 6.32
N ASN A 336 -15.56 65.53 5.83
CA ASN A 336 -15.22 65.65 4.41
C ASN A 336 -14.18 64.58 4.02
N ASN A 337 -14.28 64.04 2.80
CA ASN A 337 -13.31 63.08 2.23
C ASN A 337 -13.22 61.73 2.98
N ARG A 338 -14.37 61.22 3.45
CA ARG A 338 -14.46 59.96 4.21
C ARG A 338 -13.96 58.76 3.40
N GLU A 339 -14.24 58.76 2.10
CA GLU A 339 -13.88 57.71 1.14
C GLU A 339 -12.37 57.47 1.05
N ASN A 340 -11.55 58.51 1.25
CA ASN A 340 -10.10 58.44 1.20
C ASN A 340 -9.44 58.39 2.58
N ASN A 341 -10.21 58.54 3.67
CA ASN A 341 -9.67 58.39 5.02
C ASN A 341 -9.27 56.93 5.28
N ARG A 342 -8.04 56.71 5.73
CA ARG A 342 -7.52 55.38 6.12
C ARG A 342 -7.09 55.42 7.58
N ILE A 343 -7.64 54.52 8.38
CA ILE A 343 -7.33 54.38 9.80
C ILE A 343 -6.08 53.51 9.97
N PHE A 344 -5.94 52.48 9.14
CA PHE A 344 -4.79 51.59 9.18
C PHE A 344 -3.70 52.08 8.21
N ASN A 345 -2.47 52.23 8.71
CA ASN A 345 -1.27 52.40 7.89
C ASN A 345 -0.51 51.06 7.81
N THR A 346 0.55 50.97 6.98
CA THR A 346 1.36 49.74 6.86
C THR A 346 1.94 49.25 8.20
N SER A 347 2.06 50.15 9.17
CA SER A 347 2.58 49.94 10.52
C SER A 347 1.50 49.75 11.59
N ILE A 348 0.20 49.60 11.24
CA ILE A 348 -0.91 49.30 12.17
C ILE A 348 -1.88 48.27 11.54
N ALA A 349 -1.52 47.72 10.36
CA ALA A 349 -2.39 46.93 9.50
C ALA A 349 -2.60 45.46 9.91
N GLN A 350 -1.89 44.96 10.92
CA GLN A 350 -1.99 43.53 11.28
C GLN A 350 -3.33 43.26 11.99
N PRO A 351 -4.02 42.15 11.66
CA PRO A 351 -5.25 41.79 12.33
C PRO A 351 -4.95 41.31 13.76
N PRO A 352 -5.87 41.51 14.72
CA PRO A 352 -5.69 41.06 16.11
C PRO A 352 -5.42 39.55 16.17
N THR A 353 -4.80 39.07 17.27
CA THR A 353 -4.37 37.67 17.45
C THR A 353 -5.44 36.63 17.10
N MET A 354 -6.68 36.93 17.46
CA MET A 354 -7.86 36.11 17.18
C MET A 354 -8.25 36.02 15.70
N TRP A 355 -7.91 37.03 14.89
CA TRP A 355 -8.22 37.16 13.47
C TRP A 355 -6.96 37.05 12.59
N LEU A 356 -5.88 36.45 13.10
CA LEU A 356 -4.62 36.23 12.35
C LEU A 356 -4.77 35.38 11.08
N THR A 357 -5.91 34.68 10.93
CA THR A 357 -6.27 33.93 9.71
C THR A 357 -7.14 34.74 8.74
N HIS A 358 -7.47 35.99 9.07
CA HIS A 358 -8.14 36.93 8.18
C HIS A 358 -7.10 37.72 7.35
N PRO A 359 -7.52 38.36 6.25
CA PRO A 359 -6.67 39.35 5.58
C PRO A 359 -6.26 40.48 6.53
N SER A 360 -5.20 41.22 6.18
CA SER A 360 -4.75 42.37 6.97
C SER A 360 -5.87 43.40 7.17
N ASN A 361 -5.89 44.11 8.29
CA ASN A 361 -6.87 45.17 8.53
C ASN A 361 -6.80 46.27 7.46
N LEU A 362 -5.62 46.51 6.88
CA LEU A 362 -5.45 47.39 5.72
C LEU A 362 -6.15 46.85 4.47
N ASP A 363 -5.93 45.58 4.09
CA ASP A 363 -6.59 44.95 2.94
C ASP A 363 -8.12 45.00 3.10
N ARG A 364 -8.59 44.82 4.34
CA ARG A 364 -10.02 44.85 4.69
C ARG A 364 -10.58 46.26 4.62
N GLU A 365 -9.84 47.27 5.10
CA GLU A 365 -10.21 48.67 4.93
C GLU A 365 -10.24 49.08 3.45
N GLU A 366 -9.26 48.66 2.66
CA GLU A 366 -9.24 48.88 1.21
C GLU A 366 -10.44 48.21 0.52
N ASN A 367 -10.76 46.96 0.88
CA ASN A 367 -11.92 46.26 0.35
C ASN A 367 -13.25 46.93 0.76
N ALA A 368 -13.40 47.31 2.04
CA ALA A 368 -14.60 47.94 2.59
C ALA A 368 -14.85 49.36 2.05
N LYS A 369 -13.77 50.11 1.73
CA LYS A 369 -13.83 51.48 1.21
C LYS A 369 -13.64 51.58 -0.31
N LYS A 370 -13.44 50.45 -1.02
CA LYS A 370 -13.31 50.41 -2.48
C LYS A 370 -14.50 51.07 -3.20
N VAL A 371 -15.70 50.80 -2.69
CA VAL A 371 -16.91 51.58 -2.98
C VAL A 371 -17.42 52.05 -1.63
N TYR A 372 -17.21 53.33 -1.34
CA TYR A 372 -17.54 53.87 -0.02
C TYR A 372 -19.06 54.01 0.14
N ILE A 373 -19.60 53.42 1.21
CA ILE A 373 -21.01 53.50 1.59
C ILE A 373 -21.12 54.19 2.94
N TYR A 374 -21.74 55.36 2.96
CA TYR A 374 -21.99 56.08 4.21
C TYR A 374 -23.20 55.51 4.96
N ALA A 375 -23.05 55.33 6.27
CA ALA A 375 -24.14 55.05 7.19
C ALA A 375 -23.94 55.81 8.52
N PRO A 376 -25.01 56.34 9.12
CA PRO A 376 -24.92 56.96 10.45
C PRO A 376 -24.55 55.91 11.51
N GLN A 377 -23.65 56.27 12.42
CA GLN A 377 -23.22 55.43 13.53
C GLN A 377 -24.01 55.75 14.80
N PHE A 378 -24.49 54.71 15.47
CA PHE A 378 -25.05 54.72 16.82
C PHE A 378 -23.96 54.42 17.85
N GLU A 379 -23.63 55.41 18.68
CA GLU A 379 -22.56 55.35 19.70
C GLU A 379 -22.99 54.71 21.03
N ASN A 380 -24.25 54.27 21.13
CA ASN A 380 -24.77 53.52 22.27
C ASN A 380 -23.95 52.25 22.54
N SER A 381 -23.85 51.85 23.81
CA SER A 381 -23.19 50.60 24.18
C SER A 381 -23.89 49.41 23.56
N ALA A 382 -23.13 48.43 23.07
CA ALA A 382 -23.71 47.17 22.61
C ALA A 382 -24.46 46.40 23.73
N TRP A 383 -24.19 46.69 25.02
CA TRP A 383 -24.95 46.15 26.14
C TRP A 383 -26.43 46.53 26.13
N ASP A 384 -26.82 47.62 25.47
CA ASP A 384 -28.23 48.05 25.34
C ASP A 384 -29.09 47.01 24.58
N LEU A 385 -28.46 46.06 23.86
CA LEU A 385 -29.15 44.96 23.18
C LEU A 385 -29.47 43.76 24.11
N PHE A 386 -28.87 43.72 25.31
CA PHE A 386 -28.98 42.60 26.24
C PHE A 386 -29.87 42.97 27.44
N SER A 387 -30.81 42.08 27.76
CA SER A 387 -31.62 42.15 28.98
C SER A 387 -30.86 41.56 30.16
N ASP A 388 -30.89 42.20 31.33
CA ASP A 388 -30.20 41.73 32.54
C ASP A 388 -28.69 41.41 32.31
N SER A 389 -27.96 42.41 31.79
CA SER A 389 -26.54 42.26 31.44
C SER A 389 -25.66 41.84 32.62
N GLU A 390 -25.99 42.23 33.85
CA GLU A 390 -25.20 41.88 35.03
C GLU A 390 -25.22 40.37 35.32
N SER A 391 -26.39 39.75 35.24
CA SER A 391 -26.53 38.30 35.42
C SER A 391 -25.77 37.51 34.35
N LEU A 392 -25.82 37.97 33.09
CA LEU A 392 -25.07 37.35 31.99
C LEU A 392 -23.56 37.39 32.22
N LYS A 393 -23.01 38.57 32.57
CA LYS A 393 -21.58 38.75 32.85
C LYS A 393 -21.11 37.82 33.97
N ARG A 394 -21.89 37.71 35.05
CA ARG A 394 -21.64 36.79 36.16
C ARG A 394 -21.64 35.33 35.74
N ASN A 395 -22.67 34.91 35.02
CA ASN A 395 -22.82 33.51 34.61
C ASN A 395 -21.68 33.08 33.66
N VAL A 396 -21.28 33.95 32.72
CA VAL A 396 -20.16 33.68 31.82
C VAL A 396 -18.83 33.65 32.59
N THR A 397 -18.62 34.56 33.54
CA THR A 397 -17.41 34.59 34.40
C THR A 397 -17.30 33.30 35.23
N HIS A 398 -18.39 32.89 35.89
CA HIS A 398 -18.43 31.63 36.65
C HIS A 398 -18.15 30.40 35.75
N LYS A 399 -18.74 30.37 34.56
CA LYS A 399 -18.55 29.26 33.61
C LYS A 399 -17.12 29.17 33.09
N LEU A 400 -16.46 30.31 32.89
CA LEU A 400 -15.04 30.39 32.53
C LEU A 400 -14.16 29.79 33.64
N LEU A 401 -14.36 30.21 34.89
CA LEU A 401 -13.50 29.83 36.01
C LEU A 401 -13.74 28.39 36.51
N SER A 402 -15.00 27.94 36.58
CA SER A 402 -15.40 26.62 37.12
C SER A 402 -14.78 25.40 36.43
N LYS A 403 -14.14 25.58 35.27
CA LYS A 403 -13.47 24.50 34.53
C LYS A 403 -12.00 24.32 34.87
N LEU A 404 -11.40 25.27 35.57
CA LEU A 404 -9.99 25.20 35.95
C LEU A 404 -9.82 24.14 37.03
N GLU A 405 -8.88 23.21 36.83
CA GLU A 405 -8.48 22.26 37.87
C GLU A 405 -7.67 23.02 38.93
N VAL A 406 -8.33 23.39 40.01
CA VAL A 406 -7.73 24.16 41.10
C VAL A 406 -7.63 23.35 42.38
N LYS A 407 -6.64 23.69 43.21
CA LYS A 407 -6.34 22.98 44.45
C LYS A 407 -7.42 23.14 45.53
N LYS A 408 -8.10 24.29 45.57
CA LYS A 408 -9.18 24.59 46.52
C LYS A 408 -10.55 24.28 45.91
N LYS A 409 -11.47 23.72 46.70
CA LYS A 409 -12.83 23.34 46.25
C LYS A 409 -13.93 24.29 46.74
N GLU A 410 -13.62 25.18 47.68
CA GLU A 410 -14.53 26.20 48.21
C GLU A 410 -14.07 27.58 47.76
N PHE A 411 -15.02 28.42 47.33
CA PHE A 411 -14.75 29.75 46.77
C PHE A 411 -15.55 30.83 47.47
N THR A 412 -14.91 31.97 47.71
CA THR A 412 -15.57 33.19 48.18
C THR A 412 -15.80 34.12 47.00
N LEU A 413 -17.04 34.53 46.76
CA LEU A 413 -17.36 35.49 45.69
C LEU A 413 -16.90 36.90 46.08
N ILE A 414 -16.10 37.53 45.22
CA ILE A 414 -15.62 38.90 45.38
C ILE A 414 -16.51 39.87 44.61
N GLU A 415 -17.03 40.87 45.32
CA GLU A 415 -17.80 41.98 44.74
C GLU A 415 -16.92 42.90 43.89
N ASN A 416 -17.50 43.47 42.82
CA ASN A 416 -16.77 44.26 41.82
C ASN A 416 -15.98 45.42 42.44
N GLU A 417 -16.51 46.09 43.46
CA GLU A 417 -15.85 47.21 44.15
C GLU A 417 -14.53 46.78 44.81
N ILE A 418 -14.52 45.60 45.44
CA ILE A 418 -13.33 45.03 46.08
C ILE A 418 -12.34 44.60 44.99
N ALA A 419 -12.82 43.87 43.98
CA ALA A 419 -11.99 43.44 42.86
C ALA A 419 -11.35 44.63 42.12
N HIS A 420 -12.10 45.71 41.89
CA HIS A 420 -11.60 46.93 41.23
C HIS A 420 -10.55 47.64 42.05
N LYS A 421 -10.76 47.72 43.36
CA LYS A 421 -9.78 48.30 44.29
C LYS A 421 -8.48 47.51 44.25
N GLU A 422 -8.55 46.19 44.43
CA GLU A 422 -7.38 45.32 44.40
C GLU A 422 -6.68 45.29 43.03
N TYR A 423 -7.45 45.21 41.95
CA TYR A 423 -6.91 45.27 40.58
C TYR A 423 -6.19 46.59 40.33
N SER A 424 -6.77 47.71 40.81
CA SER A 424 -6.15 49.04 40.71
C SER A 424 -4.84 49.15 41.48
N GLU A 425 -4.61 48.35 42.54
CA GLU A 425 -3.33 48.34 43.26
C GLU A 425 -2.16 47.92 42.35
N ARG A 426 -2.43 47.12 41.31
CA ARG A 426 -1.43 46.73 40.29
C ARG A 426 -0.90 47.93 39.48
N PHE A 427 -1.63 49.04 39.48
CA PHE A 427 -1.30 50.28 38.76
C PHE A 427 -0.77 51.39 39.67
N ARG A 428 -0.61 51.13 40.99
CA ARG A 428 -0.11 52.13 41.94
C ARG A 428 1.41 52.27 41.95
N PHE A 429 2.09 51.36 41.27
CA PHE A 429 3.52 51.44 41.08
C PHE A 429 3.92 52.75 40.41
N LYS A 430 4.90 53.46 40.98
CA LYS A 430 5.48 54.68 40.44
C LYS A 430 5.94 54.51 38.99
N PHE A 431 6.50 53.36 38.63
CA PHE A 431 6.98 53.14 37.25
C PHE A 431 5.86 53.12 36.20
N LEU A 432 4.59 53.06 36.63
CA LEU A 432 3.40 53.16 35.78
C LEU A 432 2.77 54.56 35.78
N ASP A 433 3.39 55.54 36.47
CA ASP A 433 2.93 56.93 36.44
C ASP A 433 2.98 57.48 35.00
N LYS A 434 1.94 58.22 34.62
CA LYS A 434 1.78 58.85 33.30
C LYS A 434 3.00 59.67 32.88
N LYS A 435 3.76 60.23 33.83
CA LYS A 435 4.98 61.01 33.53
C LYS A 435 6.07 60.19 32.85
N TYR A 436 6.09 58.87 33.05
CA TYR A 436 7.07 57.97 32.43
C TYR A 436 6.65 57.46 31.05
N LYS A 437 5.46 57.85 30.55
CA LYS A 437 4.99 57.59 29.18
C LYS A 437 5.07 56.10 28.79
N GLY A 438 4.85 55.19 29.74
CA GLY A 438 4.93 53.75 29.52
C GLY A 438 6.35 53.17 29.34
N LEU A 439 7.43 53.93 29.59
CA LEU A 439 8.82 53.47 29.37
C LEU A 439 9.13 52.13 30.05
N TYR A 440 8.63 51.94 31.28
CA TYR A 440 8.87 50.74 32.10
C TYR A 440 7.79 49.66 31.95
N LEU A 441 6.73 49.91 31.18
CA LEU A 441 5.60 48.99 31.06
C LEU A 441 5.95 47.79 30.16
N ASN A 442 6.12 46.62 30.78
CA ASN A 442 6.44 45.35 30.13
C ASN A 442 7.72 45.38 29.26
N ARG A 443 8.73 46.17 29.66
CA ARG A 443 10.00 46.31 28.93
C ARG A 443 11.19 46.00 29.81
N PHE A 444 12.23 45.41 29.20
CA PHE A 444 13.55 45.22 29.79
C PHE A 444 14.47 46.37 29.38
N VAL A 445 14.50 47.45 30.14
CA VAL A 445 15.24 48.68 29.78
C VAL A 445 16.76 48.52 29.91
N PHE A 446 17.24 47.47 30.58
CA PHE A 446 18.67 47.17 30.72
C PHE A 446 19.18 46.20 29.64
N LYS A 447 18.33 45.82 28.67
CA LYS A 447 18.60 44.72 27.73
C LYS A 447 19.82 44.88 26.83
N ASN A 448 20.20 46.12 26.52
CA ASN A 448 21.28 46.45 25.59
C ASN A 448 22.57 46.93 26.30
N PHE A 449 22.59 46.90 27.65
CA PHE A 449 23.76 47.28 28.44
C PHE A 449 24.52 46.03 28.87
N GLN A 450 25.84 46.00 28.63
CA GLN A 450 26.71 44.86 28.96
C GLN A 450 27.08 44.85 30.45
N ASN A 451 27.28 46.03 31.02
CA ASN A 451 27.55 46.25 32.43
C ASN A 451 26.56 47.26 33.02
N ALA A 452 26.24 47.10 34.30
CA ALA A 452 25.39 48.05 35.01
C ALA A 452 25.96 49.49 35.01
N HIS A 453 27.29 49.65 34.94
CA HIS A 453 27.93 50.96 34.88
C HIS A 453 27.60 51.72 33.60
N ASP A 454 27.45 51.00 32.48
CA ASP A 454 27.23 51.58 31.15
C ASP A 454 25.93 52.41 31.09
N VAL A 455 24.97 52.12 31.99
CA VAL A 455 23.67 52.80 32.13
C VAL A 455 23.81 54.22 32.65
N TYR A 456 24.86 54.52 33.41
CA TYR A 456 25.08 55.84 34.00
C TYR A 456 26.46 56.42 33.65
N ASP A 457 27.09 55.90 32.60
CA ASP A 457 28.39 56.34 32.06
C ASP A 457 28.24 57.32 30.89
N PHE A 458 27.67 58.49 31.16
CA PHE A 458 27.52 59.61 30.22
C PHE A 458 27.95 60.89 30.94
N GLU A 459 28.70 61.75 30.25
CA GLU A 459 29.14 63.02 30.82
C GLU A 459 27.96 64.00 30.90
N ILE A 460 27.67 64.48 32.12
CA ILE A 460 26.54 65.37 32.38
C ILE A 460 27.05 66.65 33.05
N ASP A 461 26.71 67.79 32.47
CA ASP A 461 26.97 69.12 33.04
C ASP A 461 25.76 69.65 33.86
N ASP A 462 25.95 70.80 34.52
CA ASP A 462 24.96 71.42 35.41
C ASP A 462 23.69 71.90 34.69
N SER A 463 23.80 72.28 33.41
CA SER A 463 22.65 72.68 32.59
C SER A 463 21.79 71.46 32.24
N MET A 464 22.44 70.36 31.86
CA MET A 464 21.79 69.09 31.54
C MET A 464 21.09 68.47 32.75
N ILE A 465 21.64 68.62 33.97
CA ILE A 465 20.98 68.15 35.20
C ILE A 465 19.59 68.79 35.35
N ASN A 466 19.49 70.11 35.19
CA ASN A 466 18.20 70.80 35.33
C ASN A 466 17.21 70.35 34.24
N GLN A 467 17.65 70.26 32.99
CA GLN A 467 16.79 69.83 31.88
C GLN A 467 16.30 68.37 32.04
N LEU A 468 17.19 67.44 32.39
CA LEU A 468 16.88 66.00 32.46
C LEU A 468 16.20 65.56 33.77
N ILE A 469 16.28 66.36 34.83
CA ILE A 469 15.62 66.05 36.11
C ILE A 469 14.33 66.87 36.30
N VAL A 470 14.29 68.15 35.89
CA VAL A 470 13.17 69.07 36.18
C VAL A 470 12.12 69.09 35.07
N ASP A 471 12.50 69.14 33.79
CA ASP A 471 11.58 69.29 32.65
C ASP A 471 11.15 67.92 32.01
N SER A 472 11.42 66.79 32.68
CA SER A 472 11.74 65.52 31.99
C SER A 472 10.60 64.63 31.46
N TYR A 473 11.01 63.68 30.59
CA TYR A 473 10.28 62.70 29.74
C TYR A 473 9.49 63.31 28.56
N PRO A 474 10.04 63.31 27.32
CA PRO A 474 9.39 63.94 26.17
C PRO A 474 8.19 63.13 25.65
N ASP A 475 7.19 63.84 25.09
CA ASP A 475 5.99 63.20 24.52
C ASP A 475 6.29 62.24 23.36
N LYS A 476 7.38 62.48 22.60
CA LYS A 476 7.87 61.59 21.54
C LYS A 476 8.07 60.14 22.03
N LEU A 477 8.35 59.93 23.33
CA LEU A 477 8.49 58.57 23.88
C LEU A 477 7.23 57.72 23.69
N ILE A 478 6.03 58.31 23.71
CA ILE A 478 4.79 57.57 23.47
C ILE A 478 4.85 56.93 22.07
N ASP A 479 5.13 57.76 21.06
CA ASP A 479 5.20 57.34 19.65
C ASP A 479 6.31 56.30 19.42
N ASP A 480 7.50 56.50 19.98
CA ASP A 480 8.63 55.58 19.83
C ASP A 480 8.35 54.21 20.48
N ILE A 481 7.70 54.20 21.65
CA ILE A 481 7.35 52.96 22.38
C ILE A 481 6.25 52.19 21.65
N GLU A 482 5.24 52.90 21.15
CA GLU A 482 4.16 52.31 20.38
C GLU A 482 4.68 51.73 19.06
N ALA A 483 5.56 52.45 18.36
CA ALA A 483 6.23 51.98 17.16
C ALA A 483 7.05 50.69 17.40
N ILE A 484 7.82 50.62 18.50
CA ILE A 484 8.55 49.40 18.85
C ILE A 484 7.60 48.23 19.10
N ARG A 485 6.53 48.43 19.88
CA ARG A 485 5.56 47.36 20.16
C ARG A 485 4.94 46.82 18.88
N PHE A 486 4.57 47.71 17.95
CA PHE A 486 4.04 47.29 16.67
C PHE A 486 5.08 46.50 15.85
N LEU A 487 6.32 46.99 15.76
CA LEU A 487 7.38 46.30 15.02
C LEU A 487 7.71 44.93 15.64
N GLU A 488 7.67 44.81 16.97
CA GLU A 488 7.82 43.52 17.66
C GLU A 488 6.67 42.55 17.31
N GLU A 489 5.43 43.04 17.28
CA GLU A 489 4.27 42.25 16.84
C GLU A 489 4.37 41.86 15.35
N GLU A 490 4.81 42.78 14.47
CA GLU A 490 5.06 42.52 13.05
C GLU A 490 6.15 41.44 12.86
N ARG A 491 7.25 41.54 13.61
CA ARG A 491 8.33 40.54 13.65
C ARG A 491 7.81 39.19 14.10
N ASP A 492 7.08 39.14 15.21
CA ASP A 492 6.59 37.90 15.80
C ASP A 492 5.59 37.20 14.87
N ASN A 493 4.76 37.97 14.16
CA ASN A 493 3.88 37.48 13.10
C ASN A 493 4.65 36.90 11.91
N LEU A 494 5.73 37.55 11.46
CA LEU A 494 6.60 37.01 10.42
C LEU A 494 7.34 35.75 10.89
N GLU A 495 7.79 35.71 12.15
CA GLU A 495 8.39 34.52 12.76
C GLU A 495 7.41 33.36 12.84
N ALA A 496 6.15 33.63 13.22
CA ALA A 496 5.10 32.63 13.22
C ALA A 496 4.80 32.09 11.81
N ASN A 497 4.78 32.96 10.81
CA ASN A 497 4.63 32.58 9.40
C ASN A 497 5.84 31.78 8.86
N LYS A 498 7.05 32.14 9.29
CA LYS A 498 8.30 31.42 8.97
C LYS A 498 8.29 30.01 9.58
N ASN A 499 7.87 29.90 10.83
CA ASN A 499 7.84 28.65 11.59
C ASN A 499 6.59 27.79 11.29
N ARG A 500 5.66 28.29 10.47
CA ARG A 500 4.38 27.65 10.11
C ARG A 500 3.47 27.38 11.31
N THR A 501 3.70 28.02 12.44
CA THR A 501 2.74 28.05 13.57
C THR A 501 1.48 28.79 13.16
N ILE A 502 1.63 29.79 12.29
CA ILE A 502 0.54 30.47 11.58
C ILE A 502 0.79 30.30 10.08
N VAL A 503 -0.26 29.98 9.32
CA VAL A 503 -0.17 29.85 7.87
C VAL A 503 -1.10 30.86 7.22
N ALA A 504 -0.52 31.88 6.59
CA ALA A 504 -1.26 32.91 5.87
C ALA A 504 -2.29 32.32 4.90
N THR A 505 -3.45 32.97 4.88
CA THR A 505 -4.67 32.57 4.15
C THR A 505 -4.42 32.64 2.64
N GLY A 506 -4.58 31.50 1.97
CA GLY A 506 -4.22 31.32 0.56
C GLY A 506 -2.73 31.12 0.27
N GLY A 507 -1.88 30.94 1.29
CA GLY A 507 -0.44 30.70 1.12
C GLY A 507 0.36 31.91 0.64
N ILE A 508 -0.27 33.09 0.64
CA ILE A 508 0.30 34.37 0.22
C ILE A 508 0.58 35.17 1.48
N ILE A 509 1.85 35.43 1.77
CA ILE A 509 2.25 36.25 2.92
C ILE A 509 2.30 37.68 2.43
N GLN A 510 1.39 38.52 2.90
CA GLN A 510 1.39 39.95 2.60
C GLN A 510 2.10 40.69 3.73
N HIS A 511 2.97 41.62 3.36
CA HIS A 511 3.72 42.44 4.31
C HIS A 511 3.90 43.83 3.74
N ARG A 512 3.32 44.83 4.40
CA ARG A 512 3.30 46.24 3.97
C ARG A 512 2.87 46.40 2.48
N GLY A 513 1.83 45.67 2.07
CA GLY A 513 1.29 45.69 0.69
C GLY A 513 2.04 44.84 -0.33
N GLU A 514 3.17 44.21 0.03
CA GLU A 514 3.94 43.33 -0.85
C GLU A 514 3.64 41.86 -0.59
N GLN A 515 3.54 41.07 -1.67
CA GLN A 515 3.51 39.61 -1.57
C GLN A 515 4.93 39.07 -1.32
N LEU A 516 5.18 38.56 -0.12
CA LEU A 516 6.41 37.89 0.27
C LEU A 516 6.38 36.41 -0.07
N LYS A 517 7.48 35.93 -0.66
CA LYS A 517 7.80 34.49 -0.68
C LYS A 517 8.39 34.12 0.67
N ARG A 518 8.16 32.88 1.12
CA ARG A 518 8.71 32.39 2.41
C ARG A 518 10.23 32.53 2.55
N LYS A 519 10.96 32.45 1.43
CA LYS A 519 12.42 32.63 1.40
C LYS A 519 12.87 34.07 1.69
N GLU A 520 11.97 35.05 1.51
CA GLU A 520 12.23 36.48 1.74
C GLU A 520 11.90 36.90 3.18
N ILE A 521 11.11 36.11 3.92
CA ILE A 521 10.73 36.42 5.32
C ILE A 521 11.95 36.65 6.23
N PRO A 522 13.02 35.82 6.21
CA PRO A 522 14.17 36.05 7.08
C PRO A 522 14.82 37.42 6.86
N LEU A 523 14.89 37.88 5.61
CA LEU A 523 15.43 39.20 5.27
C LEU A 523 14.53 40.33 5.78
N LYS A 524 13.20 40.15 5.71
CA LYS A 524 12.25 41.14 6.23
C LYS A 524 12.26 41.19 7.76
N ILE A 525 12.39 40.04 8.46
CA ILE A 525 12.60 39.99 9.91
C ILE A 525 13.89 40.73 10.29
N GLU A 526 14.97 40.54 9.54
CA GLU A 526 16.24 41.24 9.78
C GLU A 526 16.13 42.75 9.57
N ALA A 527 15.35 43.19 8.57
CA ALA A 527 15.03 44.60 8.37
C ALA A 527 14.22 45.19 9.54
N ILE A 528 13.15 44.52 9.99
CA ILE A 528 12.36 44.95 11.15
C ILE A 528 13.20 44.98 12.42
N ASN A 529 14.04 43.97 12.66
CA ASN A 529 14.95 43.97 13.80
C ASN A 529 15.93 45.16 13.76
N SER A 530 16.30 45.61 12.55
CA SER A 530 17.12 46.81 12.38
C SER A 530 16.33 48.09 12.68
N GLU A 531 15.06 48.18 12.24
CA GLU A 531 14.14 49.28 12.59
C GLU A 531 13.94 49.37 14.11
N ILE A 532 13.68 48.23 14.78
CA ILE A 532 13.56 48.15 16.24
C ILE A 532 14.86 48.60 16.91
N ALA A 533 16.02 48.10 16.45
CA ALA A 533 17.31 48.45 17.03
C ALA A 533 17.63 49.94 16.91
N GLU A 534 17.18 50.61 15.84
CA GLU A 534 17.36 52.06 15.65
C GLU A 534 16.52 52.86 16.65
N LEU A 535 15.24 52.54 16.81
CA LEU A 535 14.36 53.16 17.81
C LEU A 535 14.85 52.89 19.24
N GLU A 536 15.29 51.66 19.52
CA GLU A 536 15.84 51.30 20.82
C GLU A 536 17.12 52.04 21.16
N LYS A 537 17.97 52.33 20.17
CA LYS A 537 19.18 53.11 20.38
C LYS A 537 18.88 54.53 20.86
N GLU A 538 17.84 55.17 20.33
CA GLU A 538 17.40 56.50 20.81
C GLU A 538 16.88 56.43 22.25
N LEU A 539 16.08 55.41 22.57
CA LEU A 539 15.55 55.18 23.91
C LEU A 539 16.63 54.84 24.94
N ASP A 540 17.59 53.99 24.56
CA ASP A 540 18.72 53.60 25.40
C ASP A 540 19.62 54.82 25.66
N LEU A 541 19.83 55.68 24.67
CA LEU A 541 20.58 56.92 24.83
C LEU A 541 19.86 57.87 25.81
N PHE A 542 18.55 58.07 25.64
CA PHE A 542 17.75 58.88 26.56
C PHE A 542 17.79 58.32 27.99
N PHE A 543 17.58 57.00 28.13
CA PHE A 543 17.62 56.32 29.43
C PHE A 543 19.00 56.50 30.08
N LYS A 544 20.08 56.31 29.31
CA LYS A 544 21.45 56.51 29.77
C LYS A 544 21.71 57.95 30.23
N GLN A 545 21.31 58.94 29.43
CA GLN A 545 21.45 60.36 29.80
C GLN A 545 20.68 60.69 31.08
N SER A 546 19.43 60.23 31.18
CA SER A 546 18.58 60.43 32.37
C SER A 546 19.23 59.83 33.62
N LYS A 547 19.65 58.56 33.56
CA LYS A 547 20.24 57.88 34.73
C LYS A 547 21.62 58.42 35.08
N SER A 548 22.43 58.85 34.12
CA SER A 548 23.66 59.60 34.35
C SER A 548 23.41 60.93 35.05
N ALA A 549 22.35 61.66 34.69
CA ALA A 549 22.03 62.93 35.34
C ALA A 549 21.69 62.74 36.82
N TYR A 550 20.82 61.78 37.14
CA TYR A 550 20.51 61.43 38.53
C TYR A 550 21.74 60.93 39.30
N TYR A 551 22.59 60.11 38.68
CA TYR A 551 23.81 59.63 39.32
C TYR A 551 24.81 60.76 39.61
N THR A 552 25.10 61.62 38.63
CA THR A 552 25.99 62.77 38.79
C THR A 552 25.44 63.75 39.82
N PHE A 553 24.12 63.99 39.81
CA PHE A 553 23.48 64.84 40.82
C PHE A 553 23.54 64.22 42.23
N SER A 554 23.32 62.91 42.36
CA SER A 554 23.42 62.22 43.64
C SER A 554 24.83 62.30 44.26
N LYS A 555 25.89 62.31 43.43
CA LYS A 555 27.28 62.52 43.88
C LYS A 555 27.49 63.91 44.47
N LYS A 556 26.84 64.94 43.90
CA LYS A 556 26.90 66.31 44.41
C LYS A 556 26.22 66.44 45.77
N ILE A 557 25.17 65.66 46.02
CA ILE A 557 24.48 65.62 47.31
C ILE A 557 25.33 64.87 48.35
N SER A 558 25.65 63.59 48.10
CA SER A 558 26.49 62.80 49.00
C SER A 558 27.01 61.51 48.36
N THR A 559 28.20 61.06 48.78
CA THR A 559 28.76 59.76 48.34
C THR A 559 27.86 58.56 48.67
N PRO A 560 27.27 58.43 49.89
CA PRO A 560 26.37 57.33 50.21
C PRO A 560 25.14 57.25 49.30
N LEU A 561 24.53 58.39 48.93
CA LEU A 561 23.38 58.42 48.04
C LEU A 561 23.76 57.91 46.64
N SER A 562 24.89 58.36 46.10
CA SER A 562 25.36 57.91 44.79
C SER A 562 25.70 56.42 44.75
N ASN A 563 26.31 55.89 45.81
CA ASN A 563 26.58 54.46 45.95
C ASN A 563 25.28 53.65 46.04
N TYR A 564 24.28 54.16 46.77
CA TYR A 564 22.99 53.50 46.87
C TYR A 564 22.28 53.48 45.51
N TYR A 565 22.19 54.61 44.82
CA TYR A 565 21.54 54.72 43.51
C TYR A 565 22.22 53.82 42.46
N ALA A 566 23.55 53.81 42.40
CA ALA A 566 24.29 52.88 41.53
C ALA A 566 24.04 51.40 41.89
N SER A 567 23.87 51.07 43.17
CA SER A 567 23.54 49.70 43.60
C SER A 567 22.12 49.29 43.16
N LEU A 568 21.15 50.21 43.09
CA LEU A 568 19.81 49.95 42.58
C LEU A 568 19.82 49.69 41.06
N LEU A 569 20.55 50.48 40.29
CA LEU A 569 20.75 50.25 38.85
C LEU A 569 21.41 48.89 38.58
N LYS A 570 22.39 48.51 39.41
CA LYS A 570 23.04 47.20 39.32
C LYS A 570 22.10 46.05 39.71
N LEU A 571 21.19 46.26 40.67
CA LEU A 571 20.15 45.30 41.02
C LEU A 571 19.17 45.07 39.88
N LEU A 572 18.68 46.15 39.26
CA LEU A 572 17.77 46.07 38.12
C LEU A 572 18.43 45.36 36.93
N HIS A 573 19.67 45.72 36.60
CA HIS A 573 20.44 45.04 35.58
C HIS A 573 20.58 43.53 35.87
N TYR A 574 20.90 43.14 37.11
CA TYR A 574 20.96 41.72 37.52
C TYR A 574 19.61 41.01 37.34
N ALA A 575 18.54 41.60 37.85
CA ALA A 575 17.22 40.97 37.88
C ALA A 575 16.62 40.83 36.47
N GLU A 576 16.72 41.87 35.64
CA GLU A 576 16.25 41.83 34.25
C GLU A 576 17.01 40.80 33.42
N HIS A 577 18.35 40.80 33.45
CA HIS A 577 19.14 39.82 32.70
C HIS A 577 18.91 38.39 33.19
N SER A 578 18.68 38.20 34.49
CA SER A 578 18.32 36.89 35.05
C SER A 578 16.95 36.42 34.55
N ASN A 579 15.96 37.31 34.51
CA ASN A 579 14.62 37.00 34.02
C ASN A 579 14.63 36.74 32.51
N ARG A 580 15.32 37.57 31.73
CA ARG A 580 15.48 37.38 30.28
C ARG A 580 16.15 36.06 29.95
N ASN A 581 17.23 35.69 30.66
CA ASN A 581 17.90 34.42 30.45
C ASN A 581 17.01 33.21 30.82
N LEU A 582 16.10 33.37 31.78
CA LEU A 582 15.12 32.36 32.15
C LEU A 582 14.01 32.22 31.08
N ILE A 583 13.49 33.32 30.56
CA ILE A 583 12.51 33.33 29.47
C ILE A 583 13.12 32.76 28.18
N ASP A 584 14.34 33.15 27.83
CA ASP A 584 15.05 32.65 26.65
C ASP A 584 15.29 31.13 26.72
N VAL A 585 15.71 30.60 27.88
CA VAL A 585 15.89 29.14 28.02
C VAL A 585 14.56 28.39 27.98
N LYS A 586 13.47 28.98 28.48
CA LYS A 586 12.12 28.43 28.34
C LYS A 586 11.71 28.36 26.87
N ASN A 587 11.92 29.44 26.12
CA ASN A 587 11.62 29.47 24.68
C ASN A 587 12.43 28.44 23.91
N TYR A 588 13.72 28.27 24.26
CA TYR A 588 14.58 27.23 23.70
C TYR A 588 14.07 25.81 24.02
N LEU A 589 13.65 25.55 25.25
CA LEU A 589 13.06 24.27 25.65
C LEU A 589 11.75 24.00 24.88
N ASN A 590 10.85 24.96 24.83
CA ASN A 590 9.58 24.85 24.11
C ASN A 590 9.80 24.57 22.62
N ASN A 591 10.73 25.28 21.98
CA ASN A 591 11.10 25.02 20.58
C ASN A 591 11.69 23.61 20.40
N THR A 592 12.49 23.13 21.35
CA THR A 592 13.04 21.76 21.32
C THR A 592 11.93 20.73 21.45
N CYS A 593 11.01 20.89 22.41
CA CYS A 593 9.84 20.04 22.57
C CYS A 593 8.99 20.00 21.30
N MET A 594 8.72 21.15 20.67
CA MET A 594 7.97 21.21 19.41
C MET A 594 8.62 20.39 18.29
N HIS A 595 9.94 20.37 18.18
CA HIS A 595 10.65 19.57 17.17
C HIS A 595 10.66 18.09 17.54
N VAL A 596 10.99 17.77 18.80
CA VAL A 596 11.10 16.39 19.30
C VAL A 596 9.74 15.67 19.27
N PHE A 597 8.64 16.38 19.45
CA PHE A 597 7.30 15.79 19.42
C PHE A 597 6.60 15.91 18.06
N ALA A 598 7.27 16.43 17.03
CA ALA A 598 6.64 16.76 15.74
C ALA A 598 6.09 15.54 14.98
N ASP A 599 6.80 14.42 14.99
CA ASP A 599 6.37 13.16 14.35
C ASP A 599 5.65 12.21 15.34
N GLY A 600 5.54 12.64 16.60
CA GLY A 600 4.97 11.93 17.74
C GLY A 600 5.81 10.73 18.23
N LYS A 601 6.95 10.42 17.62
CA LYS A 601 7.93 9.46 18.13
C LYS A 601 9.12 10.25 18.68
N VAL A 602 9.89 9.64 19.58
CA VAL A 602 11.10 10.27 20.09
C VAL A 602 12.24 9.28 19.86
N SER A 603 13.12 9.61 18.91
CA SER A 603 14.34 8.85 18.68
C SER A 603 15.33 9.05 19.83
N SER A 604 16.33 8.16 19.95
CA SER A 604 17.40 8.31 20.93
C SER A 604 18.21 9.61 20.74
N GLY A 605 18.31 10.10 19.49
CA GLY A 605 18.92 11.40 19.19
C GLY A 605 18.10 12.56 19.72
N GLU A 606 16.79 12.55 19.46
CA GLU A 606 15.86 13.58 19.93
C GLU A 606 15.69 13.58 21.45
N LEU A 607 15.71 12.40 22.09
CA LEU A 607 15.71 12.31 23.55
C LEU A 607 16.96 12.96 24.14
N ARG A 608 18.14 12.76 23.54
CA ARG A 608 19.37 13.45 23.98
C ARG A 608 19.28 14.96 23.81
N ASP A 609 18.72 15.45 22.71
CA ASP A 609 18.51 16.88 22.47
C ASP A 609 17.53 17.47 23.51
N LEU A 610 16.43 16.76 23.80
CA LEU A 610 15.45 17.12 24.82
C LEU A 610 16.09 17.17 26.22
N LEU A 611 16.81 16.12 26.61
CA LEU A 611 17.54 16.06 27.87
C LEU A 611 18.56 17.19 27.99
N GLN A 612 19.24 17.54 26.90
CA GLN A 612 20.16 18.68 26.88
C GLN A 612 19.42 20.00 27.11
N ALA A 613 18.25 20.20 26.51
CA ALA A 613 17.44 21.39 26.71
C ALA A 613 16.87 21.48 28.14
N CYS A 614 16.34 20.37 28.68
CA CYS A 614 15.86 20.28 30.06
C CYS A 614 16.99 20.61 31.04
N ASN A 615 18.16 20.00 30.87
CA ASN A 615 19.31 20.22 31.74
C ASN A 615 19.93 21.61 31.59
N LYS A 616 19.75 22.27 30.44
CA LYS A 616 20.12 23.68 30.28
C LYS A 616 19.19 24.59 31.07
N THR A 617 17.89 24.27 31.10
CA THR A 617 16.86 24.99 31.85
C THR A 617 17.06 24.85 33.36
N GLU A 618 17.28 23.61 33.82
CA GLU A 618 17.62 23.32 35.23
C GLU A 618 18.83 24.13 35.68
N ARG A 619 19.93 24.13 34.90
CA ARG A 619 21.14 24.89 35.25
C ARG A 619 20.90 26.41 35.37
N VAL A 620 20.04 26.97 34.53
CA VAL A 620 19.68 28.40 34.61
C VAL A 620 18.93 28.69 35.91
N LEU A 621 17.92 27.88 36.24
CA LEU A 621 17.18 27.96 37.50
C LEU A 621 18.12 27.78 38.69
N SER A 622 18.86 26.68 38.75
CA SER A 622 19.81 26.33 39.81
C SER A 622 20.82 27.45 40.07
N LYS A 623 21.32 28.11 39.02
CA LYS A 623 22.23 29.26 39.14
C LYS A 623 21.54 30.47 39.79
N ILE A 624 20.28 30.77 39.46
CA ILE A 624 19.51 31.86 40.09
C ILE A 624 19.34 31.59 41.59
N TYR A 625 18.90 30.38 41.96
CA TYR A 625 18.73 29.99 43.35
C TYR A 625 20.05 29.96 44.13
N THR A 626 21.13 29.45 43.54
CA THR A 626 22.45 29.42 44.19
C THR A 626 23.00 30.83 44.42
N LYS A 627 22.90 31.70 43.41
CA LYS A 627 23.36 33.09 43.49
C LYS A 627 22.48 33.98 44.36
N SER A 628 21.25 33.58 44.64
CA SER A 628 20.35 34.34 45.52
C SER A 628 20.91 34.57 46.93
N LYS A 629 21.76 33.67 47.41
CA LYS A 629 22.42 33.74 48.73
C LYS A 629 23.51 34.82 48.80
N GLU A 630 24.02 35.27 47.66
CA GLU A 630 25.01 36.35 47.55
C GLU A 630 24.33 37.73 47.43
N LEU A 631 23.00 37.79 47.32
CA LEU A 631 22.24 39.03 47.18
C LEU A 631 21.70 39.49 48.54
N GLU A 632 22.22 40.60 49.07
CA GLU A 632 21.74 41.19 50.31
C GLU A 632 20.93 42.46 50.04
N LEU A 633 19.61 42.35 50.24
CA LEU A 633 18.68 43.46 50.13
C LEU A 633 18.67 44.28 51.43
N ASN A 634 18.61 45.60 51.31
CA ASN A 634 18.43 46.50 52.45
C ASN A 634 16.98 46.49 52.96
N SER A 635 16.71 47.18 54.08
CA SER A 635 15.37 47.24 54.69
C SER A 635 14.30 47.83 53.76
N ALA A 636 14.66 48.83 52.94
CA ALA A 636 13.73 49.45 51.99
C ALA A 636 13.25 48.42 50.96
N LEU A 637 14.14 47.68 50.31
CA LEU A 637 13.77 46.65 49.33
C LEU A 637 13.08 45.44 49.95
N LYS A 638 13.48 45.04 51.17
CA LYS A 638 12.79 43.98 51.92
C LYS A 638 11.33 44.32 52.20
N SER A 639 11.00 45.60 52.39
CA SER A 639 9.60 46.01 52.62
C SER A 639 8.66 45.69 51.44
N TYR A 640 9.19 45.64 50.22
CA TYR A 640 8.44 45.24 49.02
C TYR A 640 8.32 43.72 48.83
N LEU A 641 9.04 42.94 49.65
CA LEU A 641 9.13 41.47 49.60
C LEU A 641 8.68 40.84 50.94
N ASP A 642 7.68 41.43 51.60
CA ASP A 642 7.12 40.97 52.88
C ASP A 642 8.15 40.83 54.01
N GLY A 643 9.20 41.65 54.00
CA GLY A 643 10.29 41.63 54.97
C GLY A 643 11.31 40.50 54.77
N LYS A 644 11.13 39.64 53.77
CA LYS A 644 11.99 38.47 53.52
C LYS A 644 13.28 38.85 52.80
N THR A 645 14.35 38.08 53.03
CA THR A 645 15.53 38.11 52.16
C THR A 645 15.21 37.54 50.78
N TRP A 646 16.04 37.83 49.78
CA TRP A 646 15.80 37.30 48.42
C TRP A 646 15.83 35.77 48.36
N SER A 647 16.74 35.13 49.10
CA SER A 647 16.81 33.67 49.18
C SER A 647 15.59 33.06 49.87
N GLU A 648 15.03 33.71 50.90
CA GLU A 648 13.79 33.25 51.56
C GLU A 648 12.57 33.43 50.67
N TYR A 649 12.52 34.53 49.91
CA TYR A 649 11.42 34.83 48.99
C TYR A 649 11.35 33.85 47.81
N LEU A 650 12.52 33.47 47.26
CA LEU A 650 12.60 32.44 46.20
C LEU A 650 12.23 31.04 46.70
N GLY A 651 12.49 30.74 47.98
CA GLY A 651 12.30 29.42 48.58
C GLY A 651 13.40 28.43 48.22
N LYS A 652 13.13 27.14 48.44
CA LYS A 652 14.07 26.04 48.21
C LYS A 652 13.94 25.50 46.78
N PHE A 653 15.08 25.30 46.11
CA PHE A 653 15.12 24.66 44.78
C PHE A 653 15.24 23.14 44.93
N GLU A 654 14.30 22.41 44.34
CA GLU A 654 14.19 20.94 44.49
C GLU A 654 14.12 20.20 43.14
N LEU A 655 14.22 20.91 42.02
CA LEU A 655 14.19 20.31 40.69
C LEU A 655 15.54 19.65 40.37
N GLY A 656 15.55 18.33 40.13
CA GLY A 656 16.74 17.59 39.74
C GLY A 656 17.10 17.69 38.25
N ILE A 657 18.25 17.12 37.88
CA ILE A 657 18.68 16.93 36.49
C ILE A 657 17.71 15.96 35.79
N ALA A 658 17.32 16.28 34.56
CA ALA A 658 16.51 15.43 33.72
C ALA A 658 17.35 14.26 33.16
N ASN A 659 16.80 13.06 33.22
CA ASN A 659 17.34 11.81 32.68
C ASN A 659 16.21 10.98 32.04
N GLU A 660 16.55 9.84 31.42
CA GLU A 660 15.57 9.02 30.70
C GLU A 660 14.45 8.46 31.61
N GLU A 661 14.72 8.26 32.91
CA GLU A 661 13.77 7.68 33.86
C GLU A 661 12.75 8.71 34.38
N ASN A 662 13.16 9.97 34.55
CA ASN A 662 12.35 11.01 35.17
C ASN A 662 11.79 12.07 34.19
N ILE A 663 12.13 12.00 32.90
CA ILE A 663 11.83 13.07 31.92
C ILE A 663 10.35 13.46 31.87
N ASN A 664 9.43 12.49 31.95
CA ASN A 664 7.99 12.79 31.90
C ASN A 664 7.55 13.60 33.13
N GLN A 665 7.90 13.14 34.34
CA GLN A 665 7.61 13.85 35.58
C GLN A 665 8.29 15.22 35.63
N TRP A 666 9.49 15.34 35.04
CA TRP A 666 10.23 16.59 34.94
C TRP A 666 9.51 17.61 34.05
N LEU A 667 9.02 17.18 32.89
CA LEU A 667 8.27 18.03 31.96
C LEU A 667 6.92 18.48 32.55
N ASP A 668 6.28 17.66 33.38
CA ASP A 668 5.01 18.01 34.02
C ASP A 668 5.14 19.18 35.02
N VAL A 669 6.32 19.40 35.59
CA VAL A 669 6.53 20.40 36.66
C VAL A 669 7.34 21.63 36.24
N ILE A 670 8.08 21.57 35.12
CA ILE A 670 9.04 22.63 34.76
C ILE A 670 8.36 23.98 34.51
N ASP A 671 7.19 24.00 33.88
CA ASP A 671 6.47 25.25 33.62
C ASP A 671 6.10 25.98 34.91
N GLY A 672 5.74 25.22 35.97
CA GLY A 672 5.48 25.77 37.30
C GLY A 672 6.72 26.39 37.92
N TRP A 673 7.88 25.72 37.85
CA TRP A 673 9.14 26.26 38.37
C TRP A 673 9.59 27.53 37.63
N VAL A 674 9.60 27.49 36.30
CA VAL A 674 10.00 28.64 35.49
C VAL A 674 9.05 29.81 35.69
N GLY A 675 7.73 29.57 35.67
CA GLY A 675 6.72 30.59 35.90
C GLY A 675 6.84 31.23 37.28
N ALA A 676 7.00 30.43 38.34
CA ALA A 676 7.16 30.93 39.70
C ALA A 676 8.43 31.79 39.85
N THR A 677 9.59 31.30 39.38
CA THR A 677 10.84 32.05 39.46
C THR A 677 10.80 33.35 38.63
N SER A 678 10.21 33.31 37.44
CA SER A 678 10.06 34.51 36.59
C SER A 678 9.14 35.55 37.23
N SER A 679 8.05 35.12 37.86
CA SER A 679 7.16 36.00 38.63
C SER A 679 7.88 36.66 39.82
N MET A 680 8.65 35.88 40.58
CA MET A 680 9.46 36.39 41.69
C MET A 680 10.53 37.39 41.23
N LEU A 681 11.21 37.12 40.10
CA LEU A 681 12.16 38.06 39.50
C LEU A 681 11.47 39.35 39.03
N SER A 682 10.28 39.24 38.44
CA SER A 682 9.47 40.40 38.03
C SER A 682 9.06 41.26 39.23
N LYS A 683 8.78 40.64 40.38
CA LYS A 683 8.55 41.36 41.64
C LYS A 683 9.81 42.08 42.14
N LEU A 684 10.99 41.45 42.03
CA LEU A 684 12.27 42.08 42.38
C LEU A 684 12.59 43.27 41.47
N ILE A 685 12.33 43.15 40.16
CA ILE A 685 12.46 44.25 39.18
C ILE A 685 11.52 45.39 39.58
N SER A 686 10.25 45.09 39.86
CA SER A 686 9.27 46.09 40.28
C SER A 686 9.70 46.80 41.57
N ALA A 687 10.18 46.08 42.58
CA ALA A 687 10.68 46.65 43.83
C ALA A 687 11.92 47.55 43.61
N GLY A 688 12.85 47.11 42.75
CA GLY A 688 14.00 47.91 42.36
C GLY A 688 13.62 49.21 41.64
N LEU A 689 12.63 49.14 40.74
CA LEU A 689 12.12 50.30 40.02
C LEU A 689 11.42 51.28 40.97
N GLU A 690 10.55 50.79 41.85
CA GLU A 690 9.89 51.62 42.86
C GLU A 690 10.90 52.40 43.71
N GLU A 691 11.91 51.71 44.22
CA GLU A 691 12.90 52.34 45.10
C GLU A 691 13.83 53.30 44.34
N MET A 692 14.22 52.95 43.11
CA MET A 692 15.00 53.84 42.24
C MET A 692 14.21 55.12 41.95
N LEU A 693 12.96 55.01 41.50
CA LEU A 693 12.12 56.15 41.15
C LEU A 693 11.72 56.97 42.39
N ARG A 694 11.57 56.35 43.57
CA ARG A 694 11.39 57.06 44.84
C ARG A 694 12.59 57.94 45.17
N ILE A 695 13.81 57.43 44.95
CA ILE A 695 15.05 58.19 45.16
C ILE A 695 15.18 59.33 44.14
N GLU A 696 14.80 59.10 42.88
CA GLU A 696 14.72 60.15 41.84
C GLU A 696 13.72 61.26 42.22
N ASP A 697 12.52 60.91 42.70
CA ASP A 697 11.52 61.86 43.18
C ASP A 697 12.04 62.72 44.35
N LEU A 698 12.83 62.13 45.26
CA LEU A 698 13.48 62.89 46.33
C LEU A 698 14.53 63.86 45.77
N MET A 699 15.28 63.48 44.73
CA MET A 699 16.23 64.38 44.06
C MET A 699 15.51 65.54 43.40
N ILE A 700 14.39 65.28 42.69
CA ILE A 700 13.54 66.31 42.10
C ILE A 700 13.03 67.28 43.18
N LYS A 701 12.54 66.77 44.32
CA LYS A 701 12.08 67.60 45.45
C LYS A 701 13.20 68.43 46.05
N HIS A 702 14.39 67.87 46.20
CA HIS A 702 15.57 68.59 46.72
C HIS A 702 15.94 69.77 45.82
N ILE A 703 15.92 69.61 44.50
CA ILE A 703 16.17 70.68 43.53
C ILE A 703 15.05 71.73 43.55
N SER A 704 13.79 71.29 43.42
CA SER A 704 12.63 72.18 43.26
C SER A 704 12.27 72.98 44.51
N LEU A 705 12.61 72.48 45.71
CA LEU A 705 12.32 73.14 47.00
C LEU A 705 13.56 73.77 47.65
N GLY A 706 14.68 73.89 46.94
CA GLY A 706 15.87 74.60 47.41
C GLY A 706 16.61 73.92 48.57
N ASN A 707 17.12 72.70 48.34
CA ASN A 707 17.88 71.87 49.28
C ASN A 707 17.08 71.24 50.43
N ALA A 708 15.87 70.75 50.17
CA ALA A 708 15.06 70.02 51.16
C ALA A 708 15.80 68.79 51.75
N GLU A 709 15.65 68.49 53.05
CA GLU A 709 16.36 67.36 53.66
C GLU A 709 16.00 66.00 53.01
N PHE A 710 17.02 65.18 52.72
CA PHE A 710 16.89 63.92 51.98
C PHE A 710 16.45 62.72 52.84
N GLY A 711 16.32 62.90 54.16
CA GLY A 711 16.07 61.82 55.12
C GLY A 711 17.23 60.84 55.26
N THR A 712 17.00 59.69 55.91
CA THR A 712 18.00 58.64 56.09
C THR A 712 18.20 57.85 54.79
N ILE A 713 19.43 57.84 54.28
CA ILE A 713 19.80 57.09 53.06
C ILE A 713 19.96 55.60 53.43
N PRO A 714 19.23 54.68 52.77
CA PRO A 714 19.41 53.25 52.99
C PRO A 714 20.82 52.76 52.63
N SER A 715 21.24 51.64 53.22
CA SER A 715 22.50 50.98 52.84
C SER A 715 22.45 50.46 51.40
N SER A 716 23.60 50.45 50.72
CA SER A 716 23.73 49.91 49.37
C SER A 716 23.39 48.41 49.30
N VAL A 717 22.82 47.98 48.18
CA VAL A 717 22.52 46.57 47.91
C VAL A 717 23.82 45.82 47.59
N ILE A 718 24.03 44.66 48.21
CA ILE A 718 25.17 43.80 47.90
C ILE A 718 24.72 42.78 46.86
N LEU A 719 25.46 42.71 45.75
CA LEU A 719 25.13 41.87 44.59
C LEU A 719 26.21 40.83 44.32
N PRO A 720 25.86 39.70 43.68
CA PRO A 720 26.83 38.72 43.19
C PRO A 720 27.92 39.39 42.34
N SER A 721 29.18 39.00 42.57
CA SER A 721 30.34 39.57 41.85
C SER A 721 30.28 39.32 40.34
N LYS A 722 29.66 38.20 39.93
CA LYS A 722 29.37 37.85 38.53
C LYS A 722 28.00 37.19 38.41
N TYR A 723 27.23 37.60 37.41
CA TYR A 723 25.96 37.00 37.03
C TYR A 723 25.86 36.89 35.50
N THR A 724 24.87 36.13 35.02
CA THR A 724 24.67 35.95 33.58
C THR A 724 24.03 37.21 32.99
N VAL A 725 24.62 37.74 31.92
CA VAL A 725 24.09 38.85 31.12
C VAL A 725 23.65 38.27 29.78
N LEU A 726 22.43 38.57 29.35
CA LEU A 726 21.88 38.18 28.05
C LEU A 726 21.50 39.44 27.29
N LEU A 727 22.33 39.87 26.33
CA LEU A 727 22.03 41.06 25.52
C LEU A 727 20.94 40.79 24.48
N GLY A 728 20.26 41.85 24.02
CA GLY A 728 19.41 41.78 22.82
C GLY A 728 20.14 41.20 21.61
N GLY A 729 19.50 40.27 20.91
CA GLY A 729 20.07 39.57 19.74
C GLY A 729 21.09 38.47 20.09
N LYS A 730 21.33 38.19 21.38
CA LYS A 730 22.21 37.10 21.86
C LYS A 730 21.43 35.91 22.44
N GLU A 731 20.13 35.86 22.20
CA GLU A 731 19.23 34.77 22.56
C GLU A 731 19.69 33.41 22.00
N ARG A 732 19.29 32.32 22.67
CA ARG A 732 19.65 30.96 22.25
C ARG A 732 19.06 30.68 20.88
N LYS A 733 19.92 30.29 19.92
CA LYS A 733 19.46 29.88 18.58
C LYS A 733 18.49 28.70 18.67
N VAL A 734 17.28 28.92 18.18
CA VAL A 734 16.24 27.90 18.03
C VAL A 734 16.40 27.14 16.71
N LYS A 735 16.02 25.86 16.70
CA LYS A 735 15.95 25.10 15.45
C LYS A 735 14.81 25.69 14.60
N SER A 736 15.11 26.03 13.35
CA SER A 736 14.16 26.69 12.43
C SER A 736 13.65 25.77 11.33
N LYS A 737 14.25 24.59 11.16
CA LYS A 737 13.84 23.59 10.17
C LYS A 737 13.90 22.20 10.79
N LEU A 738 12.84 21.45 10.58
CA LEU A 738 12.79 20.00 10.77
C LEU A 738 13.85 19.30 9.90
N GLY A 739 14.41 18.19 10.38
CA GLY A 739 15.37 17.38 9.62
C GLY A 739 14.74 16.82 8.34
N ALA A 740 15.54 16.36 7.38
CA ALA A 740 15.00 15.82 6.13
C ALA A 740 14.03 14.64 6.36
N TRP A 741 14.33 13.81 7.37
CA TRP A 741 13.48 12.70 7.79
C TRP A 741 12.20 13.16 8.46
N ASP A 742 12.27 14.09 9.42
CA ASP A 742 11.08 14.63 10.09
C ASP A 742 10.20 15.37 9.08
N ARG A 743 10.79 16.06 8.10
CA ARG A 743 10.05 16.69 6.99
C ARG A 743 9.41 15.67 6.06
N PHE A 744 10.03 14.51 5.83
CA PHE A 744 9.37 13.40 5.13
C PHE A 744 8.19 12.89 5.93
N TYR A 745 8.36 12.59 7.22
CA TYR A 745 7.31 12.02 8.05
C TYR A 745 6.13 13.00 8.24
N THR A 746 6.43 14.25 8.59
CA THR A 746 5.46 15.35 8.74
C THR A 746 5.00 15.96 7.42
N ALA A 747 5.46 15.45 6.27
CA ALA A 747 5.24 16.01 4.94
C ALA A 747 5.50 17.53 4.85
N ASP A 748 6.51 18.04 5.56
CA ASP A 748 6.81 19.46 5.63
C ASP A 748 7.50 19.99 4.34
N GLY A 749 6.68 20.35 3.36
CA GLY A 749 7.07 20.91 2.06
C GLY A 749 6.69 20.01 0.88
N ILE A 750 6.70 20.59 -0.34
CA ILE A 750 6.21 19.92 -1.56
C ILE A 750 7.00 18.64 -1.86
N VAL A 751 8.34 18.72 -1.89
CA VAL A 751 9.19 17.56 -2.22
C VAL A 751 9.02 16.42 -1.21
N PRO A 752 9.14 16.63 0.12
CA PRO A 752 8.86 15.57 1.09
C PRO A 752 7.43 15.00 0.99
N THR A 753 6.44 15.84 0.68
CA THR A 753 5.05 15.39 0.47
C THR A 753 4.94 14.44 -0.73
N ILE A 754 5.54 14.79 -1.87
CA ILE A 754 5.53 13.95 -3.08
C ILE A 754 6.22 12.61 -2.82
N PHE A 755 7.41 12.64 -2.19
CA PHE A 755 8.12 11.42 -1.84
C PHE A 755 7.32 10.54 -0.87
N ARG A 756 6.70 11.15 0.15
CA ARG A 756 5.85 10.42 1.10
C ARG A 756 4.66 9.77 0.41
N LEU A 757 3.99 10.50 -0.49
CA LEU A 757 2.88 9.97 -1.28
C LEU A 757 3.32 8.81 -2.17
N ALA A 758 4.48 8.93 -2.84
CA ALA A 758 5.01 7.87 -3.69
C ALA A 758 5.31 6.60 -2.90
N VAL A 759 6.01 6.71 -1.77
CA VAL A 759 6.32 5.57 -0.89
C VAL A 759 5.05 4.95 -0.32
N ALA A 760 4.12 5.77 0.16
CA ALA A 760 2.85 5.28 0.69
C ALA A 760 1.99 4.58 -0.38
N SER A 761 1.94 5.15 -1.59
CA SER A 761 1.20 4.55 -2.72
C SER A 761 1.84 3.24 -3.18
N LEU A 762 3.18 3.14 -3.16
CA LEU A 762 3.89 1.88 -3.44
C LEU A 762 3.58 0.82 -2.39
N ILE A 763 3.55 1.17 -1.10
CA ILE A 763 3.19 0.24 -0.02
C ILE A 763 1.75 -0.26 -0.17
N ILE A 764 0.79 0.64 -0.39
CA ILE A 764 -0.62 0.27 -0.60
C ILE A 764 -0.76 -0.56 -1.87
N GLY A 765 -0.13 -0.15 -2.97
CA GLY A 765 -0.11 -0.87 -4.24
C GLY A 765 0.46 -2.27 -4.10
N ALA A 766 1.59 -2.44 -3.39
CA ALA A 766 2.17 -3.74 -3.10
C ALA A 766 1.26 -4.62 -2.23
N THR A 767 0.47 -4.02 -1.33
CA THR A 767 -0.50 -4.75 -0.49
C THR A 767 -1.70 -5.22 -1.30
N ILE A 768 -2.24 -4.35 -2.15
CA ILE A 768 -3.32 -4.68 -3.08
C ILE A 768 -2.84 -5.80 -4.02
N TYR A 769 -1.67 -5.62 -4.64
CA TYR A 769 -1.06 -6.59 -5.54
C TYR A 769 -0.69 -7.92 -4.86
N GLY A 770 -0.14 -7.89 -3.65
CA GLY A 770 0.15 -9.10 -2.87
C GLY A 770 -1.11 -9.90 -2.54
N SER A 771 -2.23 -9.21 -2.28
CA SER A 771 -3.53 -9.85 -2.05
C SER A 771 -4.26 -10.32 -3.32
N SER A 772 -3.76 -9.97 -4.52
CA SER A 772 -4.27 -10.47 -5.80
C SER A 772 -3.41 -11.60 -6.38
N ILE A 773 -2.10 -11.62 -6.13
CA ILE A 773 -1.22 -12.74 -6.54
C ILE A 773 -1.57 -14.05 -5.80
N ALA A 774 -2.12 -13.96 -4.59
CA ALA A 774 -2.57 -15.13 -3.83
C ALA A 774 -3.82 -15.82 -4.44
N LEU A 775 -4.30 -15.42 -5.62
CA LEU A 775 -5.57 -15.85 -6.20
C LEU A 775 -5.49 -16.42 -7.63
N SER A 776 -4.35 -16.38 -8.32
CA SER A 776 -4.23 -17.01 -9.64
C SER A 776 -3.85 -18.47 -9.48
N SER A 777 -4.70 -19.40 -9.92
CA SER A 777 -4.34 -20.82 -10.01
C SER A 777 -3.50 -21.07 -11.26
N ASP A 778 -2.49 -21.91 -11.10
CA ASP A 778 -1.61 -22.31 -12.20
C ASP A 778 -2.29 -23.46 -12.97
N VAL A 779 -2.47 -23.30 -14.29
CA VAL A 779 -3.09 -24.31 -15.15
C VAL A 779 -2.06 -24.81 -16.15
N TYR A 780 -1.74 -26.10 -16.09
CA TYR A 780 -0.88 -26.78 -17.05
C TYR A 780 -1.75 -27.35 -18.17
N VAL A 781 -1.63 -26.76 -19.36
CA VAL A 781 -2.36 -27.23 -20.54
C VAL A 781 -1.48 -28.23 -21.28
N TYR A 782 -1.93 -29.48 -21.39
CA TYR A 782 -1.21 -30.58 -22.04
C TYR A 782 -1.93 -31.03 -23.32
N ASN A 783 -1.22 -31.07 -24.44
CA ASN A 783 -1.75 -31.54 -25.72
C ASN A 783 -1.34 -32.99 -26.03
N GLY A 784 -2.23 -33.95 -25.73
CA GLY A 784 -2.02 -35.36 -26.05
C GLY A 784 -2.39 -35.77 -27.48
N LEU A 785 -2.99 -34.88 -28.29
CA LEU A 785 -3.36 -35.19 -29.67
C LEU A 785 -2.11 -35.16 -30.57
N GLN A 786 -2.09 -36.00 -31.60
CA GLN A 786 -1.00 -36.05 -32.59
C GLN A 786 -1.18 -34.98 -33.67
N ARG A 787 -1.45 -33.75 -33.22
CA ARG A 787 -1.59 -32.55 -34.04
C ARG A 787 -1.33 -31.29 -33.22
N THR A 788 -0.97 -30.19 -33.89
CA THR A 788 -0.92 -28.86 -33.25
C THR A 788 -2.31 -28.31 -33.00
N VAL A 789 -2.54 -27.77 -31.81
CA VAL A 789 -3.80 -27.13 -31.40
C VAL A 789 -3.57 -25.68 -30.98
N SER A 790 -4.59 -24.85 -31.16
CA SER A 790 -4.66 -23.50 -30.61
C SER A 790 -5.61 -23.49 -29.41
N VAL A 791 -5.18 -22.90 -28.30
CA VAL A 791 -5.93 -22.83 -27.04
C VAL A 791 -6.13 -21.37 -26.67
N ASP A 792 -7.38 -20.93 -26.69
CA ASP A 792 -7.82 -19.63 -26.20
C ASP A 792 -8.38 -19.79 -24.80
N TYR A 793 -7.86 -19.04 -23.83
CA TYR A 793 -8.26 -19.10 -22.42
C TYR A 793 -8.81 -17.76 -21.89
N GLY A 794 -9.24 -16.88 -22.81
CA GLY A 794 -9.82 -15.56 -22.49
C GLY A 794 -8.80 -14.44 -22.46
N ASP A 795 -7.71 -14.61 -21.70
CA ASP A 795 -6.65 -13.59 -21.57
C ASP A 795 -5.52 -13.73 -22.60
N GLY A 796 -5.52 -14.82 -23.38
CA GLY A 796 -4.52 -15.07 -24.40
C GLY A 796 -4.82 -16.30 -25.27
N LEU A 797 -4.07 -16.39 -26.37
CA LEU A 797 -4.08 -17.51 -27.31
C LEU A 797 -2.69 -18.13 -27.33
N ILE A 798 -2.61 -19.45 -27.14
CA ILE A 798 -1.37 -20.24 -27.23
C ILE A 798 -1.51 -21.31 -28.32
N GLU A 799 -0.39 -21.64 -28.97
CA GLU A 799 -0.30 -22.79 -29.87
C GLU A 799 0.55 -23.87 -29.19
N LEU A 800 0.02 -25.09 -29.13
CA LEU A 800 0.69 -26.24 -28.52
C LEU A 800 0.91 -27.32 -29.58
N LYS A 801 2.16 -27.78 -29.69
CA LYS A 801 2.52 -28.89 -30.57
C LYS A 801 2.03 -30.22 -29.97
N GLN A 802 2.10 -31.28 -30.77
CA GLN A 802 1.80 -32.63 -30.30
C GLN A 802 2.72 -33.02 -29.13
N ASN A 803 2.13 -33.63 -28.10
CA ASN A 803 2.79 -34.10 -26.86
C ASN A 803 3.48 -32.99 -26.05
N ASP A 804 3.13 -31.73 -26.30
CA ASP A 804 3.72 -30.55 -25.67
C ASP A 804 2.79 -29.97 -24.59
N PHE A 805 3.35 -29.13 -23.72
CA PHE A 805 2.58 -28.47 -22.66
C PHE A 805 3.02 -27.05 -22.41
N THR A 806 2.14 -26.28 -21.80
CA THR A 806 2.52 -24.96 -21.26
C THR A 806 1.78 -24.63 -19.99
N LYS A 807 2.38 -23.77 -19.19
CA LYS A 807 1.82 -23.28 -17.94
C LYS A 807 1.22 -21.89 -18.17
N ILE A 808 -0.08 -21.76 -17.89
CA ILE A 808 -0.80 -20.49 -17.94
C ILE A 808 -1.35 -20.12 -16.57
N LYS A 809 -1.63 -18.84 -16.36
CA LYS A 809 -2.37 -18.34 -15.20
C LYS A 809 -3.79 -18.02 -15.65
N MET A 810 -4.78 -18.48 -14.90
CA MET A 810 -6.19 -18.33 -15.28
C MET A 810 -7.04 -17.91 -14.08
N ASP A 811 -7.93 -16.95 -14.31
CA ASP A 811 -8.92 -16.48 -13.33
C ASP A 811 -10.23 -17.29 -13.43
N GLU A 812 -10.96 -17.33 -12.31
CA GLU A 812 -12.23 -18.05 -12.20
C GLU A 812 -13.30 -17.45 -13.14
N GLY A 813 -13.94 -18.30 -13.96
CA GLY A 813 -15.06 -17.93 -14.85
C GLY A 813 -14.73 -17.84 -16.35
N ASN A 814 -13.46 -17.87 -16.74
CA ASN A 814 -13.08 -17.94 -18.17
C ASN A 814 -13.24 -19.38 -18.70
N SER A 815 -13.60 -19.53 -19.98
CA SER A 815 -13.66 -20.84 -20.65
C SER A 815 -12.43 -21.08 -21.51
N ILE A 816 -11.97 -22.33 -21.57
CA ILE A 816 -10.89 -22.77 -22.45
C ILE A 816 -11.51 -23.28 -23.75
N ILE A 817 -11.11 -22.69 -24.88
CA ILE A 817 -11.57 -23.04 -26.23
C ILE A 817 -10.36 -23.59 -27.00
N VAL A 818 -10.42 -24.86 -27.37
CA VAL A 818 -9.39 -25.54 -28.15
C VAL A 818 -9.86 -25.72 -29.59
N LYS A 819 -9.05 -25.28 -30.55
CA LYS A 819 -9.31 -25.42 -31.99
C LYS A 819 -8.12 -26.04 -32.70
N ALA A 820 -8.39 -26.81 -33.76
CA ALA A 820 -7.37 -27.18 -34.73
C ALA A 820 -6.90 -25.96 -35.53
N LEU A 821 -5.70 -26.01 -36.14
CA LEU A 821 -5.14 -24.90 -36.92
C LEU A 821 -6.00 -24.48 -38.13
N ASN A 822 -6.84 -25.38 -38.63
CA ASN A 822 -7.82 -25.09 -39.68
C ASN A 822 -9.07 -24.34 -39.16
N GLY A 823 -9.15 -24.06 -37.85
CA GLY A 823 -10.24 -23.34 -37.18
C GLY A 823 -11.38 -24.22 -36.64
N GLU A 824 -11.34 -25.54 -36.87
CA GLU A 824 -12.35 -26.47 -36.35
C GLU A 824 -12.30 -26.57 -34.82
N LEU A 825 -13.47 -26.53 -34.17
CA LEU A 825 -13.57 -26.61 -32.71
C LEU A 825 -13.34 -28.06 -32.23
N ILE A 826 -12.32 -28.26 -31.40
CA ILE A 826 -11.99 -29.56 -30.79
C ILE A 826 -12.74 -29.72 -29.46
N GLN A 827 -12.62 -28.73 -28.58
CA GLN A 827 -13.21 -28.77 -27.25
C GLN A 827 -13.48 -27.35 -26.74
N GLN A 828 -14.59 -27.16 -26.04
CA GLN A 828 -14.81 -26.01 -25.18
C GLN A 828 -15.07 -26.51 -23.76
N TYR A 829 -14.36 -25.97 -22.79
CA TYR A 829 -14.44 -26.40 -21.39
C TYR A 829 -14.44 -25.20 -20.45
N THR A 830 -15.35 -25.20 -19.47
CA THR A 830 -15.40 -24.17 -18.43
C THR A 830 -14.87 -24.80 -17.13
N PRO A 831 -13.68 -24.40 -16.65
CA PRO A 831 -13.09 -25.00 -15.46
C PRO A 831 -13.86 -24.64 -14.19
N GLU A 832 -14.00 -25.61 -13.29
CA GLU A 832 -14.44 -25.40 -11.91
C GLU A 832 -13.20 -25.36 -11.02
N PHE A 833 -12.94 -24.20 -10.42
CA PHE A 833 -11.84 -24.03 -9.49
C PHE A 833 -12.33 -24.33 -8.07
N GLU A 834 -11.63 -25.22 -7.35
CA GLU A 834 -11.78 -25.36 -5.91
C GLU A 834 -11.28 -24.10 -5.19
N THR A 835 -11.86 -23.77 -4.03
CA THR A 835 -11.49 -22.56 -3.27
C THR A 835 -10.06 -22.65 -2.73
N GLY A 836 -9.09 -22.04 -3.42
CA GLY A 836 -7.67 -22.02 -3.06
C GLY A 836 -6.78 -21.78 -4.28
N ALA A 837 -5.47 -21.58 -4.09
CA ALA A 837 -4.50 -21.49 -5.18
C ALA A 837 -3.85 -22.87 -5.40
N TYR A 838 -4.33 -23.60 -6.42
CA TYR A 838 -3.91 -24.97 -6.72
C TYR A 838 -3.30 -25.07 -8.13
N ASN A 839 -2.55 -26.15 -8.36
CA ASN A 839 -2.11 -26.51 -9.70
C ASN A 839 -3.18 -27.40 -10.35
N TYR A 840 -3.69 -26.97 -11.49
CA TYR A 840 -4.62 -27.74 -12.31
C TYR A 840 -3.97 -28.18 -13.60
N ILE A 841 -4.46 -29.29 -14.14
CA ILE A 841 -4.06 -29.81 -15.44
C ILE A 841 -5.28 -29.83 -16.33
N PHE A 842 -5.14 -29.23 -17.50
CA PHE A 842 -6.11 -29.30 -18.58
C PHE A 842 -5.56 -30.20 -19.68
N ASN A 843 -6.13 -31.40 -19.79
CA ASN A 843 -5.77 -32.40 -20.78
C ASN A 843 -6.65 -32.22 -22.02
N VAL A 844 -6.07 -31.71 -23.10
CA VAL A 844 -6.79 -31.42 -24.33
C VAL A 844 -7.51 -32.66 -24.83
N ALA A 845 -8.83 -32.57 -24.94
CA ALA A 845 -9.75 -33.64 -25.34
C ALA A 845 -9.66 -34.93 -24.48
N GLY A 846 -8.94 -34.93 -23.36
CA GLY A 846 -8.61 -36.18 -22.66
C GLY A 846 -7.81 -37.14 -23.55
N ALA A 847 -6.87 -36.61 -24.32
CA ALA A 847 -6.07 -37.37 -25.30
C ALA A 847 -4.76 -37.91 -24.72
N ALA A 848 -4.48 -37.71 -23.45
CA ALA A 848 -3.34 -38.30 -22.76
C ALA A 848 -3.76 -38.98 -21.46
N SER A 849 -2.95 -39.93 -20.99
CA SER A 849 -3.05 -40.43 -19.62
C SER A 849 -1.93 -39.85 -18.77
N PHE A 850 -2.11 -39.79 -17.45
CA PHE A 850 -1.07 -39.30 -16.53
C PHE A 850 -0.67 -40.37 -15.53
N ILE A 851 0.61 -40.36 -15.16
CA ILE A 851 1.17 -41.20 -14.11
C ILE A 851 1.93 -40.31 -13.13
N GLU A 852 1.71 -40.56 -11.84
CA GLU A 852 2.44 -39.91 -10.76
C GLU A 852 3.47 -40.89 -10.21
N SER A 853 4.74 -40.51 -10.29
CA SER A 853 5.88 -41.34 -9.90
C SER A 853 6.63 -40.69 -8.75
N SER A 854 7.10 -41.53 -7.82
CA SER A 854 7.92 -41.08 -6.69
C SER A 854 9.40 -41.10 -7.05
N ILE A 855 10.08 -39.97 -6.86
CA ILE A 855 11.50 -39.79 -7.15
C ILE A 855 12.26 -39.66 -5.84
N SER A 856 13.31 -40.46 -5.67
CA SER A 856 14.16 -40.40 -4.50
C SER A 856 15.49 -39.70 -4.80
N TYR A 857 15.85 -38.76 -3.93
CA TYR A 857 17.14 -38.07 -3.96
C TYR A 857 17.99 -38.46 -2.74
N GLY A 858 19.25 -38.84 -2.98
CA GLY A 858 20.19 -39.27 -1.93
C GLY A 858 20.34 -40.79 -1.84
N GLY A 859 20.20 -41.35 -0.64
CA GLY A 859 20.26 -42.81 -0.42
C GLY A 859 18.99 -43.55 -0.83
N GLU A 860 19.04 -44.88 -0.97
CA GLU A 860 17.88 -45.68 -1.36
C GLU A 860 16.84 -45.79 -0.21
N PRO A 861 15.56 -45.50 -0.47
CA PRO A 861 14.49 -45.69 0.50
C PRO A 861 14.25 -47.19 0.74
N THR A 862 13.89 -47.56 1.96
CA THR A 862 13.57 -48.95 2.34
C THR A 862 12.23 -49.45 1.76
N VAL A 863 11.37 -48.54 1.30
CA VAL A 863 10.10 -48.82 0.63
C VAL A 863 9.92 -47.76 -0.46
N TYR A 864 9.77 -48.17 -1.71
CA TYR A 864 9.38 -47.28 -2.80
C TYR A 864 7.85 -47.14 -2.81
N PRO A 865 7.31 -45.91 -2.86
CA PRO A 865 5.89 -45.71 -3.12
C PRO A 865 5.58 -46.18 -4.54
N ASP A 866 4.49 -46.93 -4.71
CA ASP A 866 4.04 -47.37 -6.04
C ASP A 866 3.66 -46.17 -6.90
N ASN A 867 3.92 -46.26 -8.20
CA ASN A 867 3.45 -45.26 -9.15
C ASN A 867 1.92 -45.27 -9.23
N ILE A 868 1.31 -44.10 -9.19
CA ILE A 868 -0.15 -43.94 -9.21
C ILE A 868 -0.60 -43.58 -10.62
N LEU A 869 -1.42 -44.44 -11.23
CA LEU A 869 -2.09 -44.14 -12.48
C LEU A 869 -3.19 -43.11 -12.21
N ARG A 870 -3.11 -41.94 -12.84
CA ARG A 870 -4.08 -40.85 -12.68
C ARG A 870 -5.17 -40.85 -13.75
N GLY A 871 -5.12 -41.80 -14.68
CA GLY A 871 -6.10 -41.92 -15.75
C GLY A 871 -5.96 -40.82 -16.81
N SER A 872 -7.07 -40.52 -17.49
CA SER A 872 -7.13 -39.48 -18.52
C SER A 872 -8.18 -38.40 -18.17
N PRO A 873 -8.07 -37.69 -17.03
CA PRO A 873 -9.00 -36.62 -16.72
C PRO A 873 -8.85 -35.47 -17.71
N ILE A 874 -9.96 -34.81 -18.10
CA ILE A 874 -9.94 -33.56 -18.88
C ILE A 874 -9.43 -32.40 -18.00
N TRP A 875 -9.85 -32.40 -16.74
CA TRP A 875 -9.49 -31.41 -15.74
C TRP A 875 -9.19 -32.14 -14.43
N SER A 876 -8.05 -31.87 -13.82
CA SER A 876 -7.67 -32.46 -12.55
C SER A 876 -6.72 -31.57 -11.77
N ARG A 877 -6.86 -31.57 -10.44
CA ARG A 877 -5.86 -31.00 -9.52
C ARG A 877 -4.66 -31.94 -9.40
N SER A 878 -3.47 -31.36 -9.26
CA SER A 878 -2.23 -32.09 -8.92
C SER A 878 -1.47 -31.41 -7.81
N ASP A 879 -1.00 -32.19 -6.84
CA ASP A 879 -0.14 -31.75 -5.75
C ASP A 879 1.32 -32.20 -5.97
N ALA A 880 1.68 -32.67 -7.17
CA ALA A 880 3.03 -33.13 -7.49
C ALA A 880 4.05 -31.97 -7.48
N ASP A 881 5.28 -32.26 -7.07
CA ASP A 881 6.36 -31.27 -7.01
C ASP A 881 6.86 -30.87 -8.41
N TYR A 882 6.86 -31.81 -9.35
CA TYR A 882 7.22 -31.60 -10.75
C TYR A 882 6.04 -32.00 -11.64
N ILE A 883 5.41 -31.05 -12.32
CA ILE A 883 4.22 -31.29 -13.16
C ILE A 883 4.62 -31.14 -14.61
N LEU A 884 4.64 -32.26 -15.35
CA LEU A 884 4.97 -32.37 -16.78
C LEU A 884 6.41 -31.95 -17.14
N GLU A 885 7.20 -31.56 -16.16
CA GLU A 885 8.61 -31.20 -16.30
C GLU A 885 9.51 -32.37 -15.93
N GLU A 886 10.68 -32.45 -16.59
CA GLU A 886 11.70 -33.40 -16.17
C GLU A 886 12.23 -33.02 -14.77
N PRO A 887 12.20 -33.96 -13.82
CA PRO A 887 12.75 -33.73 -12.50
C PRO A 887 14.27 -33.52 -12.57
N PRO A 888 14.85 -32.61 -11.76
CA PRO A 888 16.29 -32.37 -11.76
C PRO A 888 17.05 -33.64 -11.35
N SER A 889 18.31 -33.78 -11.78
CA SER A 889 19.14 -34.93 -11.42
C SER A 889 19.63 -34.92 -9.96
N SER A 890 19.52 -33.78 -9.26
CA SER A 890 19.87 -33.63 -7.84
C SER A 890 19.14 -32.45 -7.19
N ILE A 891 18.95 -32.49 -5.87
CA ILE A 891 18.35 -31.40 -5.07
C ILE A 891 19.19 -31.11 -3.82
N GLU A 892 19.03 -29.91 -3.26
CA GLU A 892 19.60 -29.58 -1.96
C GLU A 892 18.80 -30.27 -0.83
N MET A 893 19.43 -31.23 -0.16
CA MET A 893 18.78 -32.05 0.86
C MET A 893 18.65 -31.30 2.20
N ARG A 894 17.53 -31.49 2.89
CA ARG A 894 17.36 -30.99 4.27
C ARG A 894 18.43 -31.56 5.20
N ARG A 895 19.08 -30.68 5.97
CA ARG A 895 20.19 -31.00 6.90
C ARG A 895 19.81 -32.16 7.85
N GLY A 896 20.51 -33.29 7.74
CA GLY A 896 20.29 -34.50 8.56
C GLY A 896 19.44 -35.60 7.91
N SER A 897 18.90 -35.38 6.70
CA SER A 897 18.10 -36.36 5.96
C SER A 897 19.00 -37.33 5.19
N LYS A 898 18.67 -38.64 5.21
CA LYS A 898 19.40 -39.68 4.43
C LYS A 898 18.91 -39.81 3.00
N TYR A 899 17.63 -39.52 2.75
CA TYR A 899 16.99 -39.47 1.45
C TYR A 899 15.79 -38.52 1.51
N GLU A 900 15.31 -38.05 0.36
CA GLU A 900 14.10 -37.22 0.22
C GLU A 900 13.29 -37.70 -1.00
N ILE A 901 11.96 -37.80 -0.83
CA ILE A 901 11.05 -38.23 -1.90
C ILE A 901 10.29 -37.02 -2.43
N ARG A 902 10.18 -36.91 -3.75
CA ARG A 902 9.37 -35.92 -4.47
C ARG A 902 8.40 -36.64 -5.42
N GLN A 903 7.25 -36.05 -5.67
CA GLN A 903 6.31 -36.56 -6.66
C GLN A 903 6.51 -35.86 -8.00
N SER A 904 6.54 -36.64 -9.08
CA SER A 904 6.52 -36.12 -10.45
C SER A 904 5.30 -36.67 -11.19
N LEU A 905 4.55 -35.78 -11.82
CA LEU A 905 3.46 -36.14 -12.71
C LEU A 905 3.92 -36.03 -14.15
N SER A 906 3.84 -37.13 -14.89
CA SER A 906 4.23 -37.21 -16.31
C SER A 906 3.04 -37.56 -17.20
N GLY A 907 3.01 -37.01 -18.41
CA GLY A 907 2.03 -37.32 -19.45
C GLY A 907 2.46 -38.53 -20.29
N ILE A 908 1.52 -39.42 -20.58
CA ILE A 908 1.65 -40.59 -21.44
C ILE A 908 0.79 -40.33 -22.69
N SER A 909 1.44 -40.12 -23.83
CA SER A 909 0.78 -39.75 -25.10
C SER A 909 1.42 -40.39 -26.35
N GLU A 910 2.50 -41.16 -26.19
CA GLU A 910 3.28 -41.69 -27.31
C GLU A 910 2.75 -43.02 -27.86
N TYR A 911 2.24 -43.92 -27.01
CA TYR A 911 1.87 -45.28 -27.40
C TYR A 911 0.44 -45.63 -26.97
N PRO A 912 -0.48 -45.96 -27.90
CA PRO A 912 -1.89 -46.23 -27.59
C PRO A 912 -2.11 -47.27 -26.49
N SER A 913 -1.33 -48.34 -26.48
CA SER A 913 -1.44 -49.41 -25.48
C SER A 913 -1.11 -48.93 -24.06
N GLN A 914 -0.08 -48.09 -23.91
CA GLN A 914 0.31 -47.54 -22.61
C GLN A 914 -0.71 -46.51 -22.13
N MET A 915 -1.20 -45.66 -23.04
CA MET A 915 -2.22 -44.66 -22.73
C MET A 915 -3.50 -45.33 -22.23
N LEU A 916 -3.97 -46.36 -22.94
CA LEU A 916 -5.16 -47.13 -22.55
C LEU A 916 -4.97 -47.96 -21.29
N PHE A 917 -3.76 -48.45 -21.04
CA PHE A 917 -3.44 -49.14 -19.79
C PHE A 917 -3.50 -48.18 -18.59
N ALA A 918 -2.97 -46.97 -18.76
CA ALA A 918 -2.96 -45.95 -17.72
C ALA A 918 -4.36 -45.33 -17.47
N ALA A 919 -5.27 -45.40 -18.44
CA ALA A 919 -6.66 -44.98 -18.29
C ALA A 919 -7.48 -46.05 -17.55
N GLU A 920 -7.76 -45.89 -16.26
CA GLU A 920 -8.46 -46.92 -15.47
C GLU A 920 -9.92 -47.11 -15.88
N LYS A 921 -10.62 -46.02 -16.25
CA LYS A 921 -12.06 -46.05 -16.54
C LYS A 921 -12.34 -46.32 -18.02
N GLU A 922 -13.26 -47.24 -18.29
CA GLU A 922 -13.70 -47.54 -19.67
C GLU A 922 -14.23 -46.32 -20.42
N THR A 923 -14.91 -45.39 -19.73
CA THR A 923 -15.38 -44.14 -20.33
C THR A 923 -14.25 -43.19 -20.76
N GLU A 924 -13.11 -43.23 -20.05
CA GLU A 924 -11.92 -42.43 -20.40
C GLU A 924 -11.22 -43.05 -21.60
N LYS A 925 -11.07 -44.39 -21.62
CA LYS A 925 -10.55 -45.15 -22.76
C LYS A 925 -11.36 -44.90 -24.02
N GLU A 926 -12.68 -45.01 -23.94
CA GLU A 926 -13.57 -44.78 -25.09
C GLU A 926 -13.44 -43.35 -25.61
N ARG A 927 -13.49 -42.33 -24.73
CA ARG A 927 -13.30 -40.93 -25.15
C ARG A 927 -11.95 -40.71 -25.83
N MET A 928 -10.88 -41.23 -25.25
CA MET A 928 -9.53 -41.13 -25.78
C MET A 928 -9.45 -41.73 -27.19
N ILE A 929 -9.90 -42.99 -27.36
CA ILE A 929 -9.96 -43.67 -28.67
C ILE A 929 -10.68 -42.77 -29.68
N MET A 930 -11.87 -42.28 -29.33
CA MET A 930 -12.71 -41.51 -30.25
C MET A 930 -12.09 -40.16 -30.64
N ASN A 931 -11.35 -39.53 -29.73
CA ASN A 931 -10.67 -38.27 -30.01
C ASN A 931 -9.42 -38.46 -30.88
N HIS A 932 -8.61 -39.50 -30.64
CA HIS A 932 -7.48 -39.84 -31.53
C HIS A 932 -7.97 -40.22 -32.94
N LEU A 933 -9.03 -41.04 -33.03
CA LEU A 933 -9.66 -41.37 -34.31
C LEU A 933 -10.09 -40.12 -35.08
N ARG A 934 -10.68 -39.14 -34.39
CA ARG A 934 -11.24 -37.94 -35.03
C ARG A 934 -10.18 -36.91 -35.39
N TRP A 935 -9.22 -36.68 -34.51
CA TRP A 935 -8.39 -35.48 -34.56
C TRP A 935 -6.94 -35.72 -34.95
N ASP A 936 -6.38 -36.90 -34.72
CA ASP A 936 -4.97 -37.15 -35.08
C ASP A 936 -4.74 -37.02 -36.59
N GLU A 937 -3.57 -36.51 -36.96
CA GLU A 937 -3.20 -36.30 -38.37
C GLU A 937 -3.04 -37.64 -39.11
N SER A 938 -3.39 -37.67 -40.40
CA SER A 938 -3.31 -38.88 -41.22
C SER A 938 -1.90 -39.49 -41.33
N SER A 939 -0.88 -38.68 -41.04
CA SER A 939 0.54 -39.04 -41.05
C SER A 939 1.05 -39.63 -39.72
N ASP A 940 0.25 -39.62 -38.66
CA ASP A 940 0.64 -40.13 -37.35
C ASP A 940 0.98 -41.63 -37.39
N GLU A 941 2.01 -42.03 -36.65
CA GLU A 941 2.53 -43.40 -36.59
C GLU A 941 1.59 -44.38 -35.89
N ASN A 942 0.74 -43.87 -35.01
CA ASN A 942 -0.16 -44.67 -34.19
C ASN A 942 -1.60 -44.68 -34.68
N LEU A 943 -1.98 -43.83 -35.64
CA LEU A 943 -3.35 -43.71 -36.15
C LEU A 943 -3.93 -45.04 -36.66
N LEU A 944 -3.13 -45.86 -37.36
CA LEU A 944 -3.58 -47.18 -37.80
C LEU A 944 -3.84 -48.13 -36.63
N THR A 945 -3.08 -48.00 -35.55
CA THR A 945 -3.30 -48.72 -34.29
C THR A 945 -4.60 -48.26 -33.63
N TRP A 946 -4.85 -46.95 -33.59
CA TRP A 946 -6.12 -46.40 -33.13
C TRP A 946 -7.30 -46.89 -33.98
N TYR A 947 -7.14 -47.01 -35.30
CA TYR A 947 -8.16 -47.60 -36.16
C TYR A 947 -8.48 -49.05 -35.80
N SER A 948 -7.44 -49.86 -35.56
CA SER A 948 -7.62 -51.23 -35.11
C SER A 948 -8.39 -51.30 -33.79
N ILE A 949 -7.95 -50.52 -32.79
CA ILE A 949 -8.56 -50.49 -31.46
C ILE A 949 -10.02 -50.03 -31.51
N GLY A 950 -10.29 -48.97 -32.28
CA GLY A 950 -11.61 -48.36 -32.37
C GLY A 950 -12.59 -49.03 -33.34
N SER A 951 -12.13 -50.01 -34.12
CA SER A 951 -12.90 -50.64 -35.21
C SER A 951 -14.24 -51.25 -34.77
N ASN A 952 -14.31 -51.76 -33.54
CA ASN A 952 -15.52 -52.35 -32.97
C ASN A 952 -16.54 -51.31 -32.46
N ASN A 953 -16.19 -50.01 -32.45
CA ASN A 953 -17.09 -48.96 -32.01
C ASN A 953 -18.15 -48.65 -33.09
N GLN A 954 -19.41 -48.50 -32.68
CA GLN A 954 -20.52 -48.21 -33.60
C GLN A 954 -20.33 -46.89 -34.37
N GLN A 955 -19.60 -45.93 -33.81
CA GLN A 955 -19.33 -44.64 -34.42
C GLN A 955 -18.10 -44.65 -35.35
N PHE A 956 -17.34 -45.74 -35.41
CA PHE A 956 -16.08 -45.83 -36.15
C PHE A 956 -16.23 -45.40 -37.62
N ALA A 957 -17.18 -46.03 -38.34
CA ALA A 957 -17.43 -45.73 -39.74
C ALA A 957 -17.91 -44.27 -39.96
N HIS A 958 -18.65 -43.71 -39.00
CA HIS A 958 -19.09 -42.32 -39.07
C HIS A 958 -17.92 -41.35 -38.88
N ILE A 959 -17.03 -41.60 -37.91
CA ILE A 959 -15.83 -40.78 -37.71
C ILE A 959 -14.94 -40.80 -38.96
N LEU A 960 -14.66 -41.96 -39.53
CA LEU A 960 -13.86 -42.06 -40.75
C LEU A 960 -14.49 -41.29 -41.92
N ARG A 961 -15.81 -41.36 -42.09
CA ARG A 961 -16.52 -40.61 -43.13
C ARG A 961 -16.40 -39.10 -42.90
N ASN A 962 -16.53 -38.62 -41.67
CA ASN A 962 -16.34 -37.20 -41.34
C ASN A 962 -14.91 -36.73 -41.64
N ARG A 963 -13.89 -37.55 -41.31
CA ARG A 963 -12.50 -37.25 -41.71
C ARG A 963 -12.36 -37.09 -43.22
N LEU A 964 -13.05 -37.92 -43.99
CA LEU A 964 -13.02 -37.88 -45.46
C LEU A 964 -13.81 -36.70 -46.05
N GLU A 965 -14.73 -36.08 -45.31
CA GLU A 965 -15.35 -34.82 -45.70
C GLU A 965 -14.34 -33.68 -45.64
N SER A 966 -13.56 -33.59 -44.56
CA SER A 966 -12.52 -32.56 -44.38
C SER A 966 -11.25 -32.85 -45.21
N ASN A 967 -10.86 -34.12 -45.34
CA ASN A 967 -9.73 -34.58 -46.15
C ASN A 967 -10.10 -35.79 -47.01
N PRO A 968 -10.65 -35.58 -48.22
CA PRO A 968 -11.05 -36.67 -49.13
C PRO A 968 -9.90 -37.59 -49.58
N ARG A 969 -8.64 -37.22 -49.31
CA ARG A 969 -7.43 -38.00 -49.64
C ARG A 969 -6.73 -38.55 -48.40
N ASP A 970 -7.42 -38.70 -47.27
CA ASP A 970 -6.91 -39.44 -46.11
C ASP A 970 -6.82 -40.94 -46.46
N ILE A 971 -5.68 -41.37 -47.00
CA ILE A 971 -5.44 -42.74 -47.45
C ILE A 971 -5.51 -43.73 -46.27
N SER A 972 -5.08 -43.30 -45.08
CA SER A 972 -5.16 -44.11 -43.86
C SER A 972 -6.61 -44.40 -43.49
N ALA A 973 -7.50 -43.39 -43.55
CA ALA A 973 -8.94 -43.56 -43.31
C ALA A 973 -9.62 -44.39 -44.41
N LEU A 974 -9.30 -44.14 -45.70
CA LEU A 974 -9.82 -44.94 -46.82
C LEU A 974 -9.41 -46.41 -46.72
N ARG A 975 -8.18 -46.69 -46.31
CA ARG A 975 -7.69 -48.05 -46.03
C ARG A 975 -8.44 -48.68 -44.85
N ALA A 976 -8.64 -47.93 -43.76
CA ALA A 976 -9.37 -48.44 -42.60
C ALA A 976 -10.81 -48.85 -42.93
N LEU A 977 -11.47 -48.16 -43.88
CA LEU A 977 -12.78 -48.58 -44.40
C LEU A 977 -12.70 -49.92 -45.16
N GLN A 978 -11.60 -50.21 -45.86
CA GLN A 978 -11.40 -51.53 -46.46
C GLN A 978 -11.13 -52.61 -45.40
N ASP A 979 -10.34 -52.29 -44.38
CA ASP A 979 -9.87 -53.27 -43.40
C ASP A 979 -10.97 -53.70 -42.41
N TYR A 980 -11.84 -52.77 -41.98
CA TYR A 980 -12.74 -53.00 -40.84
C TYR A 980 -14.24 -52.96 -41.16
N LEU A 981 -14.67 -52.52 -42.34
CA LEU A 981 -16.11 -52.53 -42.67
C LEU A 981 -16.63 -53.96 -42.93
N PRO A 982 -17.91 -54.24 -42.60
CA PRO A 982 -18.56 -55.49 -42.98
C PRO A 982 -18.51 -55.71 -44.50
N LYS A 983 -18.39 -56.97 -44.94
CA LYS A 983 -18.17 -57.37 -46.34
C LYS A 983 -19.00 -56.59 -47.37
N GLY A 984 -20.30 -56.43 -47.14
CA GLY A 984 -21.20 -55.72 -48.07
C GLY A 984 -20.99 -54.20 -48.16
N GLU A 985 -20.56 -53.54 -47.08
CA GLU A 985 -20.18 -52.11 -47.12
C GLU A 985 -18.76 -51.94 -47.66
N ARG A 986 -17.86 -52.85 -47.30
CA ARG A 986 -16.48 -52.89 -47.80
C ARG A 986 -16.42 -52.99 -49.31
N GLU A 987 -17.20 -53.89 -49.93
CA GLU A 987 -17.24 -54.04 -51.39
C GLU A 987 -17.70 -52.75 -52.11
N LYS A 988 -18.65 -52.02 -51.52
CA LYS A 988 -19.08 -50.72 -52.06
C LYS A 988 -17.98 -49.67 -51.99
N GLU A 989 -17.25 -49.63 -50.88
CA GLU A 989 -16.17 -48.68 -50.69
C GLU A 989 -14.95 -49.02 -51.57
N ILE A 990 -14.61 -50.30 -51.73
CA ILE A 990 -13.58 -50.74 -52.69
C ILE A 990 -13.94 -50.27 -54.10
N LYS A 991 -15.18 -50.48 -54.54
CA LYS A 991 -15.63 -50.04 -55.87
C LYS A 991 -15.52 -48.52 -56.03
N ARG A 992 -15.94 -47.76 -55.01
CA ARG A 992 -15.81 -46.29 -55.01
C ARG A 992 -14.34 -45.85 -55.11
N GLN A 993 -13.44 -46.52 -54.39
CA GLN A 993 -12.01 -46.21 -54.42
C GLN A 993 -11.37 -46.59 -55.77
N GLN A 994 -11.83 -47.67 -56.42
CA GLN A 994 -11.43 -48.01 -57.79
C GLN A 994 -11.85 -46.93 -58.79
N GLU A 995 -13.12 -46.48 -58.75
CA GLU A 995 -13.61 -45.37 -59.57
C GLU A 995 -12.82 -44.06 -59.31
N LEU A 996 -12.47 -43.81 -58.04
CA LEU A 996 -11.66 -42.65 -57.67
C LEU A 996 -10.23 -42.74 -58.22
N SER A 997 -9.62 -43.94 -58.22
CA SER A 997 -8.31 -44.18 -58.83
C SER A 997 -8.32 -44.01 -60.35
N GLU A 998 -9.39 -44.43 -61.03
CA GLU A 998 -9.55 -44.20 -62.47
C GLU A 998 -9.67 -42.72 -62.82
N LYS A 999 -10.33 -41.93 -61.96
CA LYS A 999 -10.44 -40.48 -62.12
C LYS A 999 -9.10 -39.76 -61.94
N TYR A 1000 -8.20 -40.30 -61.11
CA TYR A 1000 -6.89 -39.73 -60.81
C TYR A 1000 -5.76 -40.75 -61.09
N PRO A 1001 -5.49 -41.08 -62.37
CA PRO A 1001 -4.60 -42.19 -62.73
C PRO A 1001 -3.12 -41.96 -62.40
N GLU A 1002 -2.71 -40.71 -62.10
CA GLU A 1002 -1.36 -40.37 -61.68
C GLU A 1002 -1.17 -40.42 -60.15
N ASP A 1003 -2.26 -40.60 -59.38
CA ASP A 1003 -2.22 -40.71 -57.92
C ASP A 1003 -1.91 -42.16 -57.51
N GLY A 1004 -0.65 -42.39 -57.11
CA GLY A 1004 -0.17 -43.70 -56.70
C GLY A 1004 -0.84 -44.22 -55.42
N ASP A 1005 -1.26 -43.36 -54.50
CA ASP A 1005 -1.88 -43.81 -53.25
C ASP A 1005 -3.32 -44.32 -53.50
N LEU A 1006 -4.06 -43.65 -54.36
CA LEU A 1006 -5.37 -44.14 -54.82
C LEU A 1006 -5.22 -45.42 -55.65
N LYS A 1007 -4.18 -45.50 -56.48
CA LYS A 1007 -3.90 -46.73 -57.25
C LYS A 1007 -3.56 -47.90 -56.34
N TYR A 1008 -2.87 -47.65 -55.24
CA TYR A 1008 -2.63 -48.65 -54.20
C TYR A 1008 -3.94 -49.16 -53.61
N LEU A 1009 -4.85 -48.29 -53.18
CA LEU A 1009 -6.14 -48.68 -52.61
C LEU A 1009 -6.98 -49.51 -53.59
N ALA A 1010 -6.98 -49.14 -54.86
CA ALA A 1010 -7.73 -49.84 -55.90
C ALA A 1010 -7.21 -51.27 -56.15
N ILE A 1011 -5.88 -51.45 -56.24
CA ILE A 1011 -5.26 -52.77 -56.42
C ILE A 1011 -5.37 -53.60 -55.13
N ARG A 1012 -5.18 -52.97 -53.96
CA ARG A 1012 -5.31 -53.63 -52.66
C ARG A 1012 -6.69 -54.24 -52.44
N GLY A 1013 -7.74 -53.58 -52.93
CA GLY A 1013 -9.12 -54.06 -52.82
C GLY A 1013 -9.45 -55.29 -53.70
N MET A 1014 -8.51 -55.76 -54.54
CA MET A 1014 -8.64 -57.02 -55.28
C MET A 1014 -8.48 -58.24 -54.36
N GLU A 1015 -8.88 -59.42 -54.84
CA GLU A 1015 -8.62 -60.69 -54.15
C GLU A 1015 -7.10 -60.91 -54.00
N ASP A 1016 -6.65 -61.29 -52.80
CA ASP A 1016 -5.22 -61.54 -52.53
C ASP A 1016 -4.75 -62.73 -53.36
N GLY A 1017 -3.62 -62.56 -54.05
CA GLY A 1017 -3.10 -63.60 -54.92
C GLY A 1017 -2.07 -63.13 -55.94
N PRO A 1018 -1.62 -64.04 -56.82
CA PRO A 1018 -0.55 -63.76 -57.77
C PRO A 1018 -0.85 -62.60 -58.73
N GLU A 1019 -2.11 -62.40 -59.12
CA GLU A 1019 -2.53 -61.31 -60.01
C GLU A 1019 -2.33 -59.95 -59.35
N GLN A 1020 -2.81 -59.79 -58.11
CA GLN A 1020 -2.63 -58.58 -57.32
C GLN A 1020 -1.13 -58.26 -57.10
N ALA A 1021 -0.34 -59.27 -56.71
CA ALA A 1021 1.09 -59.11 -56.50
C ALA A 1021 1.82 -58.68 -57.79
N ASN A 1022 1.47 -59.28 -58.94
CA ASN A 1022 2.06 -58.93 -60.23
C ASN A 1022 1.70 -57.50 -60.68
N LEU A 1023 0.49 -57.02 -60.36
CA LEU A 1023 0.09 -55.64 -60.63
C LEU A 1023 0.93 -54.64 -59.82
N PHE A 1024 1.13 -54.90 -58.52
CA PHE A 1024 2.02 -54.06 -57.70
C PHE A 1024 3.45 -54.03 -58.23
N ILE A 1025 4.00 -55.19 -58.62
CA ILE A 1025 5.37 -55.31 -59.15
C ILE A 1025 5.52 -54.56 -60.49
N SER A 1026 4.60 -54.77 -61.42
CA SER A 1026 4.69 -54.21 -62.78
C SER A 1026 4.49 -52.69 -62.82
N LEU A 1027 3.66 -52.15 -61.93
CA LEU A 1027 3.36 -50.72 -61.87
C LEU A 1027 4.27 -49.93 -60.92
N TYR A 1028 5.03 -50.59 -60.04
CA TYR A 1028 5.93 -49.92 -59.09
C TYR A 1028 6.84 -48.85 -59.71
N PRO A 1029 7.50 -49.07 -60.88
CA PRO A 1029 8.34 -48.04 -61.50
C PRO A 1029 7.60 -46.74 -61.80
N LYS A 1030 6.30 -46.80 -62.08
CA LYS A 1030 5.46 -45.61 -62.35
C LYS A 1030 5.13 -44.83 -61.07
N TYR A 1031 4.89 -45.52 -59.96
CA TYR A 1031 4.35 -44.93 -58.72
C TYR A 1031 5.35 -44.88 -57.55
N THR A 1032 6.66 -44.83 -57.85
CA THR A 1032 7.72 -44.73 -56.81
C THR A 1032 7.60 -43.47 -55.94
N SER A 1033 6.88 -42.44 -56.39
CA SER A 1033 6.57 -41.23 -55.63
C SER A 1033 5.59 -41.47 -54.47
N SER A 1034 4.77 -42.52 -54.52
CA SER A 1034 3.77 -42.84 -53.51
C SER A 1034 4.33 -43.76 -52.43
N GLY A 1035 4.18 -43.36 -51.17
CA GLY A 1035 4.59 -44.17 -50.02
C GLY A 1035 3.70 -45.41 -49.86
N TRP A 1036 2.38 -45.28 -50.05
CA TRP A 1036 1.45 -46.40 -49.93
C TRP A 1036 1.61 -47.43 -51.04
N PHE A 1037 1.82 -46.99 -52.29
CA PHE A 1037 2.11 -47.90 -53.40
C PHE A 1037 3.44 -48.61 -53.20
N SER A 1038 4.45 -47.90 -52.71
CA SER A 1038 5.74 -48.50 -52.34
C SER A 1038 5.57 -49.58 -51.27
N ASN A 1039 4.66 -49.39 -50.31
CA ASN A 1039 4.35 -50.41 -49.30
C ASN A 1039 3.72 -51.67 -49.93
N GLY A 1040 2.68 -51.52 -50.77
CA GLY A 1040 2.08 -52.65 -51.48
C GLY A 1040 3.08 -53.41 -52.38
N ALA A 1041 3.91 -52.67 -53.11
CA ALA A 1041 4.98 -53.24 -53.93
C ALA A 1041 6.06 -53.95 -53.09
N ALA A 1042 6.44 -53.40 -51.94
CA ALA A 1042 7.41 -54.01 -51.04
C ALA A 1042 6.93 -55.39 -50.55
N TYR A 1043 5.65 -55.50 -50.15
CA TYR A 1043 5.04 -56.78 -49.79
C TYR A 1043 5.04 -57.77 -50.96
N ALA A 1044 4.63 -57.34 -52.16
CA ALA A 1044 4.62 -58.20 -53.34
C ALA A 1044 6.03 -58.70 -53.73
N PHE A 1045 7.06 -57.83 -53.66
CA PHE A 1045 8.45 -58.23 -53.88
C PHE A 1045 8.95 -59.22 -52.81
N MET A 1046 8.52 -59.07 -51.56
CA MET A 1046 8.85 -60.01 -50.48
C MET A 1046 8.27 -61.40 -50.72
N GLU A 1047 7.00 -61.49 -51.12
CA GLU A 1047 6.34 -62.76 -51.47
C GLU A 1047 7.01 -63.47 -52.64
N LYS A 1048 7.50 -62.70 -53.63
CA LYS A 1048 8.27 -63.22 -54.77
C LYS A 1048 9.76 -63.43 -54.47
N LYS A 1049 10.16 -63.35 -53.19
CA LYS A 1049 11.55 -63.53 -52.73
C LYS A 1049 12.55 -62.56 -53.39
N ASN A 1050 12.09 -61.45 -53.97
CA ASN A 1050 12.94 -60.40 -54.56
C ASN A 1050 13.32 -59.36 -53.49
N TRP A 1051 14.14 -59.78 -52.52
CA TRP A 1051 14.47 -58.97 -51.35
C TRP A 1051 15.25 -57.70 -51.68
N GLY A 1052 15.95 -57.65 -52.82
CA GLY A 1052 16.63 -56.45 -53.29
C GLY A 1052 15.66 -55.33 -53.64
N LYS A 1053 14.64 -55.64 -54.45
CA LYS A 1053 13.59 -54.67 -54.81
C LYS A 1053 12.65 -54.35 -53.65
N ALA A 1054 12.38 -55.34 -52.79
CA ALA A 1054 11.64 -55.09 -51.54
C ALA A 1054 12.36 -54.07 -50.64
N LEU A 1055 13.69 -54.17 -50.51
CA LEU A 1055 14.49 -53.23 -49.73
C LEU A 1055 14.40 -51.81 -50.30
N GLU A 1056 14.53 -51.64 -51.62
CA GLU A 1056 14.36 -50.33 -52.28
C GLU A 1056 12.96 -49.73 -52.01
N ALA A 1057 11.93 -50.56 -52.09
CA ALA A 1057 10.55 -50.14 -51.86
C ALA A 1057 10.28 -49.76 -50.40
N TYR A 1058 10.75 -50.53 -49.42
CA TYR A 1058 10.59 -50.16 -48.00
C TYR A 1058 11.37 -48.90 -47.62
N ILE A 1059 12.53 -48.63 -48.23
CA ILE A 1059 13.24 -47.35 -48.01
C ILE A 1059 12.38 -46.16 -48.49
N ASN A 1060 11.66 -46.33 -49.61
CA ASN A 1060 10.69 -45.32 -50.05
C ASN A 1060 9.52 -45.17 -49.08
N VAL A 1061 9.05 -46.25 -48.45
CA VAL A 1061 8.02 -46.18 -47.38
C VAL A 1061 8.53 -45.33 -46.21
N VAL A 1062 9.72 -45.62 -45.69
CA VAL A 1062 10.32 -44.87 -44.56
C VAL A 1062 10.43 -43.37 -44.88
N ASN A 1063 10.83 -43.01 -46.09
CA ASN A 1063 11.05 -41.62 -46.47
C ASN A 1063 9.75 -40.84 -46.76
N LYS A 1064 8.67 -41.52 -47.12
CA LYS A 1064 7.46 -40.88 -47.68
C LYS A 1064 6.19 -41.13 -46.89
N LEU A 1065 6.19 -42.11 -45.99
CA LEU A 1065 5.05 -42.50 -45.19
C LEU A 1065 5.47 -42.70 -43.72
N PRO A 1066 5.60 -41.59 -42.96
CA PRO A 1066 5.97 -41.64 -41.55
C PRO A 1066 5.09 -42.62 -40.76
N GLY A 1067 3.78 -42.64 -41.04
CA GLY A 1067 2.81 -43.54 -40.42
C GLY A 1067 3.15 -45.04 -40.47
N LEU A 1068 3.99 -45.49 -41.41
CA LEU A 1068 4.44 -46.89 -41.53
C LEU A 1068 5.95 -47.07 -41.31
N LYS A 1069 6.64 -46.02 -40.90
CA LYS A 1069 8.09 -45.98 -40.76
C LYS A 1069 8.61 -47.08 -39.84
N SER A 1070 8.03 -47.20 -38.64
CA SER A 1070 8.42 -48.22 -37.64
C SER A 1070 8.31 -49.65 -38.19
N MET A 1071 7.20 -49.99 -38.88
CA MET A 1071 7.01 -51.31 -39.49
C MET A 1071 7.95 -51.56 -40.68
N ALA A 1072 8.19 -50.55 -41.51
CA ALA A 1072 9.09 -50.63 -42.65
C ALA A 1072 10.56 -50.82 -42.20
N LEU A 1073 10.99 -50.11 -41.15
CA LEU A 1073 12.33 -50.26 -40.56
C LEU A 1073 12.58 -51.70 -40.08
N GLU A 1074 11.60 -52.33 -39.45
CA GLU A 1074 11.67 -53.75 -39.04
C GLU A 1074 11.92 -54.67 -40.25
N SER A 1075 11.15 -54.46 -41.33
CA SER A 1075 11.28 -55.25 -42.56
C SER A 1075 12.62 -55.02 -43.27
N ILE A 1076 13.11 -53.78 -43.30
CA ILE A 1076 14.44 -53.41 -43.84
C ILE A 1076 15.54 -54.13 -43.05
N GLU A 1077 15.48 -54.12 -41.72
CA GLU A 1077 16.48 -54.77 -40.88
C GLU A 1077 16.50 -56.28 -41.12
N ARG A 1078 15.34 -56.94 -41.19
CA ARG A 1078 15.24 -58.38 -41.50
C ARG A 1078 15.87 -58.73 -42.86
N ILE A 1079 15.57 -57.93 -43.90
CA ILE A 1079 16.18 -58.12 -45.23
C ILE A 1079 17.70 -57.94 -45.16
N LYS A 1080 18.19 -56.90 -44.48
CA LYS A 1080 19.62 -56.64 -44.33
C LYS A 1080 20.33 -57.77 -43.59
N ARG A 1081 19.75 -58.27 -42.49
CA ARG A 1081 20.27 -59.41 -41.72
C ARG A 1081 20.40 -60.68 -42.59
N VAL A 1082 19.36 -61.02 -43.35
CA VAL A 1082 19.37 -62.19 -44.25
C VAL A 1082 20.39 -62.03 -45.39
N LYS A 1083 20.53 -60.82 -45.93
CA LYS A 1083 21.50 -60.52 -47.01
C LYS A 1083 22.93 -60.24 -46.54
N GLY A 1084 23.18 -60.21 -45.23
CA GLY A 1084 24.51 -59.88 -44.67
C GLY A 1084 24.93 -58.41 -44.88
N LEU A 1085 23.97 -57.48 -44.96
CA LEU A 1085 24.22 -56.05 -45.11
C LEU A 1085 24.36 -55.35 -43.73
N PRO A 1086 25.03 -54.18 -43.65
CA PRO A 1086 25.14 -53.43 -42.39
C PRO A 1086 23.79 -53.05 -41.79
N LYS A 1087 23.69 -53.15 -40.46
CA LYS A 1087 22.52 -52.74 -39.66
C LYS A 1087 22.12 -51.29 -39.95
N ILE A 1088 20.86 -50.93 -39.68
CA ILE A 1088 20.39 -49.54 -39.76
C ILE A 1088 20.95 -48.72 -38.57
N ASP A 1089 21.48 -47.52 -38.80
CA ASP A 1089 21.77 -46.59 -37.71
C ASP A 1089 20.47 -45.91 -37.29
N LEU A 1090 20.06 -46.10 -36.03
CA LEU A 1090 18.84 -45.49 -35.48
C LEU A 1090 19.18 -44.13 -34.87
N LEU A 1091 18.36 -43.12 -35.16
CA LEU A 1091 18.41 -41.83 -34.46
C LEU A 1091 18.01 -42.03 -32.99
N ASP A 1092 18.36 -41.08 -32.11
CA ASP A 1092 18.07 -41.19 -30.67
C ASP A 1092 16.57 -41.41 -30.40
N ASP A 1093 15.71 -40.66 -31.08
CA ASP A 1093 14.24 -40.79 -30.98
C ASP A 1093 13.73 -42.16 -31.49
N GLU A 1094 14.49 -42.82 -32.37
CA GLU A 1094 14.13 -44.14 -32.93
C GLU A 1094 14.63 -45.31 -32.08
N LYS A 1095 15.47 -45.07 -31.07
CA LYS A 1095 15.94 -46.12 -30.14
C LYS A 1095 14.81 -46.70 -29.29
N ASN A 1096 13.77 -45.91 -29.05
CA ASN A 1096 12.57 -46.33 -28.34
C ASN A 1096 11.50 -46.95 -29.26
N SER A 1097 11.74 -47.00 -30.58
CA SER A 1097 10.85 -47.66 -31.52
C SER A 1097 10.79 -49.18 -31.30
N ARG A 1098 9.78 -49.84 -31.88
CA ARG A 1098 9.66 -51.32 -31.87
C ARG A 1098 10.93 -52.02 -32.36
N LEU A 1099 11.61 -51.49 -33.39
CA LEU A 1099 12.87 -52.06 -33.87
C LEU A 1099 14.00 -51.85 -32.84
N GLY A 1100 14.10 -50.67 -32.23
CA GLY A 1100 15.05 -50.39 -31.16
C GLY A 1100 14.87 -51.37 -29.99
N TYR A 1101 13.62 -51.62 -29.60
CA TYR A 1101 13.28 -52.60 -28.58
C TYR A 1101 13.64 -54.03 -28.99
N LEU A 1102 13.32 -54.45 -30.22
CA LEU A 1102 13.70 -55.77 -30.76
C LEU A 1102 15.22 -55.99 -30.79
N ARG A 1103 16.03 -54.93 -30.99
CA ARG A 1103 17.50 -55.01 -30.94
C ARG A 1103 18.06 -55.25 -29.55
N GLN A 1104 17.41 -54.73 -28.50
CA GLN A 1104 17.89 -54.90 -27.12
C GLN A 1104 17.95 -56.38 -26.71
N PHE A 1105 17.13 -57.24 -27.33
CA PHE A 1105 17.16 -58.68 -27.11
C PHE A 1105 18.30 -59.41 -27.82
N ASP A 1106 18.82 -58.86 -28.93
CA ASP A 1106 19.88 -59.47 -29.74
C ASP A 1106 21.29 -58.91 -29.38
N GLU A 1107 21.37 -57.79 -28.65
CA GLU A 1107 22.60 -57.06 -28.29
C GLU A 1107 22.95 -57.15 -26.79
N VAL A 1108 24.10 -56.61 -26.36
CA VAL A 1108 24.51 -56.65 -24.93
C VAL A 1108 23.59 -55.73 -24.11
N PRO A 1109 22.86 -56.24 -23.12
CA PRO A 1109 21.80 -55.47 -22.45
C PRO A 1109 22.35 -54.46 -21.44
N THR A 1110 21.70 -53.30 -21.39
CA THR A 1110 21.93 -52.24 -20.40
C THR A 1110 21.53 -52.71 -18.99
N MET A 1111 21.99 -52.01 -17.95
CA MET A 1111 21.69 -52.37 -16.56
C MET A 1111 20.18 -52.31 -16.26
N GLU A 1112 19.49 -51.35 -16.86
CA GLU A 1112 18.03 -51.20 -16.75
C GLU A 1112 17.27 -52.34 -17.45
N PHE A 1113 17.69 -52.76 -18.64
CA PHE A 1113 17.08 -53.89 -19.35
C PHE A 1113 17.24 -55.21 -18.60
N LYS A 1114 18.37 -55.40 -17.89
CA LYS A 1114 18.61 -56.60 -17.06
C LYS A 1114 17.60 -56.76 -15.92
N ASN A 1115 17.09 -55.65 -15.39
CA ASN A 1115 16.10 -55.67 -14.30
C ASN A 1115 14.67 -55.87 -14.79
N SER A 1116 14.47 -55.93 -16.11
CA SER A 1116 13.17 -56.10 -16.74
C SER A 1116 12.88 -57.58 -17.06
N PRO A 1117 11.59 -58.01 -17.08
CA PRO A 1117 11.21 -59.38 -17.43
C PRO A 1117 11.69 -59.80 -18.83
N TYR A 1118 11.87 -58.84 -19.73
CA TYR A 1118 12.26 -59.04 -21.12
C TYR A 1118 13.70 -59.55 -21.29
N PHE A 1119 14.56 -59.42 -20.27
CA PHE A 1119 15.90 -60.02 -20.26
C PHE A 1119 15.88 -61.55 -20.40
N GLY A 1120 14.77 -62.21 -20.05
CA GLY A 1120 14.58 -63.64 -20.25
C GLY A 1120 14.77 -64.09 -21.71
N TYR A 1121 14.38 -63.28 -22.70
CA TYR A 1121 14.54 -63.61 -24.12
C TYR A 1121 16.00 -63.56 -24.60
N TYR A 1122 16.80 -62.66 -24.03
CA TYR A 1122 18.26 -62.65 -24.25
C TYR A 1122 18.91 -63.91 -23.67
N LEU A 1123 18.51 -64.32 -22.45
CA LEU A 1123 18.98 -65.55 -21.82
C LEU A 1123 18.62 -66.81 -22.62
N LEU A 1124 17.38 -66.87 -23.12
CA LEU A 1124 16.89 -67.93 -24.00
C LEU A 1124 17.78 -68.08 -25.24
N GLN A 1125 18.10 -66.98 -25.94
CA GLN A 1125 18.96 -67.00 -27.12
C GLN A 1125 20.40 -67.48 -26.81
N LYS A 1126 20.89 -67.28 -25.58
CA LYS A 1126 22.20 -67.80 -25.13
C LYS A 1126 22.16 -69.26 -24.64
N GLY A 1127 21.00 -69.92 -24.72
CA GLY A 1127 20.83 -71.32 -24.30
C GLY A 1127 20.73 -71.51 -22.78
N LYS A 1128 20.49 -70.44 -22.01
CA LYS A 1128 20.38 -70.48 -20.53
C LYS A 1128 18.91 -70.64 -20.12
N LEU A 1129 18.35 -71.82 -20.37
CA LEU A 1129 16.91 -72.06 -20.26
C LEU A 1129 16.37 -71.93 -18.82
N GLU A 1130 17.07 -72.45 -17.82
CA GLU A 1130 16.67 -72.36 -16.41
C GLU A 1130 16.70 -70.92 -15.88
N GLU A 1131 17.76 -70.17 -16.21
CA GLU A 1131 17.88 -68.76 -15.83
C GLU A 1131 16.78 -67.92 -16.49
N ALA A 1132 16.48 -68.19 -17.77
CA ALA A 1132 15.39 -67.52 -18.48
C ALA A 1132 14.03 -67.78 -17.82
N MET A 1133 13.75 -69.03 -17.41
CA MET A 1133 12.49 -69.41 -16.76
C MET A 1133 12.31 -68.76 -15.39
N GLU A 1134 13.35 -68.74 -14.55
CA GLU A 1134 13.25 -68.13 -13.21
C GLU A 1134 13.12 -66.60 -13.29
N HIS A 1135 13.75 -65.97 -14.28
CA HIS A 1135 13.72 -64.51 -14.45
C HIS A 1135 12.33 -63.98 -14.83
N VAL A 1136 11.55 -64.74 -15.60
CA VAL A 1136 10.20 -64.32 -16.05
C VAL A 1136 9.07 -64.75 -15.11
N LYS A 1137 9.38 -65.45 -14.02
CA LYS A 1137 8.39 -66.06 -13.13
C LYS A 1137 7.53 -65.01 -12.44
N GLY A 1138 6.20 -65.19 -12.47
CA GLY A 1138 5.23 -64.23 -11.93
C GLY A 1138 5.08 -62.95 -12.76
N THR A 1139 5.70 -62.88 -13.94
CA THR A 1139 5.60 -61.74 -14.85
C THR A 1139 4.64 -62.05 -16.01
N SER A 1140 4.25 -61.03 -16.77
CA SER A 1140 3.39 -61.20 -17.96
C SER A 1140 4.01 -62.10 -19.05
N GLU A 1141 5.33 -62.22 -19.06
CA GLU A 1141 6.08 -62.96 -20.09
C GLU A 1141 6.23 -64.46 -19.77
N GLU A 1142 5.84 -64.91 -18.57
CA GLU A 1142 6.05 -66.30 -18.11
C GLU A 1142 5.49 -67.32 -19.09
N LEU A 1143 4.22 -67.15 -19.50
CA LEU A 1143 3.52 -68.13 -20.32
C LEU A 1143 4.08 -68.24 -21.75
N LEU A 1144 4.49 -67.11 -22.34
CA LEU A 1144 5.13 -67.06 -23.66
C LEU A 1144 6.51 -67.75 -23.61
N MET A 1145 7.29 -67.44 -22.58
CA MET A 1145 8.62 -68.02 -22.36
C MET A 1145 8.55 -69.53 -22.16
N VAL A 1146 7.56 -70.03 -21.41
CA VAL A 1146 7.31 -71.47 -21.24
C VAL A 1146 7.15 -72.17 -22.59
N ARG A 1147 6.41 -71.57 -23.54
CA ARG A 1147 6.24 -72.14 -24.89
C ARG A 1147 7.49 -72.15 -25.73
N LEU A 1148 8.33 -71.12 -25.64
CA LEU A 1148 9.60 -71.09 -26.38
C LEU A 1148 10.63 -72.05 -25.77
N ILE A 1149 10.73 -72.11 -24.44
CA ILE A 1149 11.65 -73.03 -23.74
C ILE A 1149 11.26 -74.49 -24.00
N GLY A 1150 9.97 -74.84 -23.93
CA GLY A 1150 9.51 -76.21 -24.19
C GLY A 1150 9.86 -76.72 -25.60
N ALA A 1151 9.98 -75.81 -26.58
CA ALA A 1151 10.38 -76.13 -27.95
C ALA A 1151 11.89 -75.97 -28.21
N SER A 1152 12.71 -75.65 -27.20
CA SER A 1152 14.15 -75.42 -27.33
C SER A 1152 14.98 -76.70 -27.20
N LEU A 1153 16.13 -76.76 -27.89
CA LEU A 1153 17.12 -77.83 -27.72
C LEU A 1153 17.72 -77.76 -26.30
N GLY A 1154 17.71 -78.89 -25.58
CA GLY A 1154 18.21 -78.98 -24.21
C GLY A 1154 17.17 -78.71 -23.12
N ALA A 1155 15.89 -78.55 -23.46
CA ALA A 1155 14.81 -78.45 -22.48
C ALA A 1155 14.70 -79.73 -21.63
N SER A 1156 14.65 -79.57 -20.29
CA SER A 1156 14.49 -80.69 -19.37
C SER A 1156 13.05 -81.25 -19.36
N ASP A 1157 12.87 -82.49 -18.90
CA ASP A 1157 11.55 -83.13 -18.80
C ASP A 1157 10.54 -82.27 -18.01
N LYS A 1158 10.99 -81.59 -16.95
CA LYS A 1158 10.15 -80.67 -16.15
C LYS A 1158 9.68 -79.46 -16.95
N MET A 1159 10.53 -78.91 -17.82
CA MET A 1159 10.16 -77.78 -18.69
C MET A 1159 9.13 -78.22 -19.74
N ILE A 1160 9.29 -79.43 -20.27
CA ILE A 1160 8.35 -80.02 -21.23
C ILE A 1160 7.00 -80.33 -20.56
N GLU A 1161 6.99 -80.82 -19.32
CA GLU A 1161 5.76 -80.99 -18.53
C GLU A 1161 5.04 -79.66 -18.29
N ARG A 1162 5.77 -78.61 -17.91
CA ARG A 1162 5.21 -77.26 -17.73
C ARG A 1162 4.60 -76.72 -19.02
N PHE A 1163 5.27 -76.92 -20.17
CA PHE A 1163 4.71 -76.60 -21.48
C PHE A 1163 3.39 -77.34 -21.76
N ASN A 1164 3.38 -78.66 -21.54
CA ASN A 1164 2.19 -79.50 -21.78
C ASN A 1164 1.02 -79.19 -20.85
N SER A 1165 1.26 -78.51 -19.72
CA SER A 1165 0.21 -78.08 -18.79
C SER A 1165 -0.57 -76.84 -19.23
N LEU A 1166 -0.06 -76.08 -20.22
CA LEU A 1166 -0.71 -74.87 -20.72
C LEU A 1166 -1.93 -75.22 -21.59
N ALA A 1167 -3.03 -74.47 -21.42
CA ALA A 1167 -4.19 -74.59 -22.30
C ALA A 1167 -3.85 -74.09 -23.73
N SER A 1168 -4.59 -74.55 -24.74
CA SER A 1168 -4.36 -74.22 -26.16
C SER A 1168 -4.58 -72.74 -26.54
N ASN A 1169 -4.92 -71.88 -25.58
CA ASN A 1169 -5.04 -70.43 -25.73
C ASN A 1169 -4.07 -69.62 -24.83
N GLU A 1170 -3.36 -70.25 -23.88
CA GLU A 1170 -2.49 -69.57 -22.94
C GLU A 1170 -1.08 -69.35 -23.51
N GLY A 1171 -0.52 -68.14 -23.38
CA GLY A 1171 0.85 -67.85 -23.81
C GLY A 1171 1.09 -67.97 -25.32
N LEU A 1172 0.05 -67.79 -26.15
CA LEU A 1172 0.16 -67.85 -27.60
C LEU A 1172 0.55 -66.50 -28.22
N SER A 1173 1.47 -66.57 -29.17
CA SER A 1173 1.83 -65.54 -30.14
C SER A 1173 2.04 -66.20 -31.51
N GLN A 1174 2.30 -65.43 -32.56
CA GLN A 1174 2.62 -66.00 -33.88
C GLN A 1174 3.79 -66.99 -33.80
N SER A 1175 4.87 -66.65 -33.10
CA SER A 1175 6.02 -67.53 -32.94
C SER A 1175 5.69 -68.74 -32.07
N THR A 1176 5.09 -68.54 -30.89
CA THR A 1176 4.84 -69.65 -29.95
C THR A 1176 3.76 -70.62 -30.43
N LEU A 1177 2.82 -70.15 -31.26
CA LEU A 1177 1.85 -71.01 -31.93
C LEU A 1177 2.56 -71.97 -32.90
N ILE A 1178 3.44 -71.44 -33.75
CA ILE A 1178 4.19 -72.25 -34.70
C ILE A 1178 5.13 -73.22 -33.99
N THR A 1179 5.84 -72.79 -32.94
CA THR A 1179 6.70 -73.70 -32.18
C THR A 1179 5.90 -74.78 -31.44
N SER A 1180 4.71 -74.45 -30.92
CA SER A 1180 3.81 -75.41 -30.27
C SER A 1180 3.31 -76.47 -31.26
N ILE A 1181 2.89 -76.04 -32.46
CA ILE A 1181 2.45 -76.97 -33.51
C ILE A 1181 3.62 -77.85 -33.98
N ALA A 1182 4.80 -77.27 -34.21
CA ALA A 1182 5.99 -78.00 -34.62
C ALA A 1182 6.40 -79.08 -33.59
N LEU A 1183 6.33 -78.78 -32.30
CA LEU A 1183 6.62 -79.74 -31.24
C LEU A 1183 5.60 -80.89 -31.20
N LYS A 1184 4.31 -80.61 -31.45
CA LYS A 1184 3.30 -81.66 -31.60
C LYS A 1184 3.57 -82.57 -32.80
N ILE A 1185 3.90 -82.00 -33.96
CA ILE A 1185 4.28 -82.78 -35.16
C ILE A 1185 5.49 -83.66 -34.87
N LYS A 1186 6.52 -83.10 -34.20
CA LYS A 1186 7.72 -83.83 -33.77
C LYS A 1186 7.36 -85.08 -32.95
N ASN A 1187 6.44 -84.92 -31.99
CA ASN A 1187 5.97 -85.97 -31.08
C ASN A 1187 4.86 -86.87 -31.66
N GLY A 1188 4.51 -86.73 -32.95
CA GLY A 1188 3.50 -87.56 -33.62
C GLY A 1188 2.05 -87.25 -33.23
N SER A 1189 1.78 -86.08 -32.65
CA SER A 1189 0.44 -85.61 -32.24
C SER A 1189 -0.18 -84.69 -33.29
N ASP A 1190 -1.52 -84.67 -33.37
CA ASP A 1190 -2.28 -83.75 -34.23
C ASP A 1190 -2.43 -82.35 -33.60
N PHE A 1191 -2.69 -81.33 -34.42
CA PHE A 1191 -2.74 -79.92 -34.02
C PHE A 1191 -4.06 -79.19 -34.36
N LYS A 1192 -5.14 -79.92 -34.65
CA LYS A 1192 -6.47 -79.34 -34.96
C LYS A 1192 -6.97 -78.27 -33.98
N GLU A 1193 -6.64 -78.39 -32.69
CA GLU A 1193 -7.02 -77.42 -31.67
C GLU A 1193 -6.46 -76.01 -31.91
N TYR A 1194 -5.47 -75.86 -32.79
CA TYR A 1194 -4.83 -74.61 -33.15
C TYR A 1194 -5.31 -74.03 -34.49
N GLU A 1195 -6.19 -74.71 -35.24
CA GLU A 1195 -6.63 -74.24 -36.57
C GLU A 1195 -7.32 -72.87 -36.54
N ASN A 1196 -8.14 -72.63 -35.52
CA ASN A 1196 -8.83 -71.34 -35.35
C ASN A 1196 -7.82 -70.21 -35.02
N GLN A 1197 -6.85 -70.52 -34.16
CA GLN A 1197 -5.76 -69.61 -33.80
C GLN A 1197 -4.86 -69.35 -35.01
N MET A 1198 -4.62 -70.35 -35.87
CA MET A 1198 -3.85 -70.18 -37.11
C MET A 1198 -4.53 -69.18 -38.05
N SER A 1199 -5.85 -69.31 -38.24
CA SER A 1199 -6.64 -68.35 -39.02
C SER A 1199 -6.64 -66.95 -38.38
N THR A 1200 -6.70 -66.89 -37.05
CA THR A 1200 -6.71 -65.63 -36.29
C THR A 1200 -5.36 -64.89 -36.35
N PHE A 1201 -4.24 -65.59 -36.19
CA PHE A 1201 -2.91 -64.99 -36.14
C PHE A 1201 -2.29 -64.71 -37.51
N PHE A 1202 -2.64 -65.51 -38.53
CA PHE A 1202 -2.00 -65.46 -39.85
C PHE A 1202 -2.95 -65.11 -41.00
N GLY A 1203 -4.26 -64.97 -40.74
CA GLY A 1203 -5.25 -64.59 -41.76
C GLY A 1203 -5.22 -65.54 -42.96
N GLU A 1204 -5.29 -64.99 -44.18
CA GLU A 1204 -5.25 -65.77 -45.43
C GLU A 1204 -3.92 -66.52 -45.64
N LYS A 1205 -2.82 -66.05 -45.02
CA LYS A 1205 -1.53 -66.74 -45.08
C LYS A 1205 -1.52 -68.05 -44.27
N SER A 1206 -2.49 -68.24 -43.37
CA SER A 1206 -2.67 -69.48 -42.62
C SER A 1206 -2.82 -70.69 -43.54
N VAL A 1207 -3.40 -70.54 -44.74
CA VAL A 1207 -3.60 -71.64 -45.69
C VAL A 1207 -2.26 -72.22 -46.16
N GLN A 1208 -1.32 -71.36 -46.59
CA GLN A 1208 0.01 -71.79 -47.02
C GLN A 1208 0.84 -72.33 -45.83
N LEU A 1209 0.72 -71.70 -44.66
CA LEU A 1209 1.40 -72.14 -43.43
C LEU A 1209 0.91 -73.52 -42.97
N LEU A 1210 -0.41 -73.74 -42.92
CA LEU A 1210 -1.02 -75.02 -42.56
C LEU A 1210 -0.63 -76.10 -43.59
N SER A 1211 -0.68 -75.78 -44.88
CA SER A 1211 -0.25 -76.71 -45.93
C SER A 1211 1.21 -77.13 -45.76
N PHE A 1212 2.11 -76.20 -45.40
CA PHE A 1212 3.51 -76.53 -45.13
C PHE A 1212 3.68 -77.38 -43.86
N LEU A 1213 2.98 -77.03 -42.77
CA LEU A 1213 2.99 -77.79 -41.52
C LEU A 1213 2.44 -79.21 -41.69
N GLU A 1214 1.44 -79.41 -42.55
CA GLU A 1214 0.94 -80.76 -42.92
C GLU A 1214 2.02 -81.55 -43.69
N THR A 1215 2.70 -80.93 -44.65
CA THR A 1215 3.82 -81.57 -45.37
C THR A 1215 4.94 -81.98 -44.42
N LEU A 1216 5.22 -81.20 -43.36
CA LEU A 1216 6.21 -81.56 -42.34
C LEU A 1216 5.90 -82.89 -41.62
N LYS A 1217 4.63 -83.32 -41.53
CA LYS A 1217 4.27 -84.62 -40.92
C LYS A 1217 4.89 -85.81 -41.66
N THR A 1218 5.18 -85.66 -42.96
CA THR A 1218 5.80 -86.72 -43.78
C THR A 1218 7.25 -86.99 -43.39
N LYS A 1219 7.93 -85.99 -42.82
CA LYS A 1219 9.39 -85.97 -42.55
C LYS A 1219 10.26 -86.26 -43.79
N ASP A 1220 9.71 -86.16 -45.00
CA ASP A 1220 10.41 -86.34 -46.26
C ASP A 1220 11.09 -85.02 -46.68
N ILE A 1221 12.42 -85.01 -46.66
CA ILE A 1221 13.23 -83.81 -46.91
C ILE A 1221 13.00 -83.26 -48.33
N GLU A 1222 12.85 -84.12 -49.34
CA GLU A 1222 12.68 -83.65 -50.74
C GLU A 1222 11.32 -82.96 -50.91
N LEU A 1223 10.25 -83.57 -50.37
CA LEU A 1223 8.91 -82.98 -50.40
C LEU A 1223 8.82 -81.68 -49.60
N ILE A 1224 9.44 -81.63 -48.42
CA ILE A 1224 9.46 -80.44 -47.56
C ILE A 1224 10.25 -79.29 -48.22
N THR A 1225 11.39 -79.61 -48.86
CA THR A 1225 12.20 -78.60 -49.56
C THR A 1225 11.44 -78.01 -50.73
N LYS A 1226 10.77 -78.85 -51.53
CA LYS A 1226 9.91 -78.40 -52.62
C LYS A 1226 8.75 -77.53 -52.13
N ALA A 1227 8.12 -77.90 -51.02
CA ALA A 1227 7.06 -77.12 -50.43
C ALA A 1227 7.54 -75.72 -49.99
N ASP A 1228 8.74 -75.59 -49.40
CA ASP A 1228 9.34 -74.28 -49.04
C ASP A 1228 9.63 -73.39 -50.27
N GLU A 1229 10.07 -74.00 -51.39
CA GLU A 1229 10.31 -73.29 -52.64
C GLU A 1229 9.03 -72.66 -53.21
N GLU A 1230 7.91 -73.36 -53.12
CA GLU A 1230 6.59 -72.94 -53.62
C GLU A 1230 5.87 -71.89 -52.74
N LEU A 1231 6.33 -71.67 -51.49
CA LEU A 1231 5.76 -70.67 -50.59
C LEU A 1231 5.95 -69.25 -51.14
N ASN A 1232 4.84 -68.54 -51.33
CA ASN A 1232 4.80 -67.11 -51.64
C ASN A 1232 4.46 -66.34 -50.36
N LEU A 1233 5.38 -66.37 -49.39
CA LEU A 1233 5.19 -65.76 -48.08
C LEU A 1233 6.25 -64.69 -47.79
N PRO A 1234 5.90 -63.61 -47.06
CA PRO A 1234 6.88 -62.67 -46.51
C PRO A 1234 7.95 -63.34 -45.66
N LEU A 1235 9.11 -62.69 -45.55
CA LEU A 1235 10.34 -63.21 -44.93
C LEU A 1235 10.15 -63.75 -43.50
N VAL A 1236 9.36 -63.07 -42.65
CA VAL A 1236 9.11 -63.50 -41.27
C VAL A 1236 8.36 -64.84 -41.22
N TYR A 1237 7.37 -65.06 -42.09
CA TYR A 1237 6.60 -66.30 -42.15
C TYR A 1237 7.41 -67.45 -42.76
N LEU A 1238 8.27 -67.17 -43.74
CA LEU A 1238 9.28 -68.14 -44.19
C LEU A 1238 10.22 -68.53 -43.04
N GLY A 1239 10.58 -67.57 -42.18
CA GLY A 1239 11.31 -67.83 -40.95
C GLY A 1239 10.57 -68.80 -40.02
N TYR A 1240 9.26 -68.60 -39.82
CA TYR A 1240 8.43 -69.51 -39.02
C TYR A 1240 8.30 -70.91 -39.63
N CYS A 1241 8.09 -71.05 -40.93
CA CYS A 1241 8.09 -72.35 -41.61
C CYS A 1241 9.40 -73.11 -41.36
N ARG A 1242 10.53 -72.44 -41.58
CA ARG A 1242 11.86 -73.06 -41.42
C ARG A 1242 12.21 -73.32 -39.96
N LEU A 1243 11.72 -72.50 -39.03
CA LEU A 1243 11.80 -72.76 -37.59
C LEU A 1243 11.03 -74.04 -37.22
N ALA A 1244 9.80 -74.19 -37.71
CA ALA A 1244 9.01 -75.41 -37.50
C ALA A 1244 9.70 -76.64 -38.07
N ALA A 1245 10.25 -76.53 -39.29
CA ALA A 1245 11.02 -77.60 -39.91
C ALA A 1245 12.27 -77.97 -39.09
N LYS A 1246 12.98 -76.98 -38.53
CA LYS A 1246 14.14 -77.21 -37.65
C LYS A 1246 13.76 -77.98 -36.38
N ILE A 1247 12.62 -77.67 -35.77
CA ILE A 1247 12.12 -78.37 -34.58
C ILE A 1247 11.73 -79.83 -34.92
N VAL A 1248 11.08 -80.06 -36.07
CA VAL A 1248 10.55 -81.38 -36.47
C VAL A 1248 11.64 -82.32 -37.01
N LEU A 1249 12.56 -81.81 -37.83
CA LEU A 1249 13.59 -82.59 -38.52
C LEU A 1249 14.91 -82.69 -37.73
N GLU A 1250 15.10 -81.86 -36.71
CA GLU A 1250 16.29 -81.83 -35.84
C GLU A 1250 17.61 -81.71 -36.62
N ASN A 1251 18.41 -82.79 -36.64
CA ASN A 1251 19.70 -82.89 -37.32
C ASN A 1251 19.58 -83.08 -38.84
N ASN A 1252 18.40 -83.47 -39.33
CA ASN A 1252 18.14 -83.69 -40.75
C ASN A 1252 17.65 -82.42 -41.48
N CYS A 1253 17.51 -81.30 -40.77
CA CYS A 1253 17.13 -80.01 -41.36
C CYS A 1253 18.30 -79.39 -42.16
N PRO A 1254 18.07 -78.84 -43.37
CA PRO A 1254 19.12 -78.19 -44.16
C PRO A 1254 19.90 -77.12 -43.37
N GLU A 1255 21.23 -77.14 -43.44
CA GLU A 1255 22.09 -76.22 -42.65
C GLU A 1255 21.81 -74.74 -42.93
N ASN A 1256 21.54 -74.39 -44.20
CA ASN A 1256 21.22 -73.02 -44.61
C ASN A 1256 19.89 -72.50 -44.03
N TRP A 1257 18.97 -73.37 -43.57
CA TRP A 1257 17.72 -72.95 -42.96
C TRP A 1257 17.93 -72.46 -41.53
N SER A 1258 18.86 -73.06 -40.80
CA SER A 1258 19.18 -72.66 -39.41
C SER A 1258 19.79 -71.26 -39.35
N ASP A 1259 20.71 -70.95 -40.27
CA ASP A 1259 21.28 -69.61 -40.45
C ASP A 1259 20.21 -68.60 -40.90
N PHE A 1260 19.33 -68.99 -41.81
CA PHE A 1260 18.22 -68.14 -42.25
C PHE A 1260 17.27 -67.77 -41.11
N VAL A 1261 16.86 -68.72 -40.26
CA VAL A 1261 15.97 -68.46 -39.11
C VAL A 1261 16.63 -67.48 -38.12
N ASN A 1262 17.91 -67.66 -37.82
CA ASN A 1262 18.68 -66.73 -36.96
C ASN A 1262 18.76 -65.31 -37.53
N LYS A 1263 18.77 -65.16 -38.87
CA LYS A 1263 18.85 -63.86 -39.54
C LYS A 1263 17.47 -63.23 -39.78
N ALA A 1264 16.46 -64.04 -40.03
CA ALA A 1264 15.11 -63.58 -40.38
C ALA A 1264 14.25 -63.26 -39.14
N LEU A 1265 14.47 -63.94 -38.01
CA LEU A 1265 13.71 -63.79 -36.77
C LEU A 1265 14.56 -63.15 -35.64
N PHE A 1266 13.94 -62.31 -34.81
CA PHE A 1266 14.54 -61.76 -33.60
C PHE A 1266 14.44 -62.75 -32.43
N ALA A 1267 15.19 -62.53 -31.35
CA ALA A 1267 15.22 -63.44 -30.20
C ALA A 1267 13.83 -63.79 -29.59
N PRO A 1268 12.87 -62.85 -29.41
CA PRO A 1268 11.53 -63.19 -28.89
C PRO A 1268 10.67 -64.06 -29.81
N GLU A 1269 11.09 -64.25 -31.06
CA GLU A 1269 10.30 -64.89 -32.11
C GLU A 1269 10.68 -66.34 -32.37
N ARG A 1270 11.63 -66.90 -31.61
CA ARG A 1270 12.17 -68.23 -31.84
C ARG A 1270 12.63 -68.92 -30.56
N CYS A 1271 12.61 -70.24 -30.57
CA CYS A 1271 13.25 -71.05 -29.53
C CYS A 1271 14.77 -71.17 -29.77
N TYR A 1272 15.49 -71.69 -28.77
CA TYR A 1272 16.92 -72.00 -28.87
C TYR A 1272 17.13 -73.38 -29.51
N TYR A 1273 18.09 -73.53 -30.43
CA TYR A 1273 18.40 -74.80 -31.11
C TYR A 1273 19.86 -74.92 -31.54
#